data_AF-A0AAU9PKH7-F1
#
_entry.id   AF-A0AAU9PKH7-F1
#
_cell.length_a   1.000
_cell.length_b   1.000
_cell.length_c   1.000
_cell.angle_alpha   90.00
_cell.angle_beta   90.00
_cell.angle_gamma   90.00
#
_symmetry.space_group_name_H-M   'P 1'
#
loop_
_entity.id
_entity.type
_entity.pdbx_description
1 polymer ?
#
loop_
_entity_poly.entity_id
_entity_poly.type
_entity_poly.pdbx_seq_one_letter_code
_entity_poly.pdbx_strand_id
1 'polypeptide(L)'
;MMIPEGEEGGGFSELKGYCLELLGLLRNPNNNNKNKGSISHLLHFIRRSPPHALQPFLDYTLLPLLLLLEAAVNCRSPLALNDKLKEKPPKISDVVAEDVLQCFEELLIKCHLGSVEQMVVVLKNLTNAALLSPSEASEEFREGVIRCFKAMLLGSCLCSNKSCNCNRLPLPLPLLLEKRSFLEANPEECLLSFLRSQSAIVTVGHWLSLLLKAADAEAGRGHVGSSKLRVEAFMTLRILVAKVGRADELAFFLPGVVSQIGKVLHVSKTMITGAAGSMEAMDQALRALTEFLIIVLQDDANLSSLVDDDIDINTNKSPLSFLEELRRFPGKKQDQGQIVAIKSTTQEVIINSNTNTPSQSGFKGNGHTKSLYVERTKDWIATTSSHVNKLLSSAFPHLCVHPAKKVRLGTMAAIQGLLSTCSRTLKGSRLMLLECLCALVSDEDEEVSSAAQMFLGNLFSSSGKHHIERDLVDIFNRLFEKLPEVMIGGEQSHSHCQKLLVLIYYSGPQLVRDHLLQSPVTAARFFDTLTLCLSQNVVFSGSLDKLLLERSSSSSSSSSSVGYLRSITEMKATSFFSNEKKESNYEDPNNTFKIQNEYDLPRMPPWFSSSGTHKQLYHALAGILRLASFSLIAGSQSGGNLSIIKDIPLSYLRTLIADVRNKEYIKESWECWYKRPNSGKLVRQATTAACILNEMMFGLSDKAIHNLKTKFHKSNSSEYVKDNVGGWNVSLTKDTRSQLIECIGSILHEYLSPEIWNLPLQQSDVNVHFFHDNAMLHQVIIDGIGIFDVCLKSDFVSSGFLHSSLYVLLENLICSNFQVRRASDAVLHVISATSGYPTVGHLVLANSDYVIDSICRQLRHLDLNPHVPSVLAAILSYIGVAHKILPLMEEPMRSISKELEILGRHHHPQLTISFLRAVAEIGKASKLEACSLPCEAEIYKKGEWEEIFFKLKDSKSYRQTVGSISSSCITAATPLLTSIKQTACLVALEIVEDGIIALAGVEESYRHEMKTREVLTEALQSNSLHDLADTLEAENDDATQENRLLPAMNKIWPFLIACIRNGNPLTTRRCAGVMSRVVQICGGDFFSRRFHTDGPHLWKLLSASPFEKKPMNLKSKEPRLVLLPYRRGDDDPRAEISDLKVQVAVLEMIAEISGNRKSASALESVIKKVSGVVVGIACSGVVGLLDASVNALRGLASIDSDLIWLLLADVYYSKKREIFSPPVPVPEVLPPPLSSKSYLYVQYGGQSYGFDIDFSAVEFVFKNLYS
;
A
#
# COMPACT_ATOMS: atom_id res chain seq x y z
N MET A 1 9.63 -31.31 76.20
CA MET A 1 10.77 -31.21 77.13
C MET A 1 11.30 -29.78 77.02
N MET A 2 11.59 -29.14 78.16
CA MET A 2 11.77 -27.69 78.46
C MET A 2 12.08 -26.71 77.30
N ILE A 3 11.29 -25.63 77.21
CA ILE A 3 11.49 -24.46 76.33
C ILE A 3 11.88 -23.25 77.22
N PRO A 4 12.88 -22.44 76.85
CA PRO A 4 13.31 -21.29 77.64
C PRO A 4 12.30 -20.12 77.55
N GLU A 5 12.02 -19.51 78.70
CA GLU A 5 11.11 -18.38 78.86
C GLU A 5 11.77 -17.07 78.44
N GLY A 6 11.13 -16.34 77.53
CA GLY A 6 11.46 -14.96 77.18
C GLY A 6 11.06 -14.67 75.74
N GLU A 7 10.00 -13.91 75.53
CA GLU A 7 9.48 -13.40 74.23
C GLU A 7 8.61 -14.34 73.35
N GLU A 8 8.70 -15.67 73.43
CA GLU A 8 7.86 -16.58 72.60
C GLU A 8 6.44 -16.89 73.18
N GLY A 9 6.19 -16.58 74.46
CA GLY A 9 4.98 -17.03 75.17
C GLY A 9 3.65 -16.37 74.76
N GLY A 10 3.70 -15.17 74.17
CA GLY A 10 2.49 -14.44 73.75
C GLY A 10 1.77 -15.11 72.57
N GLY A 11 2.53 -15.48 71.54
CA GLY A 11 1.98 -16.08 70.32
C GLY A 11 1.37 -17.47 70.54
N PHE A 12 1.97 -18.31 71.38
CA PHE A 12 1.42 -19.64 71.69
C PHE A 12 0.11 -19.56 72.49
N SER A 13 -0.03 -18.57 73.39
CA SER A 13 -1.26 -18.40 74.18
C SER A 13 -2.47 -18.02 73.32
N GLU A 14 -2.28 -17.13 72.34
CA GLU A 14 -3.31 -16.76 71.36
C GLU A 14 -3.64 -17.94 70.42
N LEU A 15 -2.61 -18.63 69.90
CA LEU A 15 -2.75 -19.81 69.04
C LEU A 15 -3.52 -20.95 69.74
N LYS A 16 -3.23 -21.18 71.02
CA LYS A 16 -3.95 -22.14 71.88
C LYS A 16 -5.43 -21.78 72.04
N GLY A 17 -5.75 -20.50 72.20
CA GLY A 17 -7.13 -20.01 72.23
C GLY A 17 -7.88 -20.37 70.95
N TYR A 18 -7.32 -20.02 69.79
CA TYR A 18 -7.94 -20.28 68.49
C TYR A 18 -8.07 -21.78 68.16
N CYS A 19 -7.06 -22.61 68.49
CA CYS A 19 -7.12 -24.07 68.25
C CYS A 19 -8.16 -24.77 69.14
N LEU A 20 -8.35 -24.33 70.39
CA LEU A 20 -9.40 -24.85 71.27
C LEU A 20 -10.80 -24.44 70.78
N GLU A 21 -10.95 -23.22 70.26
CA GLU A 21 -12.19 -22.77 69.62
C GLU A 21 -12.52 -23.60 68.36
N LEU A 22 -11.54 -23.90 67.51
CA LEU A 22 -11.68 -24.80 66.36
C LEU A 22 -12.15 -26.21 66.77
N LEU A 23 -11.54 -26.80 67.81
CA LEU A 23 -11.97 -28.09 68.33
C LEU A 23 -13.37 -28.04 68.97
N GLY A 24 -13.77 -26.86 69.49
CA GLY A 24 -15.12 -26.58 69.94
C GLY A 24 -16.16 -26.64 68.80
N LEU A 25 -15.79 -26.22 67.59
CA LEU A 25 -16.66 -26.29 66.40
C LEU A 25 -17.02 -27.72 66.00
N LEU A 26 -16.10 -28.68 66.16
CA LEU A 26 -16.35 -30.11 65.93
C LEU A 26 -17.41 -30.68 66.88
N ARG A 27 -17.53 -30.12 68.10
CA ARG A 27 -18.48 -30.57 69.12
C ARG A 27 -19.85 -29.90 69.01
N ASN A 28 -19.96 -28.69 68.44
CA ASN A 28 -21.23 -27.95 68.35
C ASN A 28 -21.32 -27.04 67.10
N PRO A 29 -21.83 -27.53 65.96
CA PRO A 29 -21.81 -26.80 64.68
C PRO A 29 -22.83 -25.65 64.54
N ASN A 30 -23.85 -25.56 65.41
CA ASN A 30 -25.00 -24.65 65.21
C ASN A 30 -24.80 -23.19 65.70
N ASN A 31 -23.63 -22.79 66.19
CA ASN A 31 -23.42 -21.48 66.85
C ASN A 31 -22.81 -20.40 65.91
N ASN A 32 -23.46 -20.13 64.78
CA ASN A 32 -22.88 -19.42 63.61
C ASN A 32 -22.29 -18.01 63.83
N ASN A 33 -22.68 -17.26 64.87
CA ASN A 33 -22.26 -15.84 65.01
C ASN A 33 -20.96 -15.60 65.82
N LYS A 34 -20.60 -16.47 66.76
CA LYS A 34 -19.27 -16.40 67.45
C LYS A 34 -18.15 -17.07 66.64
N ASN A 35 -18.54 -18.01 65.77
CA ASN A 35 -17.64 -18.92 65.08
C ASN A 35 -16.96 -18.34 63.82
N LYS A 36 -17.54 -17.30 63.22
CA LYS A 36 -16.98 -16.62 62.03
C LYS A 36 -15.76 -15.75 62.38
N GLY A 37 -15.73 -15.22 63.60
CA GLY A 37 -14.61 -14.43 64.11
C GLY A 37 -13.37 -15.29 64.41
N SER A 38 -13.53 -16.46 65.01
CA SER A 38 -12.39 -17.26 65.48
C SER A 38 -11.48 -17.79 64.35
N ILE A 39 -12.05 -18.29 63.25
CA ILE A 39 -11.27 -18.80 62.11
C ILE A 39 -10.63 -17.65 61.32
N SER A 40 -11.34 -16.55 61.11
CA SER A 40 -10.79 -15.37 60.44
C SER A 40 -9.69 -14.69 61.27
N HIS A 41 -9.82 -14.71 62.60
CA HIS A 41 -8.77 -14.24 63.51
C HIS A 41 -7.56 -15.18 63.50
N LEU A 42 -7.76 -16.50 63.45
CA LEU A 42 -6.68 -17.46 63.27
C LEU A 42 -5.96 -17.24 61.93
N LEU A 43 -6.69 -17.05 60.83
CA LEU A 43 -6.10 -16.75 59.52
C LEU A 43 -5.26 -15.46 59.58
N HIS A 44 -5.77 -14.40 60.22
CA HIS A 44 -5.04 -13.15 60.41
C HIS A 44 -3.77 -13.36 61.26
N PHE A 45 -3.87 -14.15 62.33
CA PHE A 45 -2.74 -14.52 63.18
C PHE A 45 -1.67 -15.30 62.39
N ILE A 46 -2.06 -16.31 61.60
CA ILE A 46 -1.15 -17.09 60.75
C ILE A 46 -0.49 -16.16 59.71
N ARG A 47 -1.24 -15.27 59.07
CA ARG A 47 -0.72 -14.29 58.08
C ARG A 47 0.27 -13.28 58.67
N ARG A 48 0.04 -12.82 59.90
CA ARG A 48 0.93 -11.87 60.59
C ARG A 48 2.19 -12.55 61.16
N SER A 49 2.08 -13.81 61.56
CA SER A 49 3.18 -14.53 62.23
C SER A 49 4.29 -14.93 61.24
N PRO A 50 5.58 -14.77 61.60
CA PRO A 50 6.69 -15.16 60.74
C PRO A 50 6.88 -16.70 60.73
N PRO A 51 7.46 -17.28 59.65
CA PRO A 51 7.63 -18.73 59.50
C PRO A 51 8.31 -19.44 60.70
N HIS A 52 9.36 -18.84 61.25
CA HIS A 52 10.14 -19.41 62.37
C HIS A 52 9.35 -19.51 63.68
N ALA A 53 8.36 -18.63 63.88
CA ALA A 53 7.51 -18.65 65.08
C ALA A 53 6.35 -19.67 64.99
N LEU A 54 5.93 -20.03 63.76
CA LEU A 54 4.86 -21.00 63.53
C LEU A 54 5.36 -22.44 63.46
N GLN A 55 6.58 -22.65 62.95
CA GLN A 55 7.14 -23.99 62.71
C GLN A 55 7.15 -24.91 63.95
N PRO A 56 7.53 -24.45 65.17
CA PRO A 56 7.53 -25.30 66.37
C PRO A 56 6.13 -25.77 66.80
N PHE A 57 5.08 -25.05 66.38
CA PHE A 57 3.69 -25.31 66.74
C PHE A 57 2.88 -25.86 65.56
N LEU A 58 3.55 -26.35 64.51
CA LEU A 58 2.90 -26.89 63.31
C LEU A 58 1.94 -28.02 63.66
N ASP A 59 2.38 -29.04 64.39
CA ASP A 59 1.51 -30.18 64.75
C ASP A 59 0.29 -29.76 65.59
N TYR A 60 0.49 -28.77 66.45
CA TYR A 60 -0.56 -28.24 67.32
C TYR A 60 -1.67 -27.51 66.54
N THR A 61 -1.31 -26.86 65.42
CA THR A 61 -2.24 -26.14 64.54
C THR A 61 -2.79 -27.00 63.42
N LEU A 62 -1.98 -27.93 62.91
CA LEU A 62 -2.30 -28.82 61.81
C LEU A 62 -3.42 -29.81 62.19
N LEU A 63 -3.35 -30.42 63.37
CA LEU A 63 -4.31 -31.45 63.79
C LEU A 63 -5.76 -30.94 63.86
N PRO A 64 -6.08 -29.81 64.53
CA PRO A 64 -7.44 -29.26 64.53
C PRO A 64 -7.99 -28.93 63.13
N LEU A 65 -7.15 -28.37 62.26
CA LEU A 65 -7.53 -28.03 60.88
C LEU A 65 -7.82 -29.28 60.04
N LEU A 66 -6.99 -30.33 60.17
CA LEU A 66 -7.20 -31.61 59.49
C LEU A 66 -8.48 -32.32 59.94
N LEU A 67 -8.77 -32.33 61.24
CA LEU A 67 -9.99 -32.93 61.78
C LEU A 67 -11.25 -32.19 61.30
N LEU A 68 -11.20 -30.86 61.23
CA LEU A 68 -12.30 -30.05 60.68
C LEU A 68 -12.47 -30.25 59.18
N LEU A 69 -11.37 -30.37 58.43
CA LEU A 69 -11.42 -30.70 57.00
C LEU A 69 -12.02 -32.10 56.79
N GLU A 70 -11.61 -33.10 57.57
CA GLU A 70 -12.16 -34.46 57.51
C GLU A 70 -13.65 -34.49 57.85
N ALA A 71 -14.07 -33.76 58.89
CA ALA A 71 -15.49 -33.59 59.20
C ALA A 71 -16.25 -32.89 58.06
N ALA A 72 -15.65 -31.88 57.43
CA ALA A 72 -16.24 -31.16 56.30
C ALA A 72 -16.43 -32.07 55.08
N VAL A 73 -15.46 -32.94 54.78
CA VAL A 73 -15.56 -33.93 53.70
C VAL A 73 -16.62 -34.98 54.02
N ASN A 74 -16.65 -35.53 55.24
CA ASN A 74 -17.63 -36.54 55.67
C ASN A 74 -19.08 -36.04 55.67
N CYS A 75 -19.30 -34.72 55.77
CA CYS A 75 -20.62 -34.12 55.64
C CYS A 75 -21.11 -34.01 54.19
N ARG A 76 -20.19 -34.02 53.24
CA ARG A 76 -20.43 -33.80 51.80
C ARG A 76 -20.35 -35.10 51.00
N SER A 77 -19.69 -36.12 51.52
CA SER A 77 -19.65 -37.43 50.89
C SER A 77 -21.01 -38.13 50.98
N PRO A 78 -21.48 -38.79 49.91
CA PRO A 78 -22.66 -39.62 49.99
C PRO A 78 -22.35 -40.78 50.94
N LEU A 79 -23.06 -40.82 52.08
CA LEU A 79 -23.01 -41.96 53.00
C LEU A 79 -23.16 -43.24 52.19
N ALA A 80 -22.09 -44.04 52.12
CA ALA A 80 -22.19 -45.40 51.62
C ALA A 80 -23.35 -46.07 52.38
N LEU A 81 -24.26 -46.69 51.62
CA LEU A 81 -25.57 -47.17 52.06
C LEU A 81 -25.57 -48.26 53.16
N ASN A 82 -24.44 -48.49 53.84
CA ASN A 82 -24.26 -49.50 54.87
C ASN A 82 -23.66 -48.89 56.15
N ASP A 83 -24.50 -48.29 56.99
CA ASP A 83 -24.53 -48.56 58.44
C ASP A 83 -25.57 -47.69 59.14
N LYS A 84 -26.65 -48.32 59.61
CA LYS A 84 -27.82 -47.66 60.21
C LYS A 84 -27.62 -47.15 61.65
N LEU A 85 -26.39 -46.94 62.14
CA LEU A 85 -26.16 -46.71 63.58
C LEU A 85 -25.08 -45.69 63.98
N LYS A 86 -24.76 -44.68 63.15
CA LYS A 86 -23.98 -43.52 63.61
C LYS A 86 -24.75 -42.21 63.38
N GLU A 87 -24.72 -41.34 64.40
CA GLU A 87 -25.29 -39.99 64.40
C GLU A 87 -24.96 -39.25 63.10
N LYS A 88 -25.92 -38.49 62.55
CA LYS A 88 -25.69 -37.66 61.37
C LYS A 88 -24.47 -36.76 61.64
N PRO A 89 -23.46 -36.76 60.75
CA PRO A 89 -22.28 -35.93 60.95
C PRO A 89 -22.67 -34.43 61.06
N PRO A 90 -21.96 -33.66 61.88
CA PRO A 90 -22.29 -32.25 62.15
C PRO A 90 -22.20 -31.41 60.87
N LYS A 91 -23.31 -30.81 60.39
CA LYS A 91 -23.31 -30.00 59.16
C LYS A 91 -22.38 -28.78 59.26
N ILE A 92 -21.21 -28.87 58.61
CA ILE A 92 -20.26 -27.74 58.47
C ILE A 92 -20.63 -26.94 57.21
N SER A 93 -20.91 -25.64 57.36
CA SER A 93 -21.18 -24.73 56.24
C SER A 93 -19.99 -24.58 55.29
N ASP A 94 -20.23 -24.31 54.01
CA ASP A 94 -19.17 -24.12 53.01
C ASP A 94 -18.21 -22.98 53.38
N VAL A 95 -18.72 -21.87 53.92
CA VAL A 95 -17.89 -20.73 54.38
C VAL A 95 -16.86 -21.15 55.43
N VAL A 96 -17.27 -21.94 56.42
CA VAL A 96 -16.35 -22.44 57.47
C VAL A 96 -15.32 -23.40 56.88
N ALA A 97 -15.72 -24.24 55.93
CA ALA A 97 -14.82 -25.19 55.28
C ALA A 97 -13.79 -24.48 54.38
N GLU A 98 -14.21 -23.41 53.69
CA GLU A 98 -13.36 -22.52 52.89
C GLU A 98 -12.37 -21.74 53.77
N ASP A 99 -12.82 -21.17 54.89
CA ASP A 99 -11.96 -20.45 55.84
C ASP A 99 -10.90 -21.38 56.47
N VAL A 100 -11.26 -22.65 56.74
CA VAL A 100 -10.32 -23.69 57.21
C VAL A 100 -9.27 -23.99 56.14
N LEU A 101 -9.67 -24.12 54.87
CA LEU A 101 -8.73 -24.33 53.77
C LEU A 101 -7.81 -23.12 53.56
N GLN A 102 -8.27 -21.88 53.75
CA GLN A 102 -7.42 -20.69 53.71
C GLN A 102 -6.38 -20.67 54.83
N CYS A 103 -6.78 -21.03 56.06
CA CYS A 103 -5.84 -21.19 57.17
C CYS A 103 -4.80 -22.27 56.87
N PHE A 104 -5.26 -23.37 56.26
CA PHE A 104 -4.43 -24.51 55.94
C PHE A 104 -3.44 -24.20 54.80
N GLU A 105 -3.87 -23.51 53.75
CA GLU A 105 -3.02 -23.03 52.66
C GLU A 105 -1.91 -22.12 53.20
N GLU A 106 -2.25 -21.11 54.01
CA GLU A 106 -1.27 -20.17 54.58
C GLU A 106 -0.27 -20.86 55.51
N LEU A 107 -0.74 -21.85 56.29
CA LEU A 107 0.12 -22.66 57.15
C LEU A 107 1.13 -23.47 56.33
N LEU A 108 0.69 -24.11 55.24
CA LEU A 108 1.55 -24.88 54.33
C LEU A 108 2.49 -23.99 53.50
N ILE A 109 2.12 -22.73 53.26
CA ILE A 109 2.99 -21.73 52.63
C ILE A 109 4.14 -21.33 53.55
N LYS A 110 3.90 -21.25 54.86
CA LYS A 110 4.88 -20.74 55.84
C LYS A 110 5.69 -21.83 56.53
N CYS A 111 5.12 -23.02 56.72
CA CYS A 111 5.74 -24.11 57.48
C CYS A 111 6.08 -25.30 56.56
N HIS A 112 7.16 -26.01 56.88
CA HIS A 112 7.53 -27.25 56.20
C HIS A 112 7.03 -28.46 56.99
N LEU A 113 6.63 -29.52 56.29
CA LEU A 113 6.31 -30.81 56.92
C LEU A 113 7.61 -31.49 57.37
N GLY A 114 7.63 -32.03 58.60
CA GLY A 114 8.84 -32.59 59.22
C GLY A 114 9.07 -34.08 58.95
N SER A 115 8.00 -34.85 58.67
CA SER A 115 8.08 -36.30 58.44
C SER A 115 7.23 -36.79 57.26
N VAL A 116 7.57 -37.96 56.71
CA VAL A 116 6.76 -38.63 55.68
C VAL A 116 5.36 -38.97 56.19
N GLU A 117 5.22 -39.36 57.46
CA GLU A 117 3.92 -39.67 58.07
C GLU A 117 2.98 -38.46 58.09
N GLN A 118 3.49 -37.28 58.49
CA GLN A 118 2.72 -36.03 58.43
C GLN A 118 2.25 -35.73 57.00
N MET A 119 3.13 -35.94 56.00
CA MET A 119 2.78 -35.75 54.59
C MET A 119 1.71 -36.72 54.11
N VAL A 120 1.78 -38.00 54.52
CA VAL A 120 0.78 -39.01 54.15
C VAL A 120 -0.59 -38.68 54.72
N VAL A 121 -0.67 -38.21 55.97
CA VAL A 121 -1.94 -37.80 56.59
C VAL A 121 -2.55 -36.60 55.86
N VAL A 122 -1.75 -35.58 55.58
CA VAL A 122 -2.18 -34.40 54.81
C VAL A 122 -2.64 -34.80 53.40
N LEU A 123 -1.85 -35.61 52.69
CA LEU A 123 -2.18 -36.13 51.36
C LEU A 123 -3.51 -36.88 51.37
N LYS A 124 -3.72 -37.78 52.35
CA LYS A 124 -4.95 -38.57 52.46
C LYS A 124 -6.18 -37.66 52.62
N ASN A 125 -6.11 -36.67 53.50
CA ASN A 125 -7.23 -35.76 53.77
C ASN A 125 -7.51 -34.84 52.57
N LEU A 126 -6.48 -34.30 51.92
CA LEU A 126 -6.64 -33.53 50.69
C LEU A 126 -7.19 -34.39 49.54
N THR A 127 -6.78 -35.65 49.44
CA THR A 127 -7.26 -36.57 48.39
C THR A 127 -8.75 -36.86 48.57
N ASN A 128 -9.17 -37.14 49.81
CA ASN A 128 -10.59 -37.34 50.14
C ASN A 128 -11.42 -36.09 49.84
N ALA A 129 -10.87 -34.89 50.11
CA ALA A 129 -11.53 -33.63 49.78
C ALA A 129 -11.61 -33.37 48.27
N ALA A 130 -10.57 -33.72 47.51
CA ALA A 130 -10.50 -33.55 46.06
C ALA A 130 -11.40 -34.53 45.28
N LEU A 131 -11.85 -35.62 45.90
CA LEU A 131 -12.77 -36.60 45.30
C LEU A 131 -14.22 -36.10 45.23
N LEU A 132 -14.57 -35.03 45.95
CA LEU A 132 -15.91 -34.47 45.94
C LEU A 132 -16.26 -33.88 44.56
N SER A 133 -17.43 -34.23 44.06
CA SER A 133 -17.95 -33.77 42.77
C SER A 133 -18.45 -32.32 42.81
N PRO A 134 -18.66 -31.65 41.65
CA PRO A 134 -19.21 -30.30 41.61
C PRO A 134 -20.61 -30.14 42.23
N SER A 135 -21.35 -31.24 42.41
CA SER A 135 -22.64 -31.27 43.11
C SER A 135 -22.53 -31.36 44.63
N GLU A 136 -21.36 -31.78 45.15
CA GLU A 136 -21.15 -32.08 46.57
C GLU A 136 -20.37 -30.97 47.30
N ALA A 137 -19.61 -30.14 46.57
CA ALA A 137 -18.80 -29.06 47.15
C ALA A 137 -18.77 -27.80 46.27
N SER A 138 -18.70 -26.62 46.93
CA SER A 138 -18.56 -25.32 46.27
C SER A 138 -17.30 -25.25 45.40
N GLU A 139 -17.28 -24.32 44.43
CA GLU A 139 -16.10 -24.13 43.59
C GLU A 139 -14.92 -23.58 44.38
N GLU A 140 -15.18 -22.72 45.37
CA GLU A 140 -14.19 -22.14 46.28
C GLU A 140 -13.58 -23.19 47.20
N PHE A 141 -14.39 -24.13 47.71
CA PHE A 141 -13.88 -25.27 48.49
C PHE A 141 -12.97 -26.15 47.65
N ARG A 142 -13.41 -26.56 46.45
CA ARG A 142 -12.61 -27.42 45.55
C ARG A 142 -11.35 -26.72 45.07
N GLU A 143 -11.41 -25.42 44.77
CA GLU A 143 -10.24 -24.61 44.47
C GLU A 143 -9.27 -24.53 45.66
N GLY A 144 -9.79 -24.31 46.88
CA GLY A 144 -9.00 -24.27 48.11
C GLY A 144 -8.24 -25.56 48.41
N VAL A 145 -8.84 -26.73 48.12
CA VAL A 145 -8.17 -28.03 48.24
C VAL A 145 -6.97 -28.13 47.30
N ILE A 146 -7.13 -27.70 46.03
CA ILE A 146 -6.05 -27.71 45.03
C ILE A 146 -4.94 -26.73 45.45
N ARG A 147 -5.28 -25.54 45.95
CA ARG A 147 -4.29 -24.57 46.45
C ARG A 147 -3.51 -25.11 47.65
N CYS A 148 -4.16 -25.79 48.59
CA CYS A 148 -3.48 -26.44 49.71
C CYS A 148 -2.50 -27.52 49.21
N PHE A 149 -2.91 -28.34 48.25
CA PHE A 149 -2.03 -29.34 47.64
C PHE A 149 -0.83 -28.69 46.93
N LYS A 150 -1.06 -27.60 46.18
CA LYS A 150 0.01 -26.79 45.56
C LYS A 150 0.99 -26.24 46.60
N ALA A 151 0.49 -25.66 47.69
CA ALA A 151 1.30 -25.10 48.78
C ALA A 151 2.21 -26.18 49.40
N MET A 152 1.66 -27.37 49.66
CA MET A 152 2.43 -28.52 50.16
C MET A 152 3.56 -28.94 49.20
N LEU A 153 3.31 -28.97 47.89
CA LEU A 153 4.33 -29.29 46.88
C LEU A 153 5.44 -28.22 46.80
N LEU A 154 5.07 -26.94 46.92
CA LEU A 154 6.02 -25.83 46.91
C LEU A 154 6.89 -25.81 48.18
N GLY A 155 6.32 -26.16 49.34
CA GLY A 155 7.04 -26.29 50.62
C GLY A 155 8.01 -27.47 50.68
N SER A 156 7.92 -28.42 49.75
CA SER A 156 8.84 -29.56 49.64
C SER A 156 10.20 -29.12 49.02
N CYS A 157 11.19 -28.85 49.89
CA CYS A 157 12.52 -28.38 49.51
C CYS A 157 13.50 -29.52 49.15
N LEU A 158 14.59 -29.16 48.45
CA LEU A 158 15.70 -30.07 48.19
C LEU A 158 16.43 -30.37 49.50
N CYS A 159 16.87 -31.61 49.63
CA CYS A 159 17.59 -32.09 50.78
C CYS A 159 19.08 -31.77 50.65
N SER A 160 19.74 -31.46 51.78
CA SER A 160 21.18 -31.13 51.84
C SER A 160 22.10 -32.30 51.42
N ASN A 161 21.56 -33.53 51.36
CA ASN A 161 22.31 -34.72 50.99
C ASN A 161 22.52 -34.86 49.46
N LYS A 162 23.75 -34.61 48.99
CA LYS A 162 24.14 -34.67 47.57
C LYS A 162 23.89 -36.02 46.88
N SER A 163 23.85 -37.13 47.63
CA SER A 163 23.60 -38.47 47.07
C SER A 163 22.12 -38.82 46.94
N CYS A 164 21.24 -38.05 47.56
CA CYS A 164 19.82 -38.31 47.54
C CYS A 164 19.23 -38.08 46.15
N ASN A 165 18.27 -38.92 45.78
CA ASN A 165 17.50 -38.83 44.55
C ASN A 165 16.78 -37.48 44.36
N CYS A 166 16.63 -36.68 45.42
CA CYS A 166 16.08 -35.33 45.42
C CYS A 166 16.89 -34.39 44.49
N ASN A 167 18.22 -34.53 44.46
CA ASN A 167 19.18 -33.63 43.80
C ASN A 167 19.51 -33.98 42.34
N ARG A 168 18.99 -35.09 41.80
CA ARG A 168 19.25 -35.57 40.42
C ARG A 168 18.37 -34.92 39.33
N LEU A 169 17.84 -33.72 39.53
CA LEU A 169 17.15 -32.98 38.47
C LEU A 169 18.08 -31.86 37.95
N PRO A 170 18.62 -31.96 36.72
CA PRO A 170 19.40 -30.90 36.11
C PRO A 170 18.58 -30.09 35.10
N LEU A 171 17.26 -29.95 35.28
CA LEU A 171 16.46 -29.12 34.37
C LEU A 171 16.42 -27.66 34.84
N PRO A 172 16.61 -26.68 33.93
CA PRO A 172 16.25 -25.30 34.23
C PRO A 172 14.74 -25.28 34.48
N LEU A 173 14.33 -25.02 35.73
CA LEU A 173 12.93 -24.81 36.08
C LEU A 173 12.29 -23.80 35.11
N PRO A 174 11.02 -23.95 34.71
CA PRO A 174 10.34 -22.92 33.93
C PRO A 174 10.40 -21.57 34.68
N LEU A 175 10.60 -20.50 33.91
CA LEU A 175 10.81 -19.08 34.27
C LEU A 175 9.82 -18.42 35.27
N LEU A 176 8.97 -19.17 35.99
CA LEU A 176 7.87 -18.67 36.80
C LEU A 176 7.76 -19.28 38.21
N LEU A 177 8.64 -20.17 38.64
CA LEU A 177 8.71 -20.48 40.07
C LEU A 177 9.50 -19.38 40.78
N GLU A 178 8.78 -18.47 41.45
CA GLU A 178 9.36 -17.62 42.49
C GLU A 178 10.24 -18.48 43.40
N LYS A 179 11.56 -18.21 43.40
CA LYS A 179 12.48 -18.78 44.38
C LYS A 179 12.07 -18.25 45.75
N ARG A 180 11.25 -19.00 46.48
CA ARG A 180 11.08 -18.76 47.92
C ARG A 180 12.31 -19.29 48.64
N SER A 181 13.05 -18.37 49.25
CA SER A 181 14.16 -18.68 50.16
C SER A 181 13.59 -19.18 51.49
N PHE A 182 13.42 -20.49 51.61
CA PHE A 182 13.26 -21.12 52.92
C PHE A 182 14.66 -21.36 53.50
N LEU A 183 14.81 -21.11 54.80
CA LEU A 183 16.01 -21.50 55.57
C LEU A 183 16.19 -23.02 55.46
N GLU A 184 17.44 -23.46 55.29
CA GLU A 184 17.83 -24.86 55.22
C GLU A 184 17.34 -25.63 56.46
N ALA A 185 16.16 -26.22 56.35
CA ALA A 185 15.74 -27.26 57.28
C ALA A 185 16.42 -28.57 56.84
N ASN A 186 17.02 -29.28 57.80
CA ASN A 186 17.46 -30.66 57.64
C ASN A 186 16.32 -31.57 58.12
N PRO A 187 15.31 -31.91 57.28
CA PRO A 187 14.35 -32.94 57.66
C PRO A 187 15.07 -34.29 57.80
N GLU A 188 14.67 -35.09 58.78
CA GLU A 188 15.22 -36.43 59.02
C GLU A 188 15.01 -37.36 57.81
N GLU A 189 13.96 -37.11 57.02
CA GLU A 189 13.61 -37.84 55.80
C GLU A 189 13.31 -36.89 54.63
N CYS A 190 13.77 -37.24 53.42
CA CYS A 190 13.51 -36.42 52.24
C CYS A 190 12.11 -36.69 51.66
N LEU A 191 11.17 -35.79 51.92
CA LEU A 191 9.80 -35.84 51.40
C LEU A 191 9.72 -35.92 49.86
N LEU A 192 10.61 -35.22 49.16
CA LEU A 192 10.69 -35.26 47.70
C LEU A 192 11.15 -36.64 47.19
N SER A 193 12.02 -37.33 47.95
CA SER A 193 12.45 -38.69 47.64
C SER A 193 11.34 -39.71 47.91
N PHE A 194 10.49 -39.48 48.92
CA PHE A 194 9.30 -40.27 49.17
C PHE A 194 8.27 -40.12 48.04
N LEU A 195 7.97 -38.90 47.59
CA LEU A 195 7.07 -38.69 46.44
C LEU A 195 7.57 -39.36 45.14
N ARG A 196 8.88 -39.52 44.99
CA ARG A 196 9.55 -40.22 43.87
C ARG A 196 9.75 -41.72 44.13
N SER A 197 9.21 -42.26 45.22
CA SER A 197 9.33 -43.69 45.54
C SER A 197 8.23 -44.51 44.89
N GLN A 198 8.48 -45.81 44.72
CA GLN A 198 7.53 -46.75 44.12
C GLN A 198 6.21 -46.86 44.91
N SER A 199 6.21 -46.54 46.21
CA SER A 199 5.00 -46.56 47.04
C SER A 199 4.11 -45.32 46.84
N ALA A 200 4.71 -44.18 46.49
CA ALA A 200 3.98 -42.91 46.29
C ALA A 200 3.51 -42.69 44.84
N ILE A 201 4.04 -43.44 43.87
CA ILE A 201 3.72 -43.26 42.44
C ILE A 201 2.22 -43.45 42.13
N VAL A 202 1.53 -44.33 42.85
CA VAL A 202 0.08 -44.53 42.74
C VAL A 202 -0.66 -43.28 43.18
N THR A 203 -0.24 -42.68 44.30
CA THR A 203 -0.80 -41.44 44.85
C THR A 203 -0.55 -40.27 43.91
N VAL A 204 0.66 -40.16 43.36
CA VAL A 204 1.02 -39.15 42.35
C VAL A 204 0.15 -39.31 41.09
N GLY A 205 0.03 -40.54 40.57
CA GLY A 205 -0.85 -40.87 39.44
C GLY A 205 -2.32 -40.54 39.70
N HIS A 206 -2.78 -40.76 40.94
CA HIS A 206 -4.13 -40.42 41.37
C HIS A 206 -4.34 -38.90 41.37
N TRP A 207 -3.40 -38.12 41.92
CA TRP A 207 -3.45 -36.65 41.89
C TRP A 207 -3.35 -36.08 40.48
N LEU A 208 -2.52 -36.65 39.59
CA LEU A 208 -2.50 -36.30 38.16
C LEU A 208 -3.89 -36.48 37.54
N SER A 209 -4.55 -37.61 37.82
CA SER A 209 -5.90 -37.88 37.33
C SER A 209 -6.95 -36.92 37.94
N LEU A 210 -6.89 -36.64 39.24
CA LEU A 210 -7.81 -35.74 39.92
C LEU A 210 -7.72 -34.30 39.40
N LEU A 211 -6.51 -33.76 39.22
CA LEU A 211 -6.30 -32.41 38.67
C LEU A 211 -6.86 -32.30 37.25
N LEU A 212 -6.61 -33.31 36.41
CA LEU A 212 -7.13 -33.36 35.04
C LEU A 212 -8.66 -33.51 35.00
N LYS A 213 -9.25 -34.32 35.90
CA LYS A 213 -10.71 -34.49 36.02
C LYS A 213 -11.39 -33.23 36.55
N ALA A 214 -10.79 -32.56 37.54
CA ALA A 214 -11.31 -31.32 38.08
C ALA A 214 -11.36 -30.22 37.00
N ALA A 215 -10.30 -30.12 36.19
CA ALA A 215 -10.25 -29.18 35.07
C ALA A 215 -11.26 -29.50 33.94
N ASP A 216 -11.55 -30.79 33.69
CA ASP A 216 -12.52 -31.24 32.69
C ASP A 216 -13.97 -31.10 33.16
N ALA A 217 -14.24 -31.38 34.43
CA ALA A 217 -15.56 -31.19 35.05
C ALA A 217 -16.01 -29.73 34.96
N GLU A 218 -15.11 -28.78 35.21
CA GLU A 218 -15.43 -27.35 35.04
C GLU A 218 -15.57 -26.95 33.57
N ALA A 219 -14.83 -27.57 32.65
CA ALA A 219 -15.01 -27.33 31.22
C ALA A 219 -16.39 -27.78 30.72
N GLY A 220 -16.85 -28.96 31.17
CA GLY A 220 -18.16 -29.52 30.82
C GLY A 220 -19.36 -28.70 31.33
N ARG A 221 -19.15 -27.85 32.33
CA ARG A 221 -20.19 -26.95 32.90
C ARG A 221 -20.37 -25.64 32.11
N GLY A 222 -19.61 -25.43 31.04
CA GLY A 222 -19.77 -24.28 30.15
C GLY A 222 -19.56 -22.94 30.87
N HIS A 223 -20.55 -22.04 30.78
CA HIS A 223 -20.50 -20.71 31.43
C HIS A 223 -20.60 -20.75 32.95
N VAL A 224 -21.14 -21.83 33.52
CA VAL A 224 -21.31 -22.00 34.97
C VAL A 224 -20.05 -22.60 35.62
N GLY A 225 -19.09 -23.06 34.80
CA GLY A 225 -17.84 -23.59 35.32
C GLY A 225 -16.88 -22.50 35.81
N SER A 226 -16.02 -22.85 36.76
CA SER A 226 -15.00 -21.93 37.28
C SER A 226 -13.72 -21.95 36.43
N SER A 227 -13.41 -20.83 35.77
CA SER A 227 -12.14 -20.67 35.05
C SER A 227 -10.92 -20.61 35.99
N LYS A 228 -11.10 -20.07 37.20
CA LYS A 228 -10.05 -19.97 38.23
C LYS A 228 -9.61 -21.36 38.71
N LEU A 229 -10.57 -22.24 39.01
CA LEU A 229 -10.28 -23.62 39.39
C LEU A 229 -9.52 -24.36 38.29
N ARG A 230 -9.88 -24.18 37.01
CA ARG A 230 -9.14 -24.79 35.88
C ARG A 230 -7.70 -24.30 35.81
N VAL A 231 -7.46 -22.99 35.93
CA VAL A 231 -6.11 -22.41 35.96
C VAL A 231 -5.30 -23.01 37.10
N GLU A 232 -5.88 -23.04 38.30
CA GLU A 232 -5.25 -23.54 39.51
C GLU A 232 -4.92 -25.04 39.41
N ALA A 233 -5.82 -25.84 38.81
CA ALA A 233 -5.59 -27.26 38.54
C ALA A 233 -4.39 -27.49 37.61
N PHE A 234 -4.30 -26.74 36.49
CA PHE A 234 -3.16 -26.87 35.57
C PHE A 234 -1.86 -26.31 36.13
N MET A 235 -1.88 -25.20 36.89
CA MET A 235 -0.69 -24.71 37.58
C MET A 235 -0.16 -25.72 38.60
N THR A 236 -1.06 -26.35 39.37
CA THR A 236 -0.70 -27.38 40.33
C THR A 236 -0.18 -28.64 39.64
N LEU A 237 -0.75 -29.00 38.50
CA LEU A 237 -0.26 -30.09 37.64
C LEU A 237 1.19 -29.84 37.20
N ARG A 238 1.51 -28.63 36.73
CA ARG A 238 2.88 -28.23 36.36
C ARG A 238 3.86 -28.37 37.51
N ILE A 239 3.49 -27.88 38.70
CA ILE A 239 4.32 -27.96 39.90
C ILE A 239 4.56 -29.43 40.31
N LEU A 240 3.51 -30.26 40.27
CA LEU A 240 3.61 -31.69 40.56
C LEU A 240 4.58 -32.39 39.60
N VAL A 241 4.43 -32.14 38.30
CA VAL A 241 5.28 -32.69 37.23
C VAL A 241 6.73 -32.23 37.40
N ALA A 242 6.96 -30.95 37.67
CA ALA A 242 8.31 -30.39 37.85
C ALA A 242 9.01 -30.92 39.13
N LYS A 243 8.26 -31.17 40.20
CA LYS A 243 8.82 -31.65 41.48
C LYS A 243 9.04 -33.16 41.52
N VAL A 244 8.12 -33.94 40.96
CA VAL A 244 8.12 -35.41 41.07
C VAL A 244 8.70 -36.08 39.81
N GLY A 245 8.54 -35.47 38.63
CA GLY A 245 8.74 -36.14 37.35
C GLY A 245 10.13 -36.71 37.09
N ARG A 246 10.19 -38.03 36.92
CA ARG A 246 11.25 -38.74 36.20
C ARG A 246 10.68 -39.36 34.93
N ALA A 247 11.51 -39.50 33.90
CA ALA A 247 11.10 -40.02 32.60
C ALA A 247 10.39 -41.39 32.73
N ASP A 248 10.95 -42.30 33.51
CA ASP A 248 10.42 -43.68 33.65
C ASP A 248 9.11 -43.73 34.44
N GLU A 249 8.97 -42.88 35.46
CA GLU A 249 7.80 -42.82 36.34
C GLU A 249 6.60 -42.14 35.66
N LEU A 250 6.85 -41.13 34.81
CA LEU A 250 5.82 -40.40 34.09
C LEU A 250 5.41 -41.06 32.77
N ALA A 251 6.25 -41.92 32.19
CA ALA A 251 5.98 -42.59 30.91
C ALA A 251 4.65 -43.39 30.93
N PHE A 252 4.31 -44.04 32.05
CA PHE A 252 3.06 -44.78 32.20
C PHE A 252 1.81 -43.89 32.07
N PHE A 253 1.87 -42.66 32.60
CA PHE A 253 0.72 -41.75 32.63
C PHE A 253 0.57 -40.91 31.35
N LEU A 254 1.59 -40.92 30.48
CA LEU A 254 1.66 -40.08 29.28
C LEU A 254 0.41 -40.19 28.38
N PRO A 255 -0.11 -41.38 27.99
CA PRO A 255 -1.26 -41.46 27.10
C PRO A 255 -2.51 -40.79 27.67
N GLY A 256 -2.75 -40.94 28.99
CA GLY A 256 -3.88 -40.33 29.67
C GLY A 256 -3.77 -38.81 29.75
N VAL A 257 -2.58 -38.30 30.08
CA VAL A 257 -2.29 -36.85 30.15
C VAL A 257 -2.41 -36.21 28.77
N VAL A 258 -1.79 -36.81 27.74
CA VAL A 258 -1.83 -36.34 26.35
C VAL A 258 -3.26 -36.33 25.81
N SER A 259 -4.04 -37.39 26.06
CA SER A 259 -5.44 -37.45 25.63
C SER A 259 -6.29 -36.36 26.28
N GLN A 260 -6.14 -36.16 27.60
CA GLN A 260 -7.00 -35.27 28.35
C GLN A 260 -6.65 -33.80 28.13
N ILE A 261 -5.35 -33.44 28.11
CA ILE A 261 -4.93 -32.08 27.73
C ILE A 261 -5.21 -31.84 26.25
N GLY A 262 -5.09 -32.86 25.40
CA GLY A 262 -5.43 -32.76 23.99
C GLY A 262 -6.86 -32.30 23.73
N LYS A 263 -7.84 -32.80 24.51
CA LYS A 263 -9.23 -32.31 24.47
C LYS A 263 -9.32 -30.82 24.78
N VAL A 264 -8.58 -30.34 25.78
CA VAL A 264 -8.55 -28.93 26.18
C VAL A 264 -7.98 -28.06 25.06
N LEU A 265 -6.91 -28.51 24.41
CA LEU A 265 -6.31 -27.78 23.29
C LEU A 265 -7.22 -27.79 22.06
N HIS A 266 -7.99 -28.85 21.80
CA HIS A 266 -8.93 -28.90 20.68
C HIS A 266 -10.11 -27.93 20.83
N VAL A 267 -10.50 -27.56 22.05
CA VAL A 267 -11.54 -26.53 22.29
C VAL A 267 -11.14 -25.16 21.72
N SER A 268 -9.84 -24.89 21.54
CA SER A 268 -9.36 -23.68 20.86
C SER A 268 -9.89 -23.54 19.42
N LYS A 269 -10.22 -24.65 18.76
CA LYS A 269 -10.76 -24.67 17.40
C LYS A 269 -12.20 -24.17 17.31
N THR A 270 -12.98 -24.30 18.39
CA THR A 270 -14.41 -24.01 18.41
C THR A 270 -14.77 -22.69 19.08
N MET A 271 -13.79 -21.93 19.57
CA MET A 271 -13.95 -20.61 20.22
C MET A 271 -15.11 -20.57 21.25
N ILE A 272 -15.26 -21.63 22.04
CA ILE A 272 -16.35 -21.79 23.01
C ILE A 272 -16.19 -20.77 24.14
N THR A 273 -17.26 -20.08 24.49
CA THR A 273 -17.32 -19.14 25.61
C THR A 273 -17.56 -19.85 26.96
N GLY A 274 -17.08 -19.27 28.07
CA GLY A 274 -17.20 -19.86 29.41
C GLY A 274 -15.90 -20.46 29.95
N ALA A 275 -15.99 -21.35 30.95
CA ALA A 275 -14.82 -21.93 31.62
C ALA A 275 -13.90 -22.68 30.67
N ALA A 276 -14.50 -23.40 29.70
CA ALA A 276 -13.81 -24.17 28.67
C ALA A 276 -12.88 -23.31 27.80
N GLY A 277 -13.29 -22.08 27.47
CA GLY A 277 -12.56 -21.11 26.66
C GLY A 277 -11.59 -20.19 27.42
N SER A 278 -11.31 -20.47 28.70
CA SER A 278 -10.36 -19.69 29.49
C SER A 278 -8.95 -19.71 28.86
N MET A 279 -8.51 -18.55 28.36
CA MET A 279 -7.21 -18.37 27.70
C MET A 279 -6.04 -18.67 28.65
N GLU A 280 -6.18 -18.31 29.93
CA GLU A 280 -5.15 -18.58 30.95
C GLU A 280 -5.08 -20.08 31.25
N ALA A 281 -6.22 -20.76 31.39
CA ALA A 281 -6.22 -22.20 31.63
C ALA A 281 -5.62 -22.97 30.45
N MET A 282 -5.85 -22.50 29.23
CA MET A 282 -5.27 -23.06 28.01
C MET A 282 -3.75 -22.86 27.94
N ASP A 283 -3.23 -21.68 28.26
CA ASP A 283 -1.77 -21.44 28.36
C ASP A 283 -1.12 -22.36 29.41
N GLN A 284 -1.72 -22.47 30.60
CA GLN A 284 -1.21 -23.37 31.64
C GLN A 284 -1.28 -24.84 31.23
N ALA A 285 -2.35 -25.29 30.57
CA ALA A 285 -2.48 -26.65 30.05
C ALA A 285 -1.45 -26.95 28.96
N LEU A 286 -1.20 -26.00 28.05
CA LEU A 286 -0.20 -26.12 27.00
C LEU A 286 1.20 -26.26 27.59
N ARG A 287 1.57 -25.39 28.54
CA ARG A 287 2.84 -25.47 29.27
C ARG A 287 2.97 -26.79 30.05
N ALA A 288 1.89 -27.26 30.68
CA ALA A 288 1.87 -28.53 31.39
C ALA A 288 2.14 -29.72 30.46
N LEU A 289 1.50 -29.75 29.28
CA LEU A 289 1.75 -30.78 28.27
C LEU A 289 3.19 -30.74 27.79
N THR A 290 3.72 -29.55 27.48
CA THR A 290 5.11 -29.38 27.03
C THR A 290 6.09 -29.86 28.08
N GLU A 291 5.96 -29.41 29.34
CA GLU A 291 6.84 -29.83 30.43
C GLU A 291 6.80 -31.35 30.64
N PHE A 292 5.61 -31.95 30.57
CA PHE A 292 5.45 -33.40 30.66
C PHE A 292 6.14 -34.13 29.50
N LEU A 293 5.98 -33.65 28.27
CA LEU A 293 6.62 -34.21 27.08
C LEU A 293 8.14 -34.06 27.13
N ILE A 294 8.64 -32.91 27.57
CA ILE A 294 10.08 -32.67 27.72
C ILE A 294 10.68 -33.68 28.69
N ILE A 295 10.06 -33.92 29.85
CA ILE A 295 10.61 -34.86 30.85
C ILE A 295 10.62 -36.31 30.33
N VAL A 296 9.57 -36.76 29.66
CA VAL A 296 9.44 -38.16 29.22
C VAL A 296 10.20 -38.45 27.92
N LEU A 297 10.17 -37.50 26.97
CA LEU A 297 10.70 -37.64 25.61
C LEU A 297 11.99 -36.85 25.39
N GLN A 298 12.69 -36.45 26.45
CA GLN A 298 14.00 -35.81 26.33
C GLN A 298 14.95 -36.72 25.56
N ASP A 299 15.70 -36.15 24.61
CA ASP A 299 16.63 -36.91 23.79
C ASP A 299 17.68 -37.63 24.65
N ASP A 300 18.29 -36.95 25.63
CA ASP A 300 19.30 -37.52 26.53
C ASP A 300 18.81 -38.74 27.32
N ALA A 301 17.56 -38.67 27.81
CA ALA A 301 16.96 -39.73 28.62
C ALA A 301 16.59 -40.96 27.78
N ASN A 302 16.53 -40.84 26.46
CA ASN A 302 16.15 -41.90 25.52
C ASN A 302 17.30 -42.33 24.60
N LEU A 303 18.52 -41.79 24.77
CA LEU A 303 19.69 -42.03 23.91
C LEU A 303 19.97 -43.52 23.68
N SER A 304 19.87 -44.36 24.72
CA SER A 304 20.15 -45.80 24.63
C SER A 304 19.22 -46.53 23.65
N SER A 305 18.01 -46.03 23.46
CA SER A 305 17.01 -46.58 22.55
C SER A 305 17.06 -45.92 21.17
N LEU A 306 17.79 -44.82 20.98
CA LEU A 306 17.86 -44.08 19.71
C LEU A 306 19.05 -44.49 18.81
N VAL A 307 19.92 -45.40 19.27
CA VAL A 307 21.09 -45.86 18.48
C VAL A 307 20.67 -46.88 17.43
N ASP A 308 20.23 -46.41 16.27
CA ASP A 308 20.74 -46.78 14.93
C ASP A 308 19.95 -46.01 13.86
N ASP A 309 20.60 -45.74 12.73
CA ASP A 309 20.20 -44.91 11.58
C ASP A 309 20.46 -43.39 11.73
N ASP A 310 21.72 -42.97 11.58
CA ASP A 310 22.16 -41.73 10.89
C ASP A 310 23.65 -41.39 11.14
N ILE A 311 24.56 -42.36 11.08
CA ILE A 311 25.99 -42.08 10.80
C ILE A 311 26.27 -42.52 9.36
N ASP A 312 25.75 -41.75 8.40
CA ASP A 312 26.33 -41.72 7.05
C ASP A 312 27.26 -40.52 6.97
N ILE A 313 28.43 -40.67 7.62
CA ILE A 313 29.58 -39.82 7.32
C ILE A 313 30.09 -40.30 5.97
N ASN A 314 29.49 -39.78 4.91
CA ASN A 314 29.98 -39.93 3.55
C ASN A 314 31.22 -39.05 3.38
N THR A 315 32.33 -39.47 4.00
CA THR A 315 33.67 -39.02 3.61
C THR A 315 34.32 -40.14 2.83
N ASN A 316 34.46 -39.90 1.52
CA ASN A 316 35.35 -40.57 0.59
C ASN A 316 35.05 -42.05 0.28
N LYS A 317 34.07 -42.29 -0.59
CA LYS A 317 34.16 -43.43 -1.52
C LYS A 317 34.64 -42.92 -2.88
N SER A 318 35.86 -43.33 -3.22
CA SER A 318 36.53 -43.05 -4.49
C SER A 318 35.74 -43.56 -5.70
N PRO A 319 35.90 -42.97 -6.90
CA PRO A 319 35.14 -43.31 -8.12
C PRO A 319 35.30 -44.75 -8.64
N LEU A 320 36.18 -45.57 -8.03
CA LEU A 320 36.51 -46.91 -8.50
C LEU A 320 35.48 -47.98 -8.09
N SER A 321 34.68 -47.79 -7.03
CA SER A 321 33.66 -48.78 -6.62
C SER A 321 32.42 -48.75 -7.52
N PHE A 322 32.11 -47.61 -8.13
CA PHE A 322 30.96 -47.46 -9.04
C PHE A 322 31.23 -48.11 -10.42
N LEU A 323 32.50 -48.18 -10.84
CA LEU A 323 32.92 -48.84 -12.09
C LEU A 323 33.02 -50.37 -11.96
N GLU A 324 33.03 -50.91 -10.74
CA GLU A 324 32.94 -52.36 -10.49
C GLU A 324 31.48 -52.85 -10.41
N GLU A 325 30.56 -52.02 -9.91
CA GLU A 325 29.10 -52.30 -9.96
C GLU A 325 28.54 -52.21 -11.38
N LEU A 326 29.05 -51.30 -12.22
CA LEU A 326 28.69 -51.22 -13.64
C LEU A 326 29.28 -52.36 -14.50
N ARG A 327 30.23 -53.14 -13.96
CA ARG A 327 30.81 -54.31 -14.64
C ARG A 327 30.06 -55.61 -14.37
N ARG A 328 29.00 -55.59 -13.55
CA ARG A 328 28.16 -56.75 -13.25
C ARG A 328 26.72 -56.60 -13.74
N PHE A 329 26.55 -56.17 -14.99
CA PHE A 329 25.35 -56.51 -15.76
C PHE A 329 25.72 -56.94 -17.17
N PRO A 330 25.28 -58.14 -17.56
CA PRO A 330 24.46 -58.26 -18.76
C PRO A 330 23.23 -59.14 -18.45
N GLY A 331 22.08 -59.09 -19.10
CA GLY A 331 21.63 -58.43 -20.32
C GLY A 331 20.39 -59.19 -20.81
N LYS A 332 19.26 -58.50 -20.90
CA LYS A 332 18.02 -58.73 -21.70
C LYS A 332 17.50 -60.15 -22.04
N LYS A 333 16.19 -60.34 -21.71
CA LYS A 333 15.13 -61.18 -22.34
C LYS A 333 15.40 -62.70 -22.31
N GLN A 334 14.50 -63.62 -21.93
CA GLN A 334 13.10 -63.83 -22.35
C GLN A 334 12.46 -64.97 -21.50
N ASP A 335 11.13 -65.01 -21.44
CA ASP A 335 10.24 -66.17 -21.30
C ASP A 335 10.20 -67.10 -20.07
N GLN A 336 8.94 -67.44 -19.79
CA GLN A 336 8.38 -68.44 -18.87
C GLN A 336 9.05 -69.81 -19.00
N GLY A 337 9.10 -70.55 -17.88
CA GLY A 337 9.28 -72.00 -17.98
C GLY A 337 9.86 -72.66 -16.73
N GLN A 338 8.96 -73.29 -15.99
CA GLN A 338 9.12 -74.44 -15.10
C GLN A 338 10.51 -75.11 -14.91
N ILE A 339 10.83 -75.28 -13.63
CA ILE A 339 11.16 -76.53 -12.90
C ILE A 339 12.22 -77.49 -13.52
N VAL A 340 13.24 -77.81 -12.71
CA VAL A 340 13.60 -79.16 -12.20
C VAL A 340 15.13 -79.30 -12.11
N ALA A 341 15.59 -79.29 -10.86
CA ALA A 341 16.57 -80.17 -10.21
C ALA A 341 17.95 -80.42 -10.86
N ILE A 342 18.98 -80.47 -9.99
CA ILE A 342 19.47 -81.75 -9.44
C ILE A 342 20.51 -81.47 -8.34
N LYS A 343 20.13 -81.91 -7.13
CA LYS A 343 20.89 -82.66 -6.12
C LYS A 343 22.21 -82.09 -5.59
N SER A 344 22.27 -81.75 -4.30
CA SER A 344 22.50 -82.64 -3.13
C SER A 344 23.98 -82.56 -2.74
N THR A 345 24.44 -82.64 -1.50
CA THR A 345 24.00 -83.24 -0.22
C THR A 345 25.03 -82.65 0.80
N THR A 346 24.82 -82.43 2.09
CA THR A 346 24.07 -83.18 3.09
C THR A 346 23.94 -82.27 4.33
N GLN A 347 22.73 -82.11 4.84
CA GLN A 347 22.46 -81.61 6.19
C GLN A 347 21.33 -82.52 6.71
N GLU A 348 21.61 -83.31 7.75
CA GLU A 348 20.60 -84.12 8.45
C GLU A 348 20.08 -83.32 9.66
N VAL A 349 18.79 -82.95 9.72
CA VAL A 349 17.60 -83.71 10.21
C VAL A 349 17.47 -83.50 11.74
N ILE A 350 16.36 -83.03 12.32
CA ILE A 350 15.00 -83.62 12.31
C ILE A 350 13.90 -82.52 12.32
N ILE A 351 12.90 -82.73 11.47
CA ILE A 351 11.61 -82.04 11.35
C ILE A 351 10.63 -82.62 12.38
N ASN A 352 9.69 -81.84 12.90
CA ASN A 352 8.27 -82.20 12.85
C ASN A 352 7.33 -81.01 13.07
N SER A 353 6.13 -81.20 12.55
CA SER A 353 5.25 -80.23 11.93
C SER A 353 3.94 -80.00 12.70
N ASN A 354 3.17 -79.05 12.16
CA ASN A 354 1.71 -78.97 12.10
C ASN A 354 0.91 -78.22 13.20
N THR A 355 0.42 -77.06 12.76
CA THR A 355 -0.99 -76.60 12.70
C THR A 355 -1.93 -76.68 13.91
N ASN A 356 -2.54 -75.52 14.14
CA ASN A 356 -3.95 -75.24 14.42
C ASN A 356 -4.35 -74.70 15.81
N THR A 357 -5.11 -73.61 15.69
CA THR A 357 -6.22 -73.12 16.51
C THR A 357 -5.98 -72.23 17.73
N PRO A 358 -6.75 -71.12 17.85
CA PRO A 358 -6.69 -70.19 18.98
C PRO A 358 -7.53 -70.73 20.13
N SER A 359 -6.95 -70.80 21.34
CA SER A 359 -7.69 -71.16 22.55
C SER A 359 -7.68 -70.00 23.54
N GLN A 360 -8.87 -69.42 23.72
CA GLN A 360 -9.27 -68.89 25.01
C GLN A 360 -9.12 -70.02 26.05
N SER A 361 -8.38 -69.80 27.12
CA SER A 361 -8.68 -70.42 28.41
C SER A 361 -8.14 -69.51 29.52
N GLY A 362 -9.04 -69.02 30.36
CA GLY A 362 -8.65 -68.45 31.63
C GLY A 362 -8.24 -69.57 32.58
N PHE A 363 -7.22 -69.33 33.40
CA PHE A 363 -7.13 -69.92 34.73
C PHE A 363 -6.46 -68.93 35.70
N LYS A 364 -7.30 -68.45 36.61
CA LYS A 364 -7.08 -68.15 38.04
C LYS A 364 -5.65 -67.94 38.53
N GLY A 365 -5.42 -66.72 39.03
CA GLY A 365 -4.98 -66.48 40.41
C GLY A 365 -3.54 -66.82 40.78
N ASN A 366 -2.63 -65.84 40.65
CA ASN A 366 -1.84 -65.40 41.80
C ASN A 366 -1.29 -63.97 41.57
N GLY A 367 -1.35 -63.15 42.62
CA GLY A 367 -1.12 -61.72 42.57
C GLY A 367 0.32 -61.36 42.24
N HIS A 368 0.54 -60.84 41.03
CA HIS A 368 1.64 -59.93 40.76
C HIS A 368 1.03 -58.57 40.43
N THR A 369 1.25 -57.61 41.33
CA THR A 369 1.06 -56.18 41.10
C THR A 369 1.60 -55.83 39.71
N LYS A 370 0.71 -55.47 38.76
CA LYS A 370 1.10 -54.89 37.47
C LYS A 370 2.08 -53.76 37.77
N SER A 371 3.35 -53.91 37.39
CA SER A 371 4.33 -52.85 37.60
C SER A 371 3.88 -51.63 36.79
N LEU A 372 3.84 -50.46 37.44
CA LEU A 372 3.55 -49.17 36.79
C LEU A 372 4.77 -48.64 36.02
N TYR A 373 5.67 -49.53 35.60
CA TYR A 373 6.93 -49.22 34.95
C TYR A 373 6.83 -49.52 33.47
N VAL A 374 7.24 -48.57 32.64
CA VAL A 374 7.26 -48.71 31.18
C VAL A 374 8.71 -48.80 30.71
N GLU A 375 9.04 -49.89 30.05
CA GLU A 375 10.32 -50.02 29.37
C GLU A 375 10.29 -49.26 28.03
N ARG A 376 11.07 -48.18 27.93
CA ARG A 376 11.09 -47.25 26.78
C ARG A 376 11.91 -47.82 25.62
N THR A 377 11.43 -48.92 25.03
CA THR A 377 12.04 -49.56 23.85
C THR A 377 11.92 -48.71 22.60
N LYS A 378 12.68 -49.04 21.55
CA LYS A 378 12.57 -48.42 20.21
C LYS A 378 11.12 -48.37 19.69
N ASP A 379 10.42 -49.50 19.78
CA ASP A 379 9.02 -49.62 19.33
C ASP A 379 8.07 -48.77 20.17
N TRP A 380 8.31 -48.69 21.49
CA TRP A 380 7.52 -47.83 22.37
C TRP A 380 7.70 -46.36 22.01
N ILE A 381 8.94 -45.91 21.74
CA ILE A 381 9.22 -44.53 21.32
C ILE A 381 8.58 -44.23 19.97
N ALA A 382 8.68 -45.14 18.98
CA ALA A 382 8.09 -44.95 17.66
C ALA A 382 6.55 -44.84 17.72
N THR A 383 5.90 -45.72 18.48
CA THR A 383 4.43 -45.68 18.65
C THR A 383 3.98 -44.45 19.44
N THR A 384 4.67 -44.10 20.52
CA THR A 384 4.33 -42.95 21.37
C THR A 384 4.55 -41.63 20.64
N SER A 385 5.69 -41.46 19.96
CA SER A 385 5.97 -40.26 19.16
C SER A 385 4.97 -40.08 18.02
N SER A 386 4.50 -41.17 17.39
CA SER A 386 3.45 -41.12 16.37
C SER A 386 2.10 -40.63 16.93
N HIS A 387 1.70 -41.09 18.14
CA HIS A 387 0.49 -40.60 18.80
C HIS A 387 0.61 -39.12 19.20
N VAL A 388 1.74 -38.73 19.78
CA VAL A 388 2.01 -37.32 20.11
C VAL A 388 2.00 -36.47 18.85
N ASN A 389 2.57 -36.95 17.75
CA ASN A 389 2.58 -36.24 16.48
C ASN A 389 1.17 -35.94 15.95
N LYS A 390 0.24 -36.91 16.04
CA LYS A 390 -1.17 -36.70 15.65
C LYS A 390 -1.82 -35.59 16.48
N LEU A 391 -1.53 -35.52 17.77
CA LEU A 391 -2.05 -34.45 18.63
C LEU A 391 -1.41 -33.10 18.28
N LEU A 392 -0.09 -33.01 18.25
CA LEU A 392 0.61 -31.75 18.00
C LEU A 392 0.24 -31.19 16.63
N SER A 393 0.21 -32.03 15.59
CA SER A 393 -0.14 -31.62 14.22
C SER A 393 -1.58 -31.13 14.07
N SER A 394 -2.49 -31.57 14.95
CA SER A 394 -3.89 -31.14 14.91
C SER A 394 -4.20 -29.94 15.83
N ALA A 395 -3.34 -29.65 16.82
CA ALA A 395 -3.54 -28.53 17.74
C ALA A 395 -2.68 -27.29 17.40
N PHE A 396 -1.38 -27.47 17.18
CA PHE A 396 -0.41 -26.35 17.12
C PHE A 396 -0.67 -25.34 15.99
N PRO A 397 -1.01 -25.75 14.76
CA PRO A 397 -1.31 -24.79 13.69
C PRO A 397 -2.45 -23.82 14.04
N HIS A 398 -3.46 -24.29 14.79
CA HIS A 398 -4.57 -23.44 15.24
C HIS A 398 -4.20 -22.55 16.43
N LEU A 399 -3.33 -23.02 17.31
CA LEU A 399 -2.84 -22.22 18.44
C LEU A 399 -1.95 -21.05 17.98
N CYS A 400 -1.23 -21.21 16.87
CA CYS A 400 -0.40 -20.14 16.29
C CYS A 400 -1.22 -18.95 15.77
N VAL A 401 -2.48 -19.16 15.37
CA VAL A 401 -3.38 -18.10 14.87
C VAL A 401 -4.46 -17.71 15.88
N HIS A 402 -4.30 -18.14 17.14
CA HIS A 402 -5.28 -17.89 18.19
C HIS A 402 -5.36 -16.39 18.53
N PRO A 403 -6.56 -15.80 18.76
CA PRO A 403 -6.71 -14.36 19.01
C PRO A 403 -5.94 -13.88 20.25
N ALA A 404 -5.79 -14.74 21.26
CA ALA A 404 -5.11 -14.41 22.51
C ALA A 404 -3.58 -14.47 22.41
N LYS A 405 -2.93 -13.32 22.61
CA LYS A 405 -1.46 -13.18 22.70
C LYS A 405 -0.82 -14.20 23.66
N LYS A 406 -1.39 -14.37 24.87
CA LYS A 406 -0.85 -15.30 25.88
C LYS A 406 -0.74 -16.73 25.37
N VAL A 407 -1.75 -17.21 24.64
CA VAL A 407 -1.77 -18.57 24.07
C VAL A 407 -0.71 -18.70 22.97
N ARG A 408 -0.52 -17.67 22.14
CA ARG A 408 0.53 -17.65 21.11
C ARG A 408 1.94 -17.64 21.73
N LEU A 409 2.16 -16.87 22.80
CA LEU A 409 3.41 -16.90 23.60
C LEU A 409 3.64 -18.27 24.27
N GLY A 410 2.59 -18.88 24.83
CA GLY A 410 2.65 -20.23 25.38
C GLY A 410 3.03 -21.27 24.32
N THR A 411 2.48 -21.12 23.12
CA THR A 411 2.79 -21.99 21.96
C THR A 411 4.23 -21.80 21.51
N MET A 412 4.73 -20.55 21.46
CA MET A 412 6.13 -20.28 21.18
C MET A 412 7.06 -20.94 22.21
N ALA A 413 6.78 -20.76 23.50
CA ALA A 413 7.55 -21.41 24.57
C ALA A 413 7.51 -22.95 24.47
N ALA A 414 6.36 -23.51 24.09
CA ALA A 414 6.19 -24.94 23.86
C ALA A 414 7.05 -25.44 22.70
N ILE A 415 7.02 -24.74 21.56
CA ILE A 415 7.83 -25.07 20.37
C ILE A 415 9.32 -24.97 20.71
N GLN A 416 9.74 -23.91 21.40
CA GLN A 416 11.12 -23.72 21.84
C GLN A 416 11.61 -24.88 22.72
N GLY A 417 10.81 -25.28 23.71
CA GLY A 417 11.12 -26.41 24.57
C GLY A 417 11.25 -27.73 23.78
N LEU A 418 10.22 -28.08 23.00
CA LEU A 418 10.19 -29.35 22.26
C LEU A 418 11.31 -29.45 21.21
N LEU A 419 11.61 -28.39 20.47
CA LEU A 419 12.68 -28.39 19.47
C LEU A 419 14.08 -28.38 20.10
N SER A 420 14.27 -27.81 21.29
CA SER A 420 15.58 -27.79 21.94
C SER A 420 15.92 -29.07 22.71
N THR A 421 14.91 -29.80 23.23
CA THR A 421 15.15 -30.97 24.10
C THR A 421 14.68 -32.32 23.55
N CYS A 422 13.76 -32.34 22.58
CA CYS A 422 13.10 -33.57 22.09
C CYS A 422 13.24 -33.77 20.57
N SER A 423 14.19 -33.08 19.94
CA SER A 423 14.38 -33.02 18.49
C SER A 423 14.62 -34.38 17.80
N ARG A 424 15.26 -35.34 18.50
CA ARG A 424 15.60 -36.67 17.99
C ARG A 424 14.53 -37.70 18.30
N THR A 425 13.81 -37.53 19.40
CA THR A 425 12.73 -38.43 19.83
C THR A 425 11.42 -38.12 19.11
N LEU A 426 11.15 -36.83 18.84
CA LEU A 426 9.97 -36.35 18.10
C LEU A 426 10.29 -36.03 16.62
N LYS A 427 11.06 -36.87 15.91
CA LYS A 427 11.41 -36.66 14.49
C LYS A 427 10.17 -36.37 13.63
N GLY A 428 9.07 -37.10 13.85
CA GLY A 428 7.83 -36.96 13.07
C GLY A 428 7.08 -35.63 13.26
N SER A 429 7.30 -34.91 14.36
CA SER A 429 6.66 -33.62 14.65
C SER A 429 7.54 -32.42 14.33
N ARG A 430 8.85 -32.64 14.15
CA ARG A 430 9.85 -31.58 13.98
C ARG A 430 9.54 -30.62 12.83
N LEU A 431 9.18 -31.14 11.65
CA LEU A 431 8.85 -30.31 10.49
C LEU A 431 7.63 -29.41 10.75
N MET A 432 6.60 -29.94 11.38
CA MET A 432 5.37 -29.19 11.72
C MET A 432 5.67 -28.11 12.77
N LEU A 433 6.50 -28.41 13.77
CA LEU A 433 6.92 -27.43 14.78
C LEU A 433 7.75 -26.29 14.18
N LEU A 434 8.63 -26.58 13.22
CA LEU A 434 9.39 -25.58 12.47
C LEU A 434 8.47 -24.71 11.59
N GLU A 435 7.47 -25.28 10.94
CA GLU A 435 6.47 -24.50 10.20
C GLU A 435 5.63 -23.59 11.10
N CYS A 436 5.27 -24.07 12.30
CA CYS A 436 4.58 -23.27 13.31
C CYS A 436 5.47 -22.12 13.81
N LEU A 437 6.76 -22.37 14.02
CA LEU A 437 7.72 -21.33 14.37
C LEU A 437 7.80 -20.26 13.27
N CYS A 438 7.82 -20.66 12.00
CA CYS A 438 7.83 -19.72 10.88
C CYS A 438 6.56 -18.85 10.81
N ALA A 439 5.40 -19.39 11.24
CA ALA A 439 4.17 -18.61 11.35
C ALA A 439 4.28 -17.53 12.44
N LEU A 440 4.84 -17.87 13.61
CA LEU A 440 4.96 -16.98 14.77
C LEU A 440 6.02 -15.87 14.59
N VAL A 441 7.03 -16.08 13.74
CA VAL A 441 8.04 -15.06 13.42
C VAL A 441 7.42 -13.78 12.86
N SER A 442 6.30 -13.89 12.17
CA SER A 442 5.60 -12.77 11.53
C SER A 442 4.29 -12.42 12.24
N ASP A 443 4.17 -12.72 13.53
CA ASP A 443 3.00 -12.36 14.34
C ASP A 443 2.79 -10.83 14.37
N GLU A 444 1.53 -10.42 14.49
CA GLU A 444 1.15 -9.02 14.63
C GLU A 444 1.65 -8.42 15.96
N ASP A 445 1.80 -9.25 17.01
CA ASP A 445 2.33 -8.84 18.30
C ASP A 445 3.86 -8.93 18.34
N GLU A 446 4.51 -7.82 18.69
CA GLU A 446 5.97 -7.69 18.69
C GLU A 446 6.66 -8.61 19.71
N GLU A 447 6.06 -8.89 20.87
CA GLU A 447 6.67 -9.79 21.85
C GLU A 447 6.72 -11.23 21.30
N VAL A 448 5.63 -11.70 20.66
CA VAL A 448 5.58 -13.03 20.05
C VAL A 448 6.57 -13.14 18.89
N SER A 449 6.55 -12.17 17.98
CA SER A 449 7.42 -12.11 16.82
C SER A 449 8.90 -12.07 17.24
N SER A 450 9.27 -11.19 18.19
CA SER A 450 10.64 -11.06 18.70
C SER A 450 11.16 -12.34 19.35
N ALA A 451 10.35 -13.02 20.15
CA ALA A 451 10.70 -14.28 20.80
C ALA A 451 10.95 -15.39 19.77
N ALA A 452 10.07 -15.50 18.76
CA ALA A 452 10.20 -16.45 17.67
C ALA A 452 11.43 -16.14 16.79
N GLN A 453 11.68 -14.86 16.45
CA GLN A 453 12.85 -14.41 15.68
C GLN A 453 14.17 -14.72 16.39
N MET A 454 14.25 -14.43 17.69
CA MET A 454 15.42 -14.74 18.53
C MET A 454 15.71 -16.23 18.57
N PHE A 455 14.68 -17.06 18.81
CA PHE A 455 14.87 -18.51 18.87
C PHE A 455 15.24 -19.10 17.52
N LEU A 456 14.58 -18.67 16.44
CA LEU A 456 14.90 -19.10 15.09
C LEU A 456 16.36 -18.73 14.74
N GLY A 457 16.79 -17.48 15.01
CA GLY A 457 18.17 -17.05 14.83
C GLY A 457 19.20 -17.88 15.62
N ASN A 458 18.87 -18.30 16.84
CA ASN A 458 19.71 -19.18 17.65
C ASN A 458 19.83 -20.59 17.05
N LEU A 459 18.74 -21.15 16.50
CA LEU A 459 18.78 -22.45 15.82
C LEU A 459 19.76 -22.42 14.64
N PHE A 460 19.76 -21.33 13.85
CA PHE A 460 20.67 -21.15 12.70
C PHE A 460 22.12 -20.82 13.06
N SER A 461 22.36 -20.27 14.26
CA SER A 461 23.71 -19.94 14.74
C SER A 461 24.43 -21.13 15.40
N SER A 462 23.68 -22.15 15.83
CA SER A 462 24.21 -23.33 16.53
C SER A 462 24.94 -24.31 15.59
N SER A 463 25.89 -25.09 16.14
CA SER A 463 26.75 -26.04 15.41
C SER A 463 26.06 -27.31 14.90
N GLY A 464 24.73 -27.39 14.91
CA GLY A 464 23.90 -28.53 14.51
C GLY A 464 23.31 -28.42 13.09
N LYS A 465 23.98 -27.71 12.18
CA LYS A 465 23.44 -27.21 10.91
C LYS A 465 22.84 -28.29 9.99
N HIS A 466 23.49 -29.44 9.82
CA HIS A 466 23.15 -30.35 8.73
C HIS A 466 21.78 -31.04 8.83
N HIS A 467 21.27 -31.32 10.03
CA HIS A 467 19.94 -31.96 10.16
C HIS A 467 18.80 -30.96 9.97
N ILE A 468 18.98 -29.73 10.49
CA ILE A 468 17.99 -28.66 10.35
C ILE A 468 17.98 -28.15 8.90
N GLU A 469 19.13 -28.05 8.23
CA GLU A 469 19.21 -27.68 6.81
C GLU A 469 18.41 -28.64 5.91
N ARG A 470 18.51 -29.96 6.12
CA ARG A 470 17.71 -30.95 5.35
C ARG A 470 16.22 -30.79 5.60
N ASP A 471 15.82 -30.66 6.86
CA ASP A 471 14.41 -30.43 7.23
C ASP A 471 13.84 -29.16 6.58
N LEU A 472 14.65 -28.10 6.50
CA LEU A 472 14.25 -26.84 5.90
C LEU A 472 14.11 -26.94 4.39
N VAL A 473 14.97 -27.69 3.71
CA VAL A 473 14.82 -27.98 2.28
C VAL A 473 13.52 -28.76 2.03
N ASP A 474 13.20 -29.73 2.89
CA ASP A 474 11.94 -30.49 2.78
C ASP A 474 10.70 -29.61 3.02
N ILE A 475 10.73 -28.73 4.03
CA ILE A 475 9.66 -27.75 4.27
C ILE A 475 9.56 -26.79 3.09
N PHE A 476 10.69 -26.27 2.61
CA PHE A 476 10.75 -25.36 1.48
C PHE A 476 10.09 -25.98 0.25
N ASN A 477 10.52 -27.19 -0.15
CA ASN A 477 9.98 -27.89 -1.32
C ASN A 477 8.47 -28.15 -1.15
N ARG A 478 8.04 -28.59 0.04
CA ARG A 478 6.62 -28.82 0.34
C ARG A 478 5.78 -27.56 0.25
N LEU A 479 6.26 -26.44 0.80
CA LEU A 479 5.56 -25.17 0.73
C LEU A 479 5.57 -24.61 -0.71
N PHE A 480 6.69 -24.76 -1.42
CA PHE A 480 6.84 -24.27 -2.78
C PHE A 480 5.93 -25.03 -3.77
N GLU A 481 5.91 -26.36 -3.73
CA GLU A 481 5.07 -27.20 -4.60
C GLU A 481 3.58 -26.94 -4.38
N LYS A 482 3.15 -26.71 -3.13
CA LYS A 482 1.76 -26.41 -2.79
C LYS A 482 1.35 -24.97 -3.04
N LEU A 483 2.29 -24.08 -3.36
CA LEU A 483 2.03 -22.65 -3.48
C LEU A 483 0.93 -22.35 -4.51
N PRO A 484 0.95 -22.89 -5.75
CA PRO A 484 -0.11 -22.62 -6.74
C PRO A 484 -1.50 -23.08 -6.30
N GLU A 485 -1.60 -24.26 -5.65
CA GLU A 485 -2.86 -24.80 -5.16
C GLU A 485 -3.46 -23.93 -4.05
N VAL A 486 -2.63 -23.48 -3.12
CA VAL A 486 -3.05 -22.63 -1.99
C VAL A 486 -3.46 -21.23 -2.46
N MET A 487 -2.84 -20.71 -3.52
CA MET A 487 -3.24 -19.43 -4.12
C MET A 487 -4.67 -19.48 -4.69
N ILE A 488 -5.08 -20.61 -5.27
CA ILE A 488 -6.45 -20.77 -5.80
C ILE A 488 -7.48 -20.88 -4.65
N GLY A 489 -7.09 -21.46 -3.52
CA GLY A 489 -7.95 -21.65 -2.33
C GLY A 489 -8.19 -20.41 -1.47
N GLY A 490 -7.43 -19.32 -1.66
CA GLY A 490 -7.67 -17.98 -1.09
C GLY A 490 -7.39 -17.80 0.41
N GLU A 491 -7.95 -18.62 1.30
CA GLU A 491 -8.04 -18.33 2.75
C GLU A 491 -6.71 -18.46 3.52
N GLN A 492 -5.76 -19.28 3.06
CA GLN A 492 -4.45 -19.51 3.72
C GLN A 492 -3.24 -19.02 2.91
N SER A 493 -3.50 -18.35 1.78
CA SER A 493 -2.53 -17.87 0.79
C SER A 493 -1.42 -17.01 1.41
N HIS A 494 -1.80 -15.98 2.19
CA HIS A 494 -0.85 -15.06 2.81
C HIS A 494 0.04 -15.75 3.86
N SER A 495 -0.55 -16.53 4.78
CA SER A 495 0.20 -17.25 5.82
C SER A 495 1.24 -18.20 5.21
N HIS A 496 0.86 -18.89 4.14
CA HIS A 496 1.74 -19.80 3.41
C HIS A 496 2.92 -19.07 2.76
N CYS A 497 2.68 -17.96 2.07
CA CYS A 497 3.75 -17.14 1.49
C CYS A 497 4.66 -16.51 2.55
N GLN A 498 4.08 -16.10 3.68
CA GLN A 498 4.84 -15.48 4.77
C GLN A 498 5.77 -16.51 5.45
N LYS A 499 5.34 -17.76 5.63
CA LYS A 499 6.22 -18.86 6.09
C LYS A 499 7.38 -19.08 5.13
N LEU A 500 7.11 -19.14 3.83
CA LEU A 500 8.14 -19.30 2.80
C LEU A 500 9.15 -18.14 2.81
N LEU A 501 8.66 -16.90 2.97
CA LEU A 501 9.51 -15.72 3.09
C LEU A 501 10.46 -15.81 4.30
N VAL A 502 9.93 -16.19 5.46
CA VAL A 502 10.71 -16.36 6.70
C VAL A 502 11.79 -17.42 6.52
N LEU A 503 11.42 -18.57 5.93
CA LEU A 503 12.36 -19.65 5.67
C LEU A 503 13.51 -19.21 4.78
N ILE A 504 13.21 -18.52 3.67
CA ILE A 504 14.23 -17.99 2.75
C ILE A 504 15.17 -17.02 3.48
N TYR A 505 14.62 -16.12 4.30
CA TYR A 505 15.43 -15.15 5.04
C TYR A 505 16.39 -15.83 6.04
N TYR A 506 15.90 -16.69 6.91
CA TYR A 506 16.75 -17.27 7.96
C TYR A 506 17.70 -18.38 7.45
N SER A 507 17.34 -19.08 6.36
CA SER A 507 18.23 -20.06 5.71
C SER A 507 19.47 -19.41 5.09
N GLY A 508 19.43 -18.11 4.82
CA GLY A 508 20.54 -17.36 4.24
C GLY A 508 20.72 -17.58 2.74
N PRO A 509 21.61 -16.80 2.10
CA PRO A 509 21.72 -16.75 0.64
C PRO A 509 22.33 -18.02 0.00
N GLN A 510 23.15 -18.77 0.73
CA GLN A 510 23.83 -19.96 0.20
C GLN A 510 22.84 -21.07 -0.15
N LEU A 511 21.90 -21.39 0.74
CA LEU A 511 20.88 -22.42 0.49
C LEU A 511 19.94 -22.04 -0.65
N VAL A 512 19.52 -20.77 -0.72
CA VAL A 512 18.69 -20.25 -1.82
C VAL A 512 19.42 -20.41 -3.15
N ARG A 513 20.71 -20.08 -3.19
CA ARG A 513 21.52 -20.28 -4.39
C ARG A 513 21.67 -21.74 -4.75
N ASP A 514 22.06 -22.58 -3.80
CA ASP A 514 22.38 -23.99 -4.06
C ASP A 514 21.15 -24.82 -4.42
N HIS A 515 19.96 -24.47 -3.91
CA HIS A 515 18.73 -25.23 -4.16
C HIS A 515 17.81 -24.63 -5.21
N LEU A 516 17.70 -23.29 -5.32
CA LEU A 516 16.76 -22.65 -6.25
C LEU A 516 17.42 -22.11 -7.51
N LEU A 517 18.62 -21.54 -7.36
CA LEU A 517 19.25 -20.72 -8.40
C LEU A 517 20.55 -21.34 -8.95
N GLN A 518 20.86 -22.59 -8.57
CA GLN A 518 22.09 -23.29 -8.94
C GLN A 518 22.10 -23.65 -10.43
N SER A 519 20.95 -24.07 -10.96
CA SER A 519 20.78 -24.43 -12.36
C SER A 519 19.71 -23.55 -13.02
N PRO A 520 19.86 -23.18 -14.30
CA PRO A 520 18.86 -22.39 -15.02
C PRO A 520 17.51 -23.13 -15.11
N VAL A 521 17.51 -24.47 -15.07
CA VAL A 521 16.28 -25.28 -15.09
C VAL A 521 15.52 -25.15 -13.77
N THR A 522 16.21 -25.21 -12.63
CA THR A 522 15.57 -25.03 -11.33
C THR A 522 15.09 -23.60 -11.14
N ALA A 523 15.88 -22.63 -11.59
CA ALA A 523 15.49 -21.21 -11.60
C ALA A 523 14.26 -20.98 -12.49
N ALA A 524 14.18 -21.62 -13.66
CA ALA A 524 13.01 -21.52 -14.55
C ALA A 524 11.75 -22.05 -13.86
N ARG A 525 11.79 -23.25 -13.25
CA ARG A 525 10.65 -23.77 -12.48
C ARG A 525 10.25 -22.83 -11.33
N PHE A 526 11.23 -22.21 -10.69
CA PHE A 526 10.99 -21.24 -9.63
C PHE A 526 10.19 -20.02 -10.14
N PHE A 527 10.68 -19.39 -11.22
CA PHE A 527 10.01 -18.24 -11.82
C PHE A 527 8.69 -18.60 -12.51
N ASP A 528 8.54 -19.79 -13.07
CA ASP A 528 7.28 -20.27 -13.65
C ASP A 528 6.19 -20.37 -12.57
N THR A 529 6.54 -20.95 -11.42
CA THR A 529 5.62 -21.07 -10.27
C THR A 529 5.22 -19.69 -9.75
N LEU A 530 6.17 -18.76 -9.60
CA LEU A 530 5.87 -17.40 -9.17
C LEU A 530 5.10 -16.59 -10.23
N THR A 531 5.35 -16.84 -11.51
CA THR A 531 4.58 -16.26 -12.63
C THR A 531 3.13 -16.72 -12.55
N LEU A 532 2.86 -17.99 -12.25
CA LEU A 532 1.50 -18.46 -12.02
C LEU A 532 0.86 -17.74 -10.82
N CYS A 533 1.57 -17.59 -9.69
CA CYS A 533 1.06 -16.97 -8.47
C CYS A 533 0.80 -15.46 -8.61
N LEU A 534 1.63 -14.74 -9.38
CA LEU A 534 1.49 -13.31 -9.65
C LEU A 534 0.60 -13.00 -10.86
N SER A 535 0.19 -14.03 -11.61
CA SER A 535 -0.62 -13.87 -12.81
C SER A 535 -2.01 -13.32 -12.48
N GLN A 536 -2.57 -12.56 -13.43
CA GLN A 536 -3.91 -12.01 -13.32
C GLN A 536 -4.98 -13.08 -13.06
N ASN A 537 -4.81 -14.32 -13.54
CA ASN A 537 -5.82 -15.38 -13.46
C ASN A 537 -6.05 -15.90 -12.02
N VAL A 538 -5.03 -15.83 -11.16
CA VAL A 538 -5.08 -16.36 -9.78
C VAL A 538 -5.78 -15.40 -8.82
N VAL A 539 -5.76 -14.10 -9.11
CA VAL A 539 -6.44 -13.08 -8.28
C VAL A 539 -7.97 -13.13 -8.42
N PHE A 540 -8.50 -13.66 -9.53
CA PHE A 540 -9.93 -13.69 -9.81
C PHE A 540 -10.62 -15.05 -9.56
N SER A 541 -9.89 -16.11 -9.21
CA SER A 541 -10.49 -17.43 -8.94
C SER A 541 -11.13 -17.54 -7.54
N GLY A 542 -10.63 -16.79 -6.56
CA GLY A 542 -11.07 -16.84 -5.17
C GLY A 542 -12.28 -15.98 -4.84
N SER A 543 -13.46 -16.26 -5.44
CA SER A 543 -14.80 -15.86 -4.91
C SER A 543 -15.96 -16.22 -5.87
N LEU A 544 -15.68 -16.56 -7.12
CA LEU A 544 -16.75 -16.76 -8.12
C LEU A 544 -17.53 -18.06 -7.88
N ASP A 545 -16.88 -19.13 -7.39
CA ASP A 545 -17.53 -20.42 -7.14
C ASP A 545 -18.56 -20.38 -5.99
N LYS A 546 -18.36 -19.51 -4.98
CA LYS A 546 -19.37 -19.26 -3.93
C LYS A 546 -20.61 -18.53 -4.47
N LEU A 547 -20.45 -17.68 -5.49
CA LEU A 547 -21.56 -16.94 -6.12
C LEU A 547 -22.25 -17.74 -7.24
N LEU A 548 -21.58 -18.74 -7.82
CA LEU A 548 -22.16 -19.63 -8.84
C LEU A 548 -22.98 -20.79 -8.24
N LEU A 549 -22.64 -21.24 -7.02
CA LEU A 549 -23.43 -22.25 -6.31
C LEU A 549 -24.78 -21.71 -5.78
N GLU A 550 -24.91 -20.39 -5.57
CA GLU A 550 -26.21 -19.78 -5.23
C GLU A 550 -27.10 -19.50 -6.45
N ARG A 551 -26.56 -19.61 -7.68
CA ARG A 551 -27.27 -19.22 -8.91
C ARG A 551 -27.51 -20.37 -9.89
N SER A 552 -27.36 -21.61 -9.44
CA SER A 552 -27.67 -22.82 -10.19
C SER A 552 -29.12 -23.28 -9.96
N SER A 553 -30.08 -22.38 -10.16
CA SER A 553 -31.50 -22.72 -10.31
C SER A 553 -32.22 -21.82 -11.32
N SER A 554 -31.65 -21.67 -12.53
CA SER A 554 -32.41 -21.41 -13.77
C SER A 554 -31.52 -21.55 -15.01
N SER A 555 -31.89 -22.50 -15.88
CA SER A 555 -31.54 -22.74 -17.30
C SER A 555 -31.06 -21.52 -18.12
N SER A 556 -30.23 -21.58 -19.17
CA SER A 556 -29.69 -22.66 -20.02
C SER A 556 -28.65 -22.07 -21.01
N SER A 557 -27.66 -22.90 -21.39
CA SER A 557 -26.91 -22.94 -22.67
C SER A 557 -26.23 -21.70 -23.26
N SER A 558 -24.89 -21.67 -23.20
CA SER A 558 -23.99 -21.66 -24.38
C SER A 558 -22.53 -21.49 -23.95
N SER A 559 -21.73 -22.52 -24.23
CA SER A 559 -20.30 -22.61 -23.93
C SER A 559 -19.46 -22.05 -25.08
N SER A 560 -18.93 -20.83 -24.94
CA SER A 560 -17.85 -20.31 -25.79
C SER A 560 -17.06 -19.22 -25.05
N SER A 561 -15.74 -19.40 -25.01
CA SER A 561 -14.70 -18.49 -24.48
C SER A 561 -14.92 -17.92 -23.07
N VAL A 562 -14.27 -18.53 -22.07
CA VAL A 562 -14.17 -17.99 -20.70
C VAL A 562 -13.19 -16.79 -20.71
N GLY A 563 -13.69 -15.65 -21.18
CA GLY A 563 -13.17 -14.33 -20.91
C GLY A 563 -13.83 -13.77 -19.66
N TYR A 564 -13.02 -13.43 -18.68
CA TYR A 564 -13.36 -12.89 -17.36
C TYR A 564 -14.36 -11.73 -17.40
N LEU A 565 -15.51 -11.87 -16.73
CA LEU A 565 -16.46 -10.78 -16.48
C LEU A 565 -16.06 -10.01 -15.22
N ARG A 566 -15.62 -8.76 -15.39
CA ARG A 566 -15.65 -7.74 -14.33
C ARG A 566 -17.07 -7.16 -14.26
N SER A 567 -17.68 -7.16 -13.09
CA SER A 567 -19.02 -6.59 -12.89
C SER A 567 -19.06 -5.13 -13.36
N ILE A 568 -20.08 -4.76 -14.15
CA ILE A 568 -20.29 -3.40 -14.69
C ILE A 568 -20.28 -2.32 -13.58
N THR A 569 -20.53 -2.69 -12.34
CA THR A 569 -20.46 -1.84 -11.14
C THR A 569 -19.03 -1.45 -10.73
N GLU A 570 -18.03 -2.33 -10.90
CA GLU A 570 -16.63 -2.02 -10.57
C GLU A 570 -15.96 -1.14 -11.63
N MET A 571 -16.32 -1.32 -12.91
CA MET A 571 -15.86 -0.43 -13.99
C MET A 571 -16.49 0.96 -13.92
N LYS A 572 -17.66 1.08 -13.28
CA LYS A 572 -18.25 2.39 -12.95
C LYS A 572 -17.54 3.05 -11.77
N ALA A 573 -17.10 2.30 -10.76
CA ALA A 573 -16.38 2.85 -9.61
C ALA A 573 -15.03 3.51 -10.00
N THR A 574 -14.34 3.00 -11.02
CA THR A 574 -13.11 3.62 -11.54
C THR A 574 -13.36 4.83 -12.44
N SER A 575 -14.57 4.98 -13.01
CA SER A 575 -14.94 6.16 -13.83
C SER A 575 -15.57 7.30 -13.01
N PHE A 576 -15.97 7.06 -11.75
CA PHE A 576 -16.53 8.08 -10.86
C PHE A 576 -15.52 9.05 -10.22
N PHE A 577 -14.21 8.88 -10.44
CA PHE A 577 -13.21 9.88 -10.04
C PHE A 577 -13.01 11.01 -11.07
N SER A 578 -13.81 11.06 -12.13
CA SER A 578 -13.70 12.06 -13.21
C SER A 578 -14.33 13.43 -12.88
N ASN A 579 -14.60 13.74 -11.61
CA ASN A 579 -15.23 15.00 -11.22
C ASN A 579 -14.47 15.64 -10.04
N GLU A 580 -13.22 16.05 -10.29
CA GLU A 580 -12.62 17.11 -9.49
C GLU A 580 -13.36 18.42 -9.81
N LYS A 581 -14.31 18.75 -8.95
CA LYS A 581 -14.78 20.13 -8.81
C LYS A 581 -13.59 20.96 -8.36
N LYS A 582 -13.35 22.06 -9.09
CA LYS A 582 -12.56 23.19 -8.61
C LYS A 582 -13.12 23.67 -7.28
N GLU A 583 -12.52 23.26 -6.18
CA GLU A 583 -12.73 23.88 -4.87
C GLU A 583 -11.54 24.79 -4.56
N SER A 584 -11.90 26.00 -4.19
CA SER A 584 -11.06 27.14 -3.86
C SER A 584 -10.12 26.86 -2.70
N ASN A 585 -8.87 27.27 -2.90
CA ASN A 585 -7.78 27.33 -1.92
C ASN A 585 -8.22 27.93 -0.56
N TYR A 586 -8.17 27.09 0.48
CA TYR A 586 -7.66 27.46 1.80
C TYR A 586 -6.75 26.31 2.24
N GLU A 587 -5.44 26.53 2.15
CA GLU A 587 -4.42 25.60 2.63
C GLU A 587 -4.40 25.61 4.16
N ASP A 588 -4.72 24.47 4.75
CA ASP A 588 -4.54 24.20 6.17
C ASP A 588 -3.24 23.37 6.31
N PRO A 589 -2.17 23.88 6.96
CA PRO A 589 -0.80 23.34 6.83
C PRO A 589 -0.53 22.04 7.61
N ASN A 590 -1.55 21.36 8.15
CA ASN A 590 -1.39 20.23 9.08
C ASN A 590 -1.82 18.84 8.56
N ASN A 591 -1.98 18.66 7.24
CA ASN A 591 -2.34 17.36 6.66
C ASN A 591 -1.21 16.69 5.85
N THR A 592 0.01 16.72 6.37
CA THR A 592 1.23 16.13 5.77
C THR A 592 1.28 14.58 5.79
N PHE A 593 0.26 13.89 6.33
CA PHE A 593 0.27 12.43 6.48
C PHE A 593 -0.43 11.61 5.37
N LYS A 594 -0.91 12.24 4.27
CA LYS A 594 -1.55 11.49 3.15
C LYS A 594 -0.83 11.58 1.79
N ILE A 595 0.12 12.51 1.60
CA ILE A 595 0.77 12.73 0.30
C ILE A 595 1.99 11.81 0.07
N GLN A 596 2.52 11.15 1.11
CA GLN A 596 3.72 10.30 0.98
C GLN A 596 3.51 9.00 0.20
N ASN A 597 2.28 8.47 0.08
CA ASN A 597 2.05 7.14 -0.52
C ASN A 597 1.96 7.12 -2.05
N GLU A 598 1.88 8.27 -2.74
CA GLU A 598 1.61 8.31 -4.19
C GLU A 598 2.86 8.05 -5.04
N TYR A 599 4.03 8.42 -4.53
CA TYR A 599 5.33 8.33 -5.23
C TYR A 599 6.20 7.16 -4.76
N ASP A 600 5.70 6.29 -3.88
CA ASP A 600 6.46 5.14 -3.38
C ASP A 600 6.53 4.01 -4.43
N LEU A 601 7.75 3.72 -4.89
CA LEU A 601 8.08 2.54 -5.72
C LEU A 601 8.71 1.42 -4.85
N PRO A 602 8.48 0.14 -5.20
CA PRO A 602 7.62 -0.36 -6.28
C PRO A 602 6.13 -0.32 -5.90
N ARG A 603 5.27 0.05 -6.87
CA ARG A 603 3.82 0.04 -6.69
C ARG A 603 3.25 -1.36 -6.83
N MET A 604 2.18 -1.64 -6.09
CA MET A 604 1.42 -2.88 -6.26
C MET A 604 0.79 -2.91 -7.66
N PRO A 605 0.90 -4.02 -8.41
CA PRO A 605 0.33 -4.12 -9.74
C PRO A 605 -1.18 -3.90 -9.75
N PRO A 606 -1.72 -3.27 -10.81
CA PRO A 606 -3.11 -2.82 -10.86
C PRO A 606 -4.16 -3.95 -10.85
N TRP A 607 -3.76 -5.20 -11.10
CA TRP A 607 -4.66 -6.36 -11.06
C TRP A 607 -4.79 -7.01 -9.67
N PHE A 608 -3.98 -6.61 -8.68
CA PHE A 608 -4.22 -6.97 -7.27
C PHE A 608 -5.26 -6.02 -6.68
N SER A 609 -6.41 -6.55 -6.22
CA SER A 609 -7.49 -5.73 -5.66
C SER A 609 -7.08 -5.08 -4.33
N SER A 610 -7.59 -3.88 -4.06
CA SER A 610 -7.21 -3.04 -2.90
C SER A 610 -7.64 -3.58 -1.52
N SER A 611 -8.07 -4.83 -1.42
CA SER A 611 -8.34 -5.45 -0.12
C SER A 611 -7.03 -5.64 0.67
N GLY A 612 -7.11 -5.52 2.00
CA GLY A 612 -5.94 -5.65 2.88
C GLY A 612 -5.19 -6.99 2.70
N THR A 613 -5.93 -8.09 2.49
CA THR A 613 -5.39 -9.44 2.36
C THR A 613 -4.60 -9.63 1.06
N HIS A 614 -5.10 -9.13 -0.07
CA HIS A 614 -4.38 -9.21 -1.36
C HIS A 614 -3.11 -8.33 -1.37
N LYS A 615 -3.14 -7.18 -0.68
CA LYS A 615 -1.95 -6.34 -0.50
C LYS A 615 -0.86 -7.06 0.31
N GLN A 616 -1.23 -7.67 1.43
CA GLN A 616 -0.31 -8.45 2.26
C GLN A 616 0.27 -9.65 1.52
N LEU A 617 -0.55 -10.34 0.71
CA LEU A 617 -0.12 -11.44 -0.15
C LEU A 617 0.93 -10.98 -1.18
N TYR A 618 0.66 -9.88 -1.90
CA TYR A 618 1.61 -9.31 -2.86
C TYR A 618 2.95 -8.99 -2.19
N HIS A 619 2.93 -8.32 -1.03
CA HIS A 619 4.16 -7.98 -0.31
C HIS A 619 4.95 -9.22 0.13
N ALA A 620 4.30 -10.33 0.46
CA ALA A 620 4.99 -11.58 0.77
C ALA A 620 5.66 -12.19 -0.48
N LEU A 621 4.94 -12.26 -1.61
CA LEU A 621 5.48 -12.75 -2.88
C LEU A 621 6.62 -11.88 -3.42
N ALA A 622 6.45 -10.56 -3.38
CA ALA A 622 7.50 -9.60 -3.72
C ALA A 622 8.71 -9.76 -2.79
N GLY A 623 8.50 -9.97 -1.49
CA GLY A 623 9.58 -10.27 -0.54
C GLY A 623 10.39 -11.52 -0.91
N ILE A 624 9.72 -12.58 -1.39
CA ILE A 624 10.39 -13.82 -1.83
C ILE A 624 11.27 -13.53 -3.06
N LEU A 625 10.74 -12.78 -4.04
CA LEU A 625 11.50 -12.37 -5.23
C LEU A 625 12.72 -11.51 -4.87
N ARG A 626 12.55 -10.55 -3.95
CA ARG A 626 13.63 -9.65 -3.50
C ARG A 626 14.75 -10.40 -2.78
N LEU A 627 14.41 -11.37 -1.92
CA LEU A 627 15.43 -12.20 -1.26
C LEU A 627 16.10 -13.16 -2.23
N ALA A 628 15.34 -13.72 -3.18
CA ALA A 628 15.90 -14.57 -4.23
C ALA A 628 16.91 -13.80 -5.10
N SER A 629 16.58 -12.57 -5.53
CA SER A 629 17.53 -11.74 -6.29
C SER A 629 18.73 -11.33 -5.45
N PHE A 630 18.53 -10.93 -4.19
CA PHE A 630 19.62 -10.55 -3.30
C PHE A 630 20.59 -11.72 -3.02
N SER A 631 20.11 -12.96 -2.98
CA SER A 631 20.96 -14.16 -2.80
C SER A 631 21.96 -14.40 -3.94
N LEU A 632 21.71 -13.86 -5.13
CA LEU A 632 22.61 -13.96 -6.28
C LEU A 632 23.88 -13.12 -6.11
N ILE A 633 23.78 -12.04 -5.34
CA ILE A 633 24.90 -11.13 -5.07
C ILE A 633 25.49 -11.42 -3.68
N ALA A 634 24.71 -11.95 -2.74
CA ALA A 634 25.14 -12.16 -1.36
C ALA A 634 25.98 -13.42 -1.12
N GLY A 635 27.21 -13.27 -0.61
CA GLY A 635 28.09 -14.37 -0.21
C GLY A 635 29.49 -14.30 -0.83
N SER A 636 30.41 -15.16 -0.40
CA SER A 636 31.84 -15.15 -0.79
C SER A 636 32.14 -15.65 -2.21
N GLN A 637 31.18 -16.32 -2.86
CA GLN A 637 31.26 -16.77 -4.26
C GLN A 637 30.20 -16.03 -5.10
N SER A 638 30.38 -14.73 -5.33
CA SER A 638 29.51 -13.92 -6.19
C SER A 638 29.89 -14.12 -7.67
N GLY A 639 29.61 -15.32 -8.20
CA GLY A 639 29.84 -15.62 -9.62
C GLY A 639 28.60 -15.26 -10.44
N GLY A 640 28.72 -14.25 -11.31
CA GLY A 640 27.99 -13.96 -12.58
C GLY A 640 26.57 -14.46 -12.88
N ASN A 641 25.79 -14.98 -11.94
CA ASN A 641 24.53 -15.69 -12.23
C ASN A 641 23.35 -14.75 -12.48
N LEU A 642 23.44 -13.47 -12.09
CA LEU A 642 22.36 -12.50 -12.27
C LEU A 642 22.04 -12.28 -13.76
N SER A 643 23.06 -12.24 -14.63
CA SER A 643 22.88 -12.05 -16.07
C SER A 643 22.12 -13.21 -16.72
N ILE A 644 22.42 -14.45 -16.32
CA ILE A 644 21.75 -15.67 -16.82
C ILE A 644 20.34 -15.77 -16.26
N ILE A 645 20.15 -15.45 -14.98
CA ILE A 645 18.86 -15.65 -14.31
C ILE A 645 17.83 -14.61 -14.74
N LYS A 646 18.23 -13.35 -15.01
CA LYS A 646 17.30 -12.34 -15.55
C LYS A 646 16.74 -12.73 -16.93
N ASP A 647 17.50 -13.48 -17.73
CA ASP A 647 17.09 -13.87 -19.08
C ASP A 647 15.86 -14.79 -19.07
N ILE A 648 15.62 -15.52 -17.97
CA ILE A 648 14.45 -16.38 -17.80
C ILE A 648 13.15 -15.56 -17.87
N PRO A 649 12.85 -14.63 -16.95
CA PRO A 649 11.65 -13.79 -17.07
C PRO A 649 11.72 -12.85 -18.27
N LEU A 650 12.90 -12.35 -18.67
CA LEU A 650 13.05 -11.48 -19.85
C LEU A 650 12.64 -12.18 -21.17
N SER A 651 12.79 -13.51 -21.24
CA SER A 651 12.39 -14.30 -22.41
C SER A 651 10.89 -14.17 -22.77
N TYR A 652 10.01 -13.98 -21.78
CA TYR A 652 8.58 -13.76 -22.03
C TYR A 652 8.32 -12.42 -22.72
N LEU A 653 9.07 -11.37 -22.35
CA LEU A 653 8.99 -10.07 -23.01
C LEU A 653 9.55 -10.15 -24.44
N ARG A 654 10.70 -10.80 -24.63
CA ARG A 654 11.28 -11.05 -25.96
C ARG A 654 10.35 -11.85 -26.86
N THR A 655 9.60 -12.81 -26.30
CA THR A 655 8.60 -13.58 -27.05
C THR A 655 7.44 -12.69 -27.53
N LEU A 656 6.95 -11.79 -26.68
CA LEU A 656 5.95 -10.81 -27.07
C LEU A 656 6.48 -9.88 -28.17
N ILE A 657 7.68 -9.32 -28.01
CA ILE A 657 8.33 -8.46 -29.00
C ILE A 657 8.47 -9.19 -30.35
N ALA A 658 8.96 -10.43 -30.34
CA ALA A 658 9.11 -11.22 -31.56
C ALA A 658 7.76 -11.49 -32.26
N ASP A 659 6.69 -11.75 -31.50
CA ASP A 659 5.37 -11.97 -32.07
C ASP A 659 4.77 -10.69 -32.67
N VAL A 660 4.97 -9.53 -32.02
CA VAL A 660 4.57 -8.23 -32.56
C VAL A 660 5.37 -7.86 -33.82
N ARG A 661 6.69 -8.11 -33.84
CA ARG A 661 7.52 -7.95 -35.05
C ARG A 661 7.02 -8.82 -36.21
N ASN A 662 6.68 -10.08 -35.93
CA ASN A 662 6.12 -10.98 -36.93
C ASN A 662 4.78 -10.47 -37.47
N LYS A 663 3.93 -9.90 -36.61
CA LYS A 663 2.67 -9.27 -37.02
C LYS A 663 2.92 -8.09 -37.97
N GLU A 664 3.93 -7.26 -37.72
CA GLU A 664 4.31 -6.15 -38.60
C GLU A 664 4.87 -6.64 -39.94
N TYR A 665 5.71 -7.69 -39.92
CA TYR A 665 6.24 -8.33 -41.12
C TYR A 665 5.13 -8.93 -42.00
N ILE A 666 4.14 -9.60 -41.39
CA ILE A 666 3.00 -10.20 -42.07
C ILE A 666 1.95 -9.12 -42.48
N LYS A 667 2.09 -7.88 -42.00
CA LYS A 667 1.11 -6.78 -42.19
C LYS A 667 -0.31 -7.15 -41.73
N GLU A 668 -0.40 -7.97 -40.69
CA GLU A 668 -1.68 -8.37 -40.10
C GLU A 668 -2.33 -7.18 -39.37
N SER A 669 -3.67 -7.10 -39.33
CA SER A 669 -4.35 -6.07 -38.52
C SER A 669 -4.31 -6.43 -37.03
N TRP A 670 -4.37 -5.42 -36.16
CA TRP A 670 -4.45 -5.66 -34.71
C TRP A 670 -5.64 -6.56 -34.33
N GLU A 671 -6.79 -6.38 -35.00
CA GLU A 671 -7.98 -7.21 -34.79
C GLU A 671 -7.75 -8.70 -35.07
N CYS A 672 -7.03 -9.03 -36.13
CA CYS A 672 -6.70 -10.42 -36.48
C CYS A 672 -5.70 -11.01 -35.48
N TRP A 673 -4.70 -10.23 -35.08
CA TRP A 673 -3.73 -10.64 -34.06
C TRP A 673 -4.39 -10.93 -32.71
N TYR A 674 -5.34 -10.09 -32.28
CA TYR A 674 -6.09 -10.29 -31.02
C TYR A 674 -7.04 -11.48 -31.04
N LYS A 675 -7.58 -11.85 -32.21
CA LYS A 675 -8.43 -13.04 -32.34
C LYS A 675 -7.66 -14.35 -32.23
N ARG A 676 -6.31 -14.31 -32.26
CA ARG A 676 -5.48 -15.49 -32.01
C ARG A 676 -5.67 -15.96 -30.57
N PRO A 677 -5.75 -17.28 -30.31
CA PRO A 677 -6.08 -17.80 -28.99
C PRO A 677 -5.04 -17.45 -27.90
N ASN A 678 -3.80 -17.11 -28.27
CA ASN A 678 -2.69 -16.93 -27.34
C ASN A 678 -2.18 -15.48 -27.20
N SER A 679 -2.60 -14.52 -28.03
CA SER A 679 -2.03 -13.17 -28.04
C SER A 679 -2.28 -12.41 -26.72
N GLY A 680 -3.51 -12.46 -26.18
CA GLY A 680 -3.81 -11.90 -24.87
C GLY A 680 -3.03 -12.57 -23.72
N LYS A 681 -2.78 -13.88 -23.83
CA LYS A 681 -1.97 -14.61 -22.84
C LYS A 681 -0.51 -14.14 -22.87
N LEU A 682 0.06 -13.89 -24.05
CA LEU A 682 1.42 -13.36 -24.18
C LEU A 682 1.57 -11.99 -23.52
N VAL A 683 0.62 -11.08 -23.71
CA VAL A 683 0.64 -9.75 -23.05
C VAL A 683 0.62 -9.89 -21.53
N ARG A 684 -0.25 -10.75 -20.98
CA ARG A 684 -0.33 -10.98 -19.52
C ARG A 684 0.92 -11.64 -18.95
N GLN A 685 1.51 -12.59 -19.69
CA GLN A 685 2.77 -13.23 -19.32
C GLN A 685 3.92 -12.23 -19.30
N ALA A 686 4.06 -11.40 -20.35
CA ALA A 686 5.04 -10.33 -20.41
C ALA A 686 4.84 -9.30 -19.29
N THR A 687 3.59 -8.95 -18.98
CA THR A 687 3.24 -8.02 -17.88
C THR A 687 3.66 -8.58 -16.52
N THR A 688 3.39 -9.87 -16.27
CA THR A 688 3.78 -10.55 -15.03
C THR A 688 5.30 -10.70 -14.94
N ALA A 689 5.96 -11.03 -16.05
CA ALA A 689 7.41 -11.11 -16.13
C ALA A 689 8.10 -9.75 -15.88
N ALA A 690 7.53 -8.66 -16.39
CA ALA A 690 8.00 -7.31 -16.11
C ALA A 690 7.87 -6.99 -14.60
N CYS A 691 6.76 -7.36 -13.96
CA CYS A 691 6.60 -7.23 -12.51
C CYS A 691 7.67 -8.02 -11.74
N ILE A 692 7.98 -9.25 -12.16
CA ILE A 692 9.02 -10.08 -11.54
C ILE A 692 10.40 -9.42 -11.69
N LEU A 693 10.75 -8.97 -12.89
CA LEU A 693 12.01 -8.27 -13.17
C LEU A 693 12.17 -7.01 -12.31
N ASN A 694 11.10 -6.21 -12.22
CA ASN A 694 11.07 -5.00 -11.39
C ASN A 694 11.30 -5.30 -9.91
N GLU A 695 10.62 -6.31 -9.35
CA GLU A 695 10.80 -6.71 -7.95
C GLU A 695 12.18 -7.35 -7.68
N MET A 696 12.71 -8.11 -8.64
CA MET A 696 14.08 -8.63 -8.58
C MET A 696 15.10 -7.49 -8.52
N MET A 697 15.00 -6.49 -9.41
CA MET A 697 15.91 -5.34 -9.43
C MET A 697 15.75 -4.48 -8.18
N PHE A 698 14.52 -4.24 -7.72
CA PHE A 698 14.27 -3.51 -6.48
C PHE A 698 14.86 -4.23 -5.25
N GLY A 699 14.85 -5.56 -5.21
CA GLY A 699 15.46 -6.36 -4.15
C GLY A 699 16.95 -6.11 -3.94
N LEU A 700 17.64 -5.59 -4.97
CA LEU A 700 19.05 -5.22 -4.92
C LEU A 700 19.29 -3.77 -4.45
N SER A 701 18.23 -3.00 -4.18
CA SER A 701 18.32 -1.62 -3.69
C SER A 701 18.57 -1.55 -2.18
N ASP A 702 19.24 -0.48 -1.75
CA ASP A 702 19.45 -0.19 -0.32
C ASP A 702 18.11 -0.10 0.45
N LYS A 703 17.07 0.47 -0.17
CA LYS A 703 15.73 0.63 0.42
C LYS A 703 15.09 -0.74 0.69
N ALA A 704 15.19 -1.69 -0.23
CA ALA A 704 14.65 -3.04 -0.05
C ALA A 704 15.40 -3.80 1.05
N ILE A 705 16.73 -3.73 1.06
CA ILE A 705 17.57 -4.39 2.08
C ILE A 705 17.26 -3.82 3.46
N HIS A 706 17.14 -2.49 3.59
CA HIS A 706 16.74 -1.83 4.83
C HIS A 706 15.33 -2.26 5.29
N ASN A 707 14.36 -2.33 4.37
CA ASN A 707 13.00 -2.78 4.69
C ASN A 707 12.95 -4.25 5.15
N LEU A 708 13.80 -5.11 4.60
CA LEU A 708 13.91 -6.51 5.04
C LEU A 708 14.59 -6.61 6.41
N LYS A 709 15.68 -5.86 6.64
CA LYS A 709 16.35 -5.79 7.94
C LYS A 709 15.40 -5.26 9.02
N THR A 710 14.71 -4.15 8.79
CA THR A 710 13.73 -3.59 9.75
C THR A 710 12.56 -4.52 10.02
N LYS A 711 12.14 -5.36 9.05
CA LYS A 711 11.07 -6.34 9.26
C LYS A 711 11.48 -7.50 10.17
N PHE A 712 12.73 -7.98 10.06
CA PHE A 712 13.21 -9.18 10.77
C PHE A 712 14.25 -8.92 11.89
N HIS A 713 14.65 -7.67 12.09
CA HIS A 713 15.52 -7.21 13.19
C HIS A 713 14.90 -6.00 13.90
N LYS A 714 13.82 -6.23 14.67
CA LYS A 714 13.17 -5.20 15.51
C LYS A 714 13.71 -5.12 16.95
N SER A 715 14.78 -5.86 17.29
CA SER A 715 15.27 -5.90 18.67
C SER A 715 16.08 -4.64 19.05
N ASN A 716 15.45 -3.73 19.78
CA ASN A 716 16.02 -2.55 20.44
C ASN A 716 17.05 -2.85 21.57
N SER A 717 17.71 -4.01 21.57
CA SER A 717 18.65 -4.37 22.62
C SER A 717 20.09 -4.43 22.12
N SER A 718 20.82 -3.34 22.44
CA SER A 718 22.27 -3.33 22.68
C SER A 718 23.20 -3.65 21.49
N GLU A 719 23.73 -2.56 20.91
CA GLU A 719 25.04 -2.27 20.28
C GLU A 719 26.23 -3.27 20.24
N TYR A 720 26.15 -4.55 20.63
CA TYR A 720 27.33 -5.43 20.72
C TYR A 720 27.17 -6.90 20.28
N VAL A 721 26.06 -7.31 19.65
CA VAL A 721 25.98 -8.63 19.00
C VAL A 721 26.15 -8.47 17.49
N LYS A 722 27.36 -8.73 17.00
CA LYS A 722 27.74 -8.71 15.57
C LYS A 722 26.73 -9.44 14.68
N ASP A 723 25.96 -8.68 13.90
CA ASP A 723 25.79 -8.70 12.44
C ASP A 723 25.72 -10.03 11.63
N ASN A 724 25.69 -11.21 12.23
CA ASN A 724 25.86 -12.48 11.50
C ASN A 724 24.61 -13.37 11.38
N VAL A 725 23.44 -12.93 11.83
CA VAL A 725 22.21 -13.74 11.68
C VAL A 725 21.79 -13.72 10.20
N GLY A 726 21.97 -14.84 9.50
CA GLY A 726 21.51 -15.05 8.12
C GLY A 726 22.53 -14.75 7.01
N GLY A 727 23.74 -14.27 7.32
CA GLY A 727 24.82 -14.11 6.33
C GLY A 727 24.52 -13.15 5.17
N TRP A 728 23.51 -12.28 5.31
CA TRP A 728 23.05 -11.32 4.29
C TRP A 728 23.91 -10.04 4.19
N ASN A 729 25.13 -10.06 4.74
CA ASN A 729 26.02 -8.90 4.69
C ASN A 729 26.77 -8.86 3.36
N VAL A 730 26.49 -7.81 2.59
CA VAL A 730 27.15 -7.52 1.33
C VAL A 730 27.41 -6.02 1.30
N SER A 731 28.67 -5.63 1.21
CA SER A 731 29.03 -4.34 0.63
C SER A 731 29.00 -4.50 -0.88
N LEU A 732 28.16 -3.74 -1.60
CA LEU A 732 28.16 -3.72 -3.07
C LEU A 732 29.58 -3.37 -3.54
N THR A 733 30.36 -4.37 -3.97
CA THR A 733 31.69 -4.14 -4.54
C THR A 733 31.53 -3.48 -5.91
N LYS A 734 32.56 -2.78 -6.39
CA LYS A 734 32.55 -2.15 -7.72
C LYS A 734 32.12 -3.14 -8.82
N ASP A 735 32.55 -4.39 -8.73
CA ASP A 735 32.21 -5.44 -9.70
C ASP A 735 30.72 -5.81 -9.69
N THR A 736 30.11 -5.93 -8.51
CA THR A 736 28.65 -6.21 -8.38
C THR A 736 27.80 -5.05 -8.86
N ARG A 737 28.27 -3.80 -8.70
CA ARG A 737 27.59 -2.60 -9.20
C ARG A 737 27.64 -2.52 -10.73
N SER A 738 28.77 -2.87 -11.34
CA SER A 738 28.88 -2.98 -12.80
C SER A 738 27.95 -4.04 -13.39
N GLN A 739 27.86 -5.22 -12.75
CA GLN A 739 26.92 -6.27 -13.15
C GLN A 739 25.46 -5.82 -13.06
N LEU A 740 25.10 -5.03 -12.04
CA LEU A 740 23.77 -4.45 -11.91
C LEU A 740 23.45 -3.46 -13.04
N ILE A 741 24.41 -2.57 -13.38
CA ILE A 741 24.28 -1.62 -14.48
C ILE A 741 24.06 -2.34 -15.81
N GLU A 742 24.85 -3.38 -16.11
CA GLU A 742 24.69 -4.21 -17.31
C GLU A 742 23.34 -4.95 -17.32
N CYS A 743 22.92 -5.47 -16.16
CA CYS A 743 21.65 -6.16 -16.02
C CYS A 743 20.47 -5.24 -16.33
N ILE A 744 20.43 -4.07 -15.68
CA ILE A 744 19.40 -3.04 -15.89
C ILE A 744 19.44 -2.53 -17.33
N GLY A 745 20.63 -2.25 -17.89
CA GLY A 745 20.76 -1.77 -19.26
C GLY A 745 20.13 -2.71 -20.29
N SER A 746 20.33 -4.03 -20.15
CA SER A 746 19.71 -4.99 -21.06
C SER A 746 18.21 -5.22 -20.82
N ILE A 747 17.68 -5.02 -19.61
CA ILE A 747 16.23 -5.06 -19.37
C ILE A 747 15.59 -3.79 -19.96
N LEU A 748 16.20 -2.64 -19.69
CA LEU A 748 15.75 -1.34 -20.18
C LEU A 748 15.72 -1.29 -21.71
N HIS A 749 16.71 -1.88 -22.38
CA HIS A 749 16.72 -2.02 -23.84
C HIS A 749 15.46 -2.74 -24.36
N GLU A 750 15.02 -3.82 -23.71
CA GLU A 750 13.77 -4.51 -24.09
C GLU A 750 12.54 -3.65 -23.73
N TYR A 751 12.54 -2.97 -22.58
CA TYR A 751 11.42 -2.10 -22.15
C TYR A 751 11.19 -0.90 -23.08
N LEU A 752 12.25 -0.37 -23.67
CA LEU A 752 12.20 0.74 -24.62
C LEU A 752 12.01 0.29 -26.07
N SER A 753 11.76 -1.00 -26.32
CA SER A 753 11.53 -1.51 -27.67
C SER A 753 10.23 -0.93 -28.27
N PRO A 754 10.25 -0.42 -29.52
CA PRO A 754 9.10 0.26 -30.11
C PRO A 754 7.87 -0.64 -30.23
N GLU A 755 8.06 -1.96 -30.37
CA GLU A 755 6.98 -2.92 -30.49
C GLU A 755 6.06 -2.98 -29.27
N ILE A 756 6.59 -2.68 -28.08
CA ILE A 756 5.79 -2.61 -26.84
C ILE A 756 4.89 -1.38 -26.88
N TRP A 757 5.43 -0.23 -27.25
CA TRP A 757 4.74 1.06 -27.22
C TRP A 757 3.75 1.23 -28.39
N ASN A 758 3.91 0.46 -29.47
CA ASN A 758 2.98 0.38 -30.59
C ASN A 758 1.68 -0.40 -30.27
N LEU A 759 1.58 -1.06 -29.10
CA LEU A 759 0.37 -1.76 -28.68
C LEU A 759 -0.80 -0.78 -28.50
N PRO A 760 -1.98 -1.03 -29.10
CA PRO A 760 -3.09 -0.10 -29.06
C PRO A 760 -3.69 0.05 -27.66
N LEU A 761 -3.98 1.30 -27.29
CA LEU A 761 -4.59 1.69 -26.02
C LEU A 761 -5.99 2.29 -26.17
N GLN A 762 -6.50 2.46 -27.40
CA GLN A 762 -7.73 3.17 -27.70
C GLN A 762 -8.81 2.28 -28.31
N GLN A 763 -10.05 2.62 -27.95
CA GLN A 763 -11.27 1.88 -28.27
C GLN A 763 -11.64 1.97 -29.75
N SER A 764 -11.64 0.84 -30.44
CA SER A 764 -12.34 0.61 -31.71
C SER A 764 -13.15 -0.66 -31.52
N ASP A 765 -14.49 -0.60 -31.45
CA ASP A 765 -15.53 -1.67 -31.43
C ASP A 765 -15.20 -3.11 -30.93
N VAL A 766 -14.12 -3.30 -30.17
CA VAL A 766 -13.48 -4.58 -29.84
C VAL A 766 -13.31 -4.71 -28.32
N ASN A 767 -13.26 -5.96 -27.88
CA ASN A 767 -13.23 -6.46 -26.52
C ASN A 767 -12.35 -5.63 -25.54
N VAL A 768 -13.01 -5.00 -24.57
CA VAL A 768 -12.47 -4.03 -23.58
C VAL A 768 -11.29 -4.57 -22.78
N HIS A 769 -11.19 -5.89 -22.61
CA HIS A 769 -10.17 -6.53 -21.79
C HIS A 769 -8.74 -6.38 -22.35
N PHE A 770 -8.56 -6.35 -23.68
CA PHE A 770 -7.22 -6.28 -24.28
C PHE A 770 -6.55 -4.92 -24.09
N PHE A 771 -7.31 -3.83 -24.24
CA PHE A 771 -6.79 -2.48 -24.01
C PHE A 771 -6.37 -2.27 -22.55
N HIS A 772 -7.07 -2.92 -21.63
CA HIS A 772 -6.70 -2.93 -20.22
C HIS A 772 -5.39 -3.68 -19.99
N ASP A 773 -5.23 -4.88 -20.57
CA ASP A 773 -4.01 -5.68 -20.45
C ASP A 773 -2.78 -4.93 -21.01
N ASN A 774 -2.92 -4.24 -22.15
CA ASN A 774 -1.85 -3.41 -22.72
C ASN A 774 -1.51 -2.22 -21.81
N ALA A 775 -2.52 -1.54 -21.25
CA ALA A 775 -2.30 -0.41 -20.34
C ALA A 775 -1.59 -0.85 -19.06
N MET A 776 -1.91 -2.04 -18.54
CA MET A 776 -1.22 -2.62 -17.39
C MET A 776 0.25 -2.93 -17.70
N LEU A 777 0.55 -3.47 -18.89
CA LEU A 777 1.92 -3.69 -19.34
C LEU A 777 2.72 -2.39 -19.35
N HIS A 778 2.20 -1.35 -20.00
CA HIS A 778 2.83 -0.03 -20.05
C HIS A 778 3.03 0.56 -18.65
N GLN A 779 2.03 0.45 -17.78
CA GLN A 779 2.15 0.91 -16.39
C GLN A 779 3.31 0.22 -15.66
N VAL A 780 3.40 -1.12 -15.72
CA VAL A 780 4.44 -1.88 -15.03
C VAL A 780 5.83 -1.58 -15.60
N ILE A 781 5.95 -1.37 -16.91
CA ILE A 781 7.21 -0.99 -17.55
C ILE A 781 7.66 0.40 -17.09
N ILE A 782 6.75 1.38 -17.06
CA ILE A 782 7.02 2.74 -16.55
C ILE A 782 7.49 2.67 -15.09
N ASP A 783 6.76 1.95 -14.24
CA ASP A 783 7.13 1.74 -12.83
C ASP A 783 8.53 1.11 -12.72
N GLY A 784 8.87 0.20 -13.62
CA GLY A 784 10.20 -0.41 -13.75
C GLY A 784 11.32 0.57 -14.05
N ILE A 785 11.09 1.53 -14.96
CA ILE A 785 12.06 2.61 -15.25
C ILE A 785 12.36 3.41 -13.97
N GLY A 786 11.32 3.76 -13.20
CA GLY A 786 11.50 4.45 -11.92
C GLY A 786 12.23 3.60 -10.87
N ILE A 787 11.99 2.28 -10.84
CA ILE A 787 12.71 1.35 -9.96
C ILE A 787 14.20 1.29 -10.32
N PHE A 788 14.54 1.28 -11.62
CA PHE A 788 15.92 1.28 -12.08
C PHE A 788 16.68 2.54 -11.64
N ASP A 789 16.01 3.69 -11.68
CA ASP A 789 16.53 4.95 -11.13
C ASP A 789 16.76 4.85 -9.60
N VAL A 790 15.78 4.35 -8.84
CA VAL A 790 15.93 4.14 -7.38
C VAL A 790 17.10 3.21 -7.04
N CYS A 791 17.36 2.19 -7.86
CA CYS A 791 18.45 1.24 -7.66
C CYS A 791 19.83 1.83 -8.00
N LEU A 792 19.95 2.54 -9.12
CA LEU A 792 21.24 3.04 -9.63
C LEU A 792 21.59 4.44 -9.11
N LYS A 793 20.59 5.25 -8.74
CA LYS A 793 20.73 6.65 -8.32
C LYS A 793 21.53 7.45 -9.36
N SER A 794 22.64 8.08 -8.97
CA SER A 794 23.51 8.84 -9.87
C SER A 794 24.00 8.04 -11.08
N ASP A 795 24.10 6.71 -10.96
CA ASP A 795 24.58 5.87 -12.05
C ASP A 795 23.55 5.67 -13.17
N PHE A 796 22.28 5.95 -12.90
CA PHE A 796 21.24 5.97 -13.92
C PHE A 796 21.48 7.09 -14.94
N VAL A 797 21.95 8.24 -14.45
CA VAL A 797 22.31 9.39 -15.29
C VAL A 797 23.65 9.15 -15.98
N SER A 798 24.68 8.73 -15.25
CA SER A 798 26.04 8.55 -15.80
C SER A 798 26.11 7.43 -16.85
N SER A 799 25.24 6.43 -16.77
CA SER A 799 25.14 5.34 -17.76
C SER A 799 24.28 5.69 -18.99
N GLY A 800 23.71 6.90 -19.05
CA GLY A 800 22.87 7.35 -20.18
C GLY A 800 21.43 6.83 -20.18
N PHE A 801 21.01 6.08 -19.15
CA PHE A 801 19.67 5.49 -19.07
C PHE A 801 18.55 6.53 -18.86
N LEU A 802 18.88 7.65 -18.22
CA LEU A 802 17.96 8.79 -18.12
C LEU A 802 17.58 9.30 -19.51
N HIS A 803 18.57 9.59 -20.35
CA HIS A 803 18.35 10.10 -21.70
C HIS A 803 17.50 9.12 -22.51
N SER A 804 17.83 7.82 -22.52
CA SER A 804 17.06 6.83 -23.27
C SER A 804 15.58 6.71 -22.84
N SER A 805 15.27 7.03 -21.58
CA SER A 805 13.93 6.83 -21.00
C SER A 805 13.10 8.11 -20.92
N LEU A 806 13.74 9.28 -20.81
CA LEU A 806 13.07 10.55 -20.52
C LEU A 806 12.03 10.91 -21.59
N TYR A 807 12.36 10.75 -22.87
CA TYR A 807 11.41 11.07 -23.94
C TYR A 807 10.15 10.19 -23.86
N VAL A 808 10.31 8.88 -23.65
CA VAL A 808 9.19 7.93 -23.56
C VAL A 808 8.30 8.27 -22.35
N LEU A 809 8.88 8.66 -21.22
CA LEU A 809 8.10 9.10 -20.06
C LEU A 809 7.32 10.40 -20.36
N LEU A 810 7.97 11.39 -20.98
CA LEU A 810 7.31 12.64 -21.36
C LEU A 810 6.21 12.44 -22.40
N GLU A 811 6.42 11.55 -23.37
CA GLU A 811 5.39 11.16 -24.35
C GLU A 811 4.18 10.52 -23.66
N ASN A 812 4.38 9.68 -22.65
CA ASN A 812 3.27 9.04 -21.95
C ASN A 812 2.44 10.01 -21.07
N LEU A 813 2.87 11.25 -20.85
CA LEU A 813 2.04 12.29 -20.23
C LEU A 813 0.81 12.66 -21.07
N ILE A 814 0.89 12.50 -22.40
CA ILE A 814 -0.26 12.77 -23.30
C ILE A 814 -1.14 11.56 -23.53
N CYS A 815 -0.77 10.39 -23.01
CA CYS A 815 -1.52 9.16 -23.21
C CYS A 815 -2.99 9.32 -22.78
N SER A 816 -3.93 8.84 -23.59
CA SER A 816 -5.37 8.92 -23.27
C SER A 816 -5.77 8.03 -22.09
N ASN A 817 -4.95 7.02 -21.76
CA ASN A 817 -5.20 6.16 -20.61
C ASN A 817 -4.66 6.82 -19.32
N PHE A 818 -5.57 7.07 -18.37
CA PHE A 818 -5.25 7.69 -17.09
C PHE A 818 -4.19 6.92 -16.28
N GLN A 819 -4.22 5.58 -16.30
CA GLN A 819 -3.28 4.77 -15.51
C GLN A 819 -1.84 4.93 -16.00
N VAL A 820 -1.64 4.91 -17.33
CA VAL A 820 -0.34 5.09 -17.97
C VAL A 820 0.17 6.51 -17.73
N ARG A 821 -0.70 7.51 -17.94
CA ARG A 821 -0.37 8.92 -17.69
C ARG A 821 0.09 9.17 -16.25
N ARG A 822 -0.70 8.68 -15.28
CA ARG A 822 -0.40 8.83 -13.84
C ARG A 822 0.89 8.11 -13.45
N ALA A 823 1.15 6.91 -13.99
CA ALA A 823 2.39 6.20 -13.72
C ALA A 823 3.60 6.98 -14.23
N SER A 824 3.51 7.56 -15.43
CA SER A 824 4.59 8.36 -16.00
C SER A 824 4.87 9.61 -15.17
N ASP A 825 3.82 10.35 -14.81
CA ASP A 825 3.91 11.52 -13.92
C ASP A 825 4.60 11.17 -12.59
N ALA A 826 4.13 10.12 -11.92
CA ALA A 826 4.71 9.69 -10.65
C ALA A 826 6.18 9.24 -10.79
N VAL A 827 6.56 8.56 -11.88
CA VAL A 827 7.96 8.15 -12.12
C VAL A 827 8.85 9.34 -12.41
N LEU A 828 8.38 10.35 -13.16
CA LEU A 828 9.13 11.58 -13.39
C LEU A 828 9.41 12.32 -12.07
N HIS A 829 8.45 12.35 -11.15
CA HIS A 829 8.66 12.90 -9.80
C HIS A 829 9.69 12.09 -9.00
N VAL A 830 9.67 10.76 -9.08
CA VAL A 830 10.68 9.91 -8.44
C VAL A 830 12.07 10.18 -9.01
N ILE A 831 12.23 10.20 -10.34
CA ILE A 831 13.51 10.47 -11.00
C ILE A 831 14.03 11.86 -10.63
N SER A 832 13.15 12.87 -10.58
CA SER A 832 13.49 14.21 -10.11
C SER A 832 14.07 14.17 -8.70
N ALA A 833 13.38 13.49 -7.77
CA ALA A 833 13.80 13.39 -6.38
C ALA A 833 15.12 12.61 -6.20
N THR A 834 15.29 11.46 -6.87
CA THR A 834 16.52 10.65 -6.78
C THR A 834 17.72 11.36 -7.39
N SER A 835 17.51 12.10 -8.48
CA SER A 835 18.57 12.85 -9.19
C SER A 835 18.90 14.21 -8.56
N GLY A 836 18.17 14.62 -7.50
CA GLY A 836 18.42 15.87 -6.77
C GLY A 836 17.80 17.13 -7.41
N TYR A 837 16.83 16.98 -8.31
CA TYR A 837 16.07 18.10 -8.88
C TYR A 837 14.84 18.42 -8.03
N PRO A 838 14.57 19.72 -7.75
CA PRO A 838 13.45 20.12 -6.89
C PRO A 838 12.07 19.89 -7.52
N THR A 839 11.96 19.98 -8.85
CA THR A 839 10.73 19.66 -9.59
C THR A 839 11.05 18.98 -10.91
N VAL A 840 10.07 18.27 -11.48
CA VAL A 840 10.19 17.65 -12.83
C VAL A 840 10.53 18.71 -13.89
N GLY A 841 10.05 19.94 -13.73
CA GLY A 841 10.41 21.04 -14.61
C GLY A 841 11.91 21.34 -14.62
N HIS A 842 12.59 21.26 -13.48
CA HIS A 842 14.05 21.43 -13.39
C HIS A 842 14.81 20.24 -13.99
N LEU A 843 14.28 19.02 -13.84
CA LEU A 843 14.82 17.82 -14.50
C LEU A 843 14.82 17.99 -16.03
N VAL A 844 13.68 18.42 -16.60
CA VAL A 844 13.60 18.63 -18.06
C VAL A 844 14.44 19.82 -18.51
N LEU A 845 14.51 20.90 -17.72
CA LEU A 845 15.37 22.05 -18.03
C LEU A 845 16.85 21.66 -18.11
N ALA A 846 17.34 20.85 -17.16
CA ALA A 846 18.73 20.39 -17.16
C ALA A 846 19.05 19.46 -18.34
N ASN A 847 18.04 18.86 -18.96
CA ASN A 847 18.15 17.94 -20.09
C ASN A 847 17.46 18.48 -21.36
N SER A 848 17.26 19.80 -21.46
CA SER A 848 16.44 20.41 -22.50
C SER A 848 17.01 20.15 -23.90
N ASP A 849 18.33 20.23 -24.06
CA ASP A 849 18.99 20.00 -25.35
C ASP A 849 18.64 18.62 -25.93
N TYR A 850 18.66 17.59 -25.08
CA TYR A 850 18.30 16.23 -25.48
C TYR A 850 16.81 16.09 -25.84
N VAL A 851 15.92 16.63 -25.00
CA VAL A 851 14.47 16.54 -25.23
C VAL A 851 14.08 17.27 -26.51
N ILE A 852 14.66 18.45 -26.74
CA ILE A 852 14.36 19.26 -27.92
C ILE A 852 14.96 18.66 -29.19
N ASP A 853 16.19 18.15 -29.17
CA ASP A 853 16.77 17.43 -30.32
C ASP A 853 15.92 16.20 -30.70
N SER A 854 15.42 15.45 -29.70
CA SER A 854 14.51 14.33 -29.94
C SER A 854 13.21 14.78 -30.62
N ILE A 855 12.60 15.87 -30.15
CA ILE A 855 11.39 16.45 -30.76
C ILE A 855 11.69 16.93 -32.19
N CYS A 856 12.78 17.66 -32.41
CA CYS A 856 13.21 18.12 -33.74
C CYS A 856 13.38 16.94 -34.71
N ARG A 857 14.02 15.86 -34.28
CA ARG A 857 14.21 14.66 -35.11
C ARG A 857 12.89 14.01 -35.50
N GLN A 858 11.92 13.94 -34.58
CA GLN A 858 10.63 13.32 -34.86
C GLN A 858 9.70 14.23 -35.68
N LEU A 859 9.80 15.56 -35.52
CA LEU A 859 9.12 16.55 -36.37
C LEU A 859 9.59 16.49 -37.84
N ARG A 860 10.80 15.99 -38.13
CA ARG A 860 11.25 15.76 -39.51
C ARG A 860 10.53 14.58 -40.19
N HIS A 861 9.87 13.71 -39.42
CA HIS A 861 9.19 12.50 -39.90
C HIS A 861 7.77 12.39 -39.33
N LEU A 862 6.91 13.36 -39.64
CA LEU A 862 5.56 13.47 -39.08
C LEU A 862 4.61 12.34 -39.47
N ASP A 863 4.78 11.77 -40.66
CA ASP A 863 3.98 10.63 -41.11
C ASP A 863 4.11 9.41 -40.18
N LEU A 864 5.28 9.27 -39.55
CA LEU A 864 5.55 8.21 -38.57
C LEU A 864 5.21 8.64 -37.14
N ASN A 865 5.28 9.94 -36.84
CA ASN A 865 5.15 10.47 -35.49
C ASN A 865 4.08 11.59 -35.38
N PRO A 866 2.79 11.27 -35.58
CA PRO A 866 1.71 12.27 -35.57
C PRO A 866 1.43 12.86 -34.17
N HIS A 867 1.91 12.22 -33.11
CA HIS A 867 1.67 12.63 -31.72
C HIS A 867 2.62 13.73 -31.23
N VAL A 868 3.78 13.90 -31.87
CA VAL A 868 4.89 14.80 -31.45
C VAL A 868 4.45 16.24 -31.18
N PRO A 869 3.60 16.89 -32.01
CA PRO A 869 3.17 18.25 -31.72
C PRO A 869 2.38 18.35 -30.41
N SER A 870 1.65 17.28 -30.06
CA SER A 870 0.91 17.20 -28.79
C SER A 870 1.86 16.97 -27.61
N VAL A 871 2.91 16.17 -27.80
CA VAL A 871 3.96 15.95 -26.80
C VAL A 871 4.67 17.26 -26.48
N LEU A 872 5.07 18.02 -27.50
CA LEU A 872 5.69 19.33 -27.32
C LEU A 872 4.78 20.28 -26.52
N ALA A 873 3.50 20.37 -26.89
CA ALA A 873 2.54 21.20 -26.15
C ALA A 873 2.38 20.76 -24.69
N ALA A 874 2.34 19.45 -24.43
CA ALA A 874 2.22 18.92 -23.08
C ALA A 874 3.47 19.15 -22.23
N ILE A 875 4.67 18.94 -22.80
CA ILE A 875 5.95 19.23 -22.14
C ILE A 875 5.99 20.70 -21.72
N LEU A 876 5.70 21.62 -22.63
CA LEU A 876 5.75 23.06 -22.35
C LEU A 876 4.72 23.49 -21.29
N SER A 877 3.49 22.96 -21.35
CA SER A 877 2.44 23.27 -20.37
C SER A 877 2.66 22.62 -19.00
N TYR A 878 3.24 21.43 -18.95
CA TYR A 878 3.47 20.66 -17.73
C TYR A 878 4.65 21.17 -16.89
N ILE A 879 5.74 21.58 -17.54
CA ILE A 879 7.00 21.96 -16.85
C ILE A 879 6.84 23.29 -16.12
N GLY A 880 6.02 24.21 -16.62
CA GLY A 880 5.86 25.56 -16.04
C GLY A 880 7.11 26.46 -16.18
N VAL A 881 8.22 25.93 -16.73
CA VAL A 881 9.50 26.62 -16.95
C VAL A 881 9.81 26.80 -18.44
N ALA A 882 8.78 26.74 -19.30
CA ALA A 882 8.92 26.86 -20.75
C ALA A 882 9.66 28.15 -21.20
N HIS A 883 9.55 29.23 -20.43
CA HIS A 883 10.23 30.50 -20.68
C HIS A 883 11.77 30.38 -20.71
N LYS A 884 12.36 29.51 -19.88
CA LYS A 884 13.82 29.29 -19.86
C LYS A 884 14.34 28.42 -21.01
N ILE A 885 13.46 27.68 -21.68
CA ILE A 885 13.81 26.78 -22.79
C ILE A 885 13.62 27.49 -24.15
N LEU A 886 13.04 28.70 -24.17
CA LEU A 886 12.73 29.46 -25.38
C LEU A 886 13.88 29.56 -26.40
N PRO A 887 15.16 29.76 -26.01
CA PRO A 887 16.25 29.83 -27.00
C PRO A 887 16.38 28.58 -27.86
N LEU A 888 16.06 27.41 -27.31
CA LEU A 888 16.12 26.12 -28.02
C LEU A 888 14.86 25.88 -28.88
N MET A 889 13.82 26.71 -28.75
CA MET A 889 12.54 26.53 -29.45
C MET A 889 12.55 27.06 -30.89
N GLU A 890 13.61 27.72 -31.33
CA GLU A 890 13.66 28.32 -32.68
C GLU A 890 13.54 27.28 -33.80
N GLU A 891 14.27 26.16 -33.72
CA GLU A 891 14.22 25.08 -34.72
C GLU A 891 12.87 24.31 -34.71
N PRO A 892 12.33 23.89 -33.54
CA PRO A 892 10.97 23.36 -33.46
C PRO A 892 9.94 24.31 -34.05
N MET A 893 10.00 25.61 -33.72
CA MET A 893 9.05 26.61 -34.21
C MET A 893 9.13 26.77 -35.73
N ARG A 894 10.33 26.75 -36.31
CA ARG A 894 10.53 26.79 -37.77
C ARG A 894 9.90 25.58 -38.46
N SER A 895 10.09 24.39 -37.88
CA SER A 895 9.52 23.14 -38.41
C SER A 895 7.98 23.15 -38.34
N ILE A 896 7.41 23.58 -37.21
CA ILE A 896 5.95 23.71 -37.02
C ILE A 896 5.35 24.76 -37.96
N SER A 897 6.05 25.89 -38.16
CA SER A 897 5.58 26.97 -39.05
C SER A 897 5.40 26.46 -40.47
N LYS A 898 6.37 25.68 -40.97
CA LYS A 898 6.33 25.06 -42.31
C LYS A 898 5.12 24.13 -42.48
N GLU A 899 4.76 23.38 -41.45
CA GLU A 899 3.59 22.48 -41.48
C GLU A 899 2.25 23.23 -41.37
N LEU A 900 2.24 24.40 -40.74
CA LEU A 900 1.07 25.27 -40.67
C LEU A 900 0.86 26.12 -41.94
N GLU A 901 1.80 26.09 -42.89
CA GLU A 901 1.61 26.69 -44.22
C GLU A 901 0.48 26.00 -45.01
N ILE A 902 0.11 26.57 -46.15
CA ILE A 902 -0.97 26.06 -46.99
C ILE A 902 -0.71 24.60 -47.39
N LEU A 903 0.51 24.29 -47.84
CA LEU A 903 0.86 22.94 -48.29
C LEU A 903 0.88 21.95 -47.13
N GLY A 904 1.51 22.25 -45.99
CA GLY A 904 1.54 21.34 -44.83
C GLY A 904 0.15 21.00 -44.29
N ARG A 905 -0.75 22.00 -44.20
CA ARG A 905 -2.14 21.79 -43.78
C ARG A 905 -2.95 20.90 -44.73
N HIS A 906 -2.59 20.84 -46.01
CA HIS A 906 -3.20 19.92 -46.96
C HIS A 906 -2.67 18.48 -46.78
N HIS A 907 -1.39 18.31 -46.45
CA HIS A 907 -0.81 16.99 -46.21
C HIS A 907 -1.28 16.39 -44.87
N HIS A 908 -1.41 17.20 -43.81
CA HIS A 908 -1.82 16.73 -42.46
C HIS A 908 -2.95 17.56 -41.82
N PRO A 909 -4.18 17.53 -42.38
CA PRO A 909 -5.31 18.36 -41.91
C PRO A 909 -5.81 18.03 -40.49
N GLN A 910 -5.48 16.84 -39.97
CA GLN A 910 -5.80 16.38 -38.63
C GLN A 910 -4.83 16.92 -37.57
N LEU A 911 -3.59 17.24 -37.96
CA LEU A 911 -2.54 17.68 -37.03
C LEU A 911 -2.53 19.20 -36.79
N THR A 912 -3.25 19.97 -37.62
CA THR A 912 -3.29 21.44 -37.54
C THR A 912 -3.63 21.96 -36.14
N ILE A 913 -4.56 21.32 -35.42
CA ILE A 913 -4.92 21.73 -34.05
C ILE A 913 -3.80 21.42 -33.07
N SER A 914 -3.13 20.27 -33.21
CA SER A 914 -2.01 19.88 -32.34
C SER A 914 -0.81 20.81 -32.52
N PHE A 915 -0.50 21.18 -33.77
CA PHE A 915 0.50 22.21 -34.06
C PHE A 915 0.12 23.57 -33.50
N LEU A 916 -1.13 24.01 -33.66
CA LEU A 916 -1.58 25.27 -33.07
C LEU A 916 -1.48 25.27 -31.54
N ARG A 917 -1.76 24.15 -30.86
CA ARG A 917 -1.56 24.06 -29.41
C ARG A 917 -0.09 24.20 -29.01
N ALA A 918 0.82 23.56 -29.76
CA ALA A 918 2.25 23.74 -29.53
C ALA A 918 2.68 25.20 -29.71
N VAL A 919 2.22 25.86 -30.78
CA VAL A 919 2.50 27.29 -31.02
C VAL A 919 1.90 28.18 -29.93
N ALA A 920 0.71 27.85 -29.41
CA ALA A 920 0.10 28.58 -28.31
C ALA A 920 0.92 28.51 -27.02
N GLU A 921 1.45 27.34 -26.66
CA GLU A 921 2.31 27.20 -25.48
C GLU A 921 3.67 27.92 -25.66
N ILE A 922 4.25 27.88 -26.86
CA ILE A 922 5.45 28.67 -27.19
C ILE A 922 5.15 30.18 -27.11
N GLY A 923 3.99 30.61 -27.59
CA GLY A 923 3.53 32.01 -27.53
C GLY A 923 3.32 32.49 -26.10
N LYS A 924 2.71 31.67 -25.24
CA LYS A 924 2.55 31.96 -23.80
C LYS A 924 3.88 32.09 -23.08
N ALA A 925 4.81 31.17 -23.34
CA ALA A 925 6.16 31.23 -22.79
C ALA A 925 6.87 32.51 -23.25
N SER A 926 6.78 32.84 -24.54
CA SER A 926 7.36 34.08 -25.11
C SER A 926 6.76 35.34 -24.50
N LYS A 927 5.46 35.35 -24.21
CA LYS A 927 4.78 36.45 -23.53
C LYS A 927 5.24 36.61 -22.08
N LEU A 928 5.30 35.52 -21.31
CA LEU A 928 5.72 35.57 -19.91
C LEU A 928 7.13 36.15 -19.79
N GLU A 929 8.03 35.69 -20.65
CA GLU A 929 9.40 36.18 -20.72
C GLU A 929 9.46 37.64 -21.21
N ALA A 930 8.77 37.98 -22.29
CA ALA A 930 8.73 39.36 -22.78
C ALA A 930 8.17 40.35 -21.76
N CYS A 931 7.33 39.91 -20.81
CA CYS A 931 6.83 40.74 -19.72
C CYS A 931 7.86 40.94 -18.59
N SER A 932 8.83 40.03 -18.40
CA SER A 932 9.91 40.19 -17.41
C SER A 932 11.08 41.03 -17.93
N LEU A 933 11.35 40.98 -19.24
CA LEU A 933 12.47 41.71 -19.87
C LEU A 933 12.54 43.22 -19.52
N PRO A 934 11.43 44.00 -19.47
CA PRO A 934 11.51 45.42 -19.09
C PRO A 934 11.97 45.62 -17.64
N CYS A 935 11.51 44.79 -16.71
CA CYS A 935 11.89 44.86 -15.30
C CYS A 935 13.37 44.49 -15.11
N GLU A 936 13.87 43.49 -15.83
CA GLU A 936 15.28 43.12 -15.82
C GLU A 936 16.16 44.23 -16.43
N ALA A 937 15.68 44.87 -17.50
CA ALA A 937 16.34 46.01 -18.13
C ALA A 937 16.52 47.21 -17.18
N GLU A 938 15.62 47.40 -16.21
CA GLU A 938 15.74 48.46 -15.20
C GLU A 938 16.83 48.19 -14.16
N ILE A 939 17.18 46.91 -13.90
CA ILE A 939 18.19 46.51 -12.90
C ILE A 939 19.61 46.88 -13.35
N TYR A 940 19.85 46.95 -14.67
CA TYR A 940 21.16 47.32 -15.24
C TYR A 940 21.63 48.75 -14.87
N LYS A 941 20.80 49.55 -14.18
CA LYS A 941 21.16 50.87 -13.65
C LYS A 941 22.10 50.83 -12.42
N LYS A 942 22.40 49.66 -11.84
CA LYS A 942 23.12 49.54 -10.54
C LYS A 942 24.37 48.63 -10.51
N GLY A 943 24.96 48.27 -11.65
CA GLY A 943 26.15 47.37 -11.72
C GLY A 943 27.47 48.09 -12.05
N GLU A 944 28.58 47.34 -12.01
CA GLU A 944 29.88 47.76 -12.56
C GLU A 944 29.85 47.73 -14.10
N TRP A 945 30.57 48.64 -14.76
CA TRP A 945 30.44 48.90 -16.20
C TRP A 945 30.77 47.69 -17.10
N GLU A 946 31.77 46.87 -16.73
CA GLU A 946 32.14 45.67 -17.49
C GLU A 946 31.08 44.57 -17.39
N GLU A 947 30.48 44.39 -16.22
CA GLU A 947 29.41 43.41 -15.99
C GLU A 947 28.12 43.80 -16.73
N ILE A 948 27.82 45.10 -16.81
CA ILE A 948 26.69 45.65 -17.56
C ILE A 948 26.87 45.40 -19.07
N PHE A 949 28.08 45.56 -19.61
CA PHE A 949 28.36 45.35 -21.04
C PHE A 949 28.04 43.92 -21.49
N PHE A 950 28.54 42.90 -20.78
CA PHE A 950 28.26 41.50 -21.11
C PHE A 950 26.78 41.15 -20.93
N LYS A 951 26.13 41.64 -19.88
CA LYS A 951 24.69 41.44 -19.65
C LYS A 951 23.83 42.04 -20.76
N LEU A 952 24.18 43.22 -21.28
CA LEU A 952 23.47 43.83 -22.41
C LEU A 952 23.60 43.01 -23.70
N LYS A 953 24.77 42.40 -23.95
CA LYS A 953 25.00 41.55 -25.12
C LYS A 953 24.17 40.26 -25.08
N ASP A 954 24.16 39.58 -23.92
CA ASP A 954 23.35 38.38 -23.73
C ASP A 954 21.85 38.71 -23.78
N SER A 955 21.44 39.85 -23.20
CA SER A 955 20.06 40.35 -23.28
C SER A 955 19.62 40.68 -24.70
N LYS A 956 20.48 41.30 -25.52
CA LYS A 956 20.22 41.57 -26.94
C LYS A 956 19.94 40.28 -27.72
N SER A 957 20.82 39.30 -27.61
CA SER A 957 20.66 38.00 -28.28
C SER A 957 19.36 37.32 -27.87
N TYR A 958 19.10 37.26 -26.55
CA TYR A 958 17.92 36.63 -25.99
C TYR A 958 16.62 37.32 -26.42
N ARG A 959 16.57 38.65 -26.37
CA ARG A 959 15.42 39.45 -26.85
C ARG A 959 15.15 39.25 -28.33
N GLN A 960 16.20 39.19 -29.17
CA GLN A 960 16.05 38.92 -30.61
C GLN A 960 15.43 37.54 -30.87
N THR A 961 15.82 36.52 -30.10
CA THR A 961 15.22 35.19 -30.16
C THR A 961 13.75 35.21 -29.76
N VAL A 962 13.38 35.83 -28.63
CA VAL A 962 11.98 35.98 -28.18
C VAL A 962 11.15 36.71 -29.24
N GLY A 963 11.66 37.80 -29.81
CA GLY A 963 11.00 38.55 -30.88
C GLY A 963 10.87 37.74 -32.19
N SER A 964 11.84 36.86 -32.50
CA SER A 964 11.82 36.02 -33.70
C SER A 964 10.79 34.90 -33.58
N ILE A 965 10.77 34.23 -32.44
CA ILE A 965 9.80 33.19 -32.11
C ILE A 965 8.39 33.78 -32.09
N SER A 966 8.17 34.91 -31.41
CA SER A 966 6.86 35.58 -31.36
C SER A 966 6.34 35.96 -32.74
N SER A 967 7.22 36.54 -33.59
CA SER A 967 6.86 36.86 -34.98
C SER A 967 6.53 35.62 -35.81
N SER A 968 7.24 34.51 -35.58
CA SER A 968 6.99 33.23 -36.25
C SER A 968 5.64 32.63 -35.81
N CYS A 969 5.31 32.67 -34.51
CA CYS A 969 4.01 32.24 -33.97
C CYS A 969 2.86 33.03 -34.62
N ILE A 970 2.97 34.36 -34.68
CA ILE A 970 1.98 35.22 -35.34
C ILE A 970 1.83 34.86 -36.81
N THR A 971 2.94 34.71 -37.53
CA THR A 971 2.93 34.44 -38.96
C THR A 971 2.27 33.09 -39.27
N ALA A 972 2.54 32.06 -38.45
CA ALA A 972 1.93 30.74 -38.58
C ALA A 972 0.42 30.74 -38.25
N ALA A 973 -0.02 31.51 -37.26
CA ALA A 973 -1.41 31.56 -36.83
C ALA A 973 -2.31 32.48 -37.68
N THR A 974 -1.76 33.54 -38.29
CA THR A 974 -2.54 34.58 -38.99
C THR A 974 -3.48 34.02 -40.09
N PRO A 975 -3.04 33.10 -40.97
CA PRO A 975 -3.92 32.52 -42.00
C PRO A 975 -5.04 31.63 -41.44
N LEU A 976 -4.96 31.21 -40.17
CA LEU A 976 -5.93 30.33 -39.52
C LEU A 976 -7.07 31.10 -38.84
N LEU A 977 -6.96 32.43 -38.73
CA LEU A 977 -8.04 33.31 -38.28
C LEU A 977 -9.28 33.24 -39.18
N THR A 978 -9.09 32.96 -40.47
CA THR A 978 -10.17 32.80 -41.45
C THR A 978 -10.65 31.36 -41.61
N SER A 979 -10.19 30.44 -40.74
CA SER A 979 -10.56 29.03 -40.79
C SER A 979 -12.04 28.79 -40.49
N ILE A 980 -12.64 27.85 -41.20
CA ILE A 980 -14.01 27.37 -40.96
C ILE A 980 -14.07 26.56 -39.64
N LYS A 981 -12.97 25.91 -39.25
CA LYS A 981 -12.88 25.15 -37.99
C LYS A 981 -12.80 26.13 -36.80
N GLN A 982 -13.88 26.21 -36.03
CA GLN A 982 -14.00 27.12 -34.89
C GLN A 982 -12.85 26.98 -33.87
N THR A 983 -12.46 25.75 -33.53
CA THR A 983 -11.38 25.48 -32.56
C THR A 983 -10.03 26.02 -33.03
N ALA A 984 -9.71 25.88 -34.32
CA ALA A 984 -8.47 26.40 -34.89
C ALA A 984 -8.44 27.94 -34.88
N CYS A 985 -9.57 28.58 -35.21
CA CYS A 985 -9.69 30.04 -35.17
C CYS A 985 -9.54 30.61 -33.76
N LEU A 986 -10.13 29.96 -32.75
CA LEU A 986 -10.02 30.41 -31.34
C LEU A 986 -8.58 30.33 -30.81
N VAL A 987 -7.87 29.23 -31.09
CA VAL A 987 -6.45 29.08 -30.69
C VAL A 987 -5.57 30.06 -31.48
N ALA A 988 -5.84 30.30 -32.77
CA ALA A 988 -5.12 31.29 -33.56
C ALA A 988 -5.29 32.73 -33.01
N LEU A 989 -6.50 33.09 -32.54
CA LEU A 989 -6.75 34.38 -31.89
C LEU A 989 -5.98 34.53 -30.57
N GLU A 990 -5.85 33.46 -29.79
CA GLU A 990 -5.03 33.44 -28.57
C GLU A 990 -3.53 33.63 -28.87
N ILE A 991 -3.01 32.90 -29.86
CA ILE A 991 -1.61 33.05 -30.31
C ILE A 991 -1.31 34.48 -30.78
N VAL A 992 -2.23 35.08 -31.55
CA VAL A 992 -2.07 36.45 -32.05
C VAL A 992 -2.06 37.46 -30.90
N GLU A 993 -2.96 37.32 -29.93
CA GLU A 993 -2.99 38.18 -28.75
C GLU A 993 -1.69 38.05 -27.94
N ASP A 994 -1.26 36.83 -27.62
CA ASP A 994 -0.05 36.58 -26.83
C ASP A 994 1.22 37.03 -27.58
N GLY A 995 1.29 36.78 -28.89
CA GLY A 995 2.42 37.22 -29.72
C GLY A 995 2.54 38.73 -29.82
N ILE A 996 1.43 39.46 -29.92
CA ILE A 996 1.45 40.94 -29.94
C ILE A 996 1.89 41.50 -28.59
N ILE A 997 1.43 40.91 -27.48
CA ILE A 997 1.90 41.28 -26.14
C ILE A 997 3.41 41.06 -26.04
N ALA A 998 3.91 39.92 -26.52
CA ALA A 998 5.34 39.61 -26.50
C ALA A 998 6.18 40.60 -27.33
N LEU A 999 5.75 40.93 -28.55
CA LEU A 999 6.44 41.93 -29.38
C LEU A 999 6.46 43.31 -28.73
N ALA A 1000 5.39 43.71 -28.05
CA ALA A 1000 5.36 44.99 -27.32
C ALA A 1000 6.33 45.01 -26.13
N GLY A 1001 6.41 43.93 -25.36
CA GLY A 1001 7.38 43.79 -24.27
C GLY A 1001 8.83 43.81 -24.76
N VAL A 1002 9.11 43.15 -25.89
CA VAL A 1002 10.41 43.19 -26.58
C VAL A 1002 10.77 44.63 -26.99
N GLU A 1003 9.88 45.36 -27.66
CA GLU A 1003 10.14 46.76 -28.04
C GLU A 1003 10.30 47.69 -26.82
N GLU A 1004 9.59 47.43 -25.73
CA GLU A 1004 9.72 48.21 -24.49
C GLU A 1004 11.04 47.93 -23.77
N SER A 1005 11.49 46.67 -23.71
CA SER A 1005 12.82 46.28 -23.20
C SER A 1005 13.94 46.94 -24.03
N TYR A 1006 13.84 46.91 -25.36
CA TYR A 1006 14.78 47.60 -26.25
C TYR A 1006 14.90 49.10 -25.93
N ARG A 1007 13.78 49.79 -25.70
CA ARG A 1007 13.78 51.21 -25.31
C ARG A 1007 14.50 51.47 -23.99
N HIS A 1008 14.36 50.58 -23.01
CA HIS A 1008 15.05 50.71 -21.72
C HIS A 1008 16.55 50.45 -21.85
N GLU A 1009 16.93 49.42 -22.61
CA GLU A 1009 18.35 49.15 -22.88
C GLU A 1009 19.01 50.26 -23.68
N MET A 1010 18.36 50.81 -24.69
CA MET A 1010 18.90 51.94 -25.46
C MET A 1010 19.20 53.13 -24.55
N LYS A 1011 18.28 53.48 -23.63
CA LYS A 1011 18.52 54.53 -22.62
C LYS A 1011 19.69 54.19 -21.68
N THR A 1012 19.75 52.96 -21.18
CA THR A 1012 20.86 52.52 -20.31
C THR A 1012 22.20 52.56 -21.06
N ARG A 1013 22.18 52.22 -22.33
CA ARG A 1013 23.37 52.19 -23.18
C ARG A 1013 23.82 53.58 -23.61
N GLU A 1014 22.90 54.51 -23.87
CA GLU A 1014 23.22 55.93 -24.04
C GLU A 1014 23.96 56.47 -22.81
N VAL A 1015 23.45 56.19 -21.61
CA VAL A 1015 24.11 56.56 -20.34
C VAL A 1015 25.48 55.87 -20.17
N LEU A 1016 25.61 54.60 -20.58
CA LEU A 1016 26.87 53.86 -20.57
C LEU A 1016 27.89 54.47 -21.55
N THR A 1017 27.47 54.78 -22.77
CA THR A 1017 28.32 55.40 -23.79
C THR A 1017 28.81 56.78 -23.34
N GLU A 1018 27.91 57.60 -22.77
CA GLU A 1018 28.28 58.89 -22.17
C GLU A 1018 29.31 58.72 -21.03
N ALA A 1019 29.13 57.71 -20.17
CA ALA A 1019 30.06 57.42 -19.08
C ALA A 1019 31.42 56.88 -19.57
N LEU A 1020 31.44 56.01 -20.58
CA LEU A 1020 32.68 55.47 -21.18
C LEU A 1020 33.47 56.54 -21.93
N GLN A 1021 32.79 57.44 -22.63
CA GLN A 1021 33.39 58.62 -23.27
C GLN A 1021 33.98 59.58 -22.22
N SER A 1022 33.32 59.76 -21.06
CA SER A 1022 33.84 60.56 -19.96
C SER A 1022 35.08 59.96 -19.27
N ASN A 1023 35.26 58.64 -19.35
CA ASN A 1023 36.40 57.89 -18.80
C ASN A 1023 37.52 57.60 -19.82
N SER A 1024 37.50 58.24 -21.00
CA SER A 1024 38.50 58.10 -22.08
C SER A 1024 38.66 56.68 -22.68
N LEU A 1025 37.64 55.82 -22.55
CA LEU A 1025 37.61 54.46 -23.12
C LEU A 1025 36.92 54.45 -24.50
N HIS A 1026 37.51 55.15 -25.47
CA HIS A 1026 36.90 55.36 -26.80
C HIS A 1026 36.71 54.07 -27.60
N ASP A 1027 37.65 53.12 -27.55
CA ASP A 1027 37.53 51.86 -28.28
C ASP A 1027 36.27 51.06 -27.88
N LEU A 1028 35.93 51.04 -26.58
CA LEU A 1028 34.75 50.31 -26.09
C LEU A 1028 33.44 51.05 -26.42
N ALA A 1029 33.47 52.39 -26.41
CA ALA A 1029 32.34 53.22 -26.83
C ALA A 1029 32.05 53.08 -28.33
N ASP A 1030 33.09 53.07 -29.17
CA ASP A 1030 32.97 52.87 -30.61
C ASP A 1030 32.46 51.46 -30.94
N THR A 1031 32.87 50.45 -30.17
CA THR A 1031 32.37 49.07 -30.31
C THR A 1031 30.88 48.98 -29.96
N LEU A 1032 30.44 49.69 -28.91
CA LEU A 1032 29.02 49.79 -28.55
C LEU A 1032 28.21 50.49 -29.64
N GLU A 1033 28.71 51.58 -30.21
CA GLU A 1033 28.01 52.34 -31.26
C GLU A 1033 27.94 51.58 -32.60
N ALA A 1034 28.97 50.81 -32.97
CA ALA A 1034 28.97 50.02 -34.19
C ALA A 1034 27.92 48.89 -34.20
N GLU A 1035 27.47 48.42 -33.03
CA GLU A 1035 26.46 47.36 -32.91
C GLU A 1035 25.00 47.85 -33.07
N ASN A 1036 24.78 49.11 -33.48
CA ASN A 1036 23.48 49.82 -33.51
C ASN A 1036 22.65 49.65 -34.77
N ASP A 1037 23.24 49.19 -35.86
CA ASP A 1037 22.67 49.33 -37.20
C ASP A 1037 21.43 48.44 -37.47
N ASP A 1038 20.94 47.68 -36.47
CA ASP A 1038 19.85 46.72 -36.60
C ASP A 1038 18.47 47.22 -36.11
N ALA A 1039 18.25 48.54 -36.04
CA ALA A 1039 16.98 49.14 -35.59
C ALA A 1039 15.72 48.68 -36.37
N THR A 1040 15.90 48.17 -37.60
CA THR A 1040 14.81 47.60 -38.41
C THR A 1040 14.40 46.20 -37.95
N GLN A 1041 15.31 45.44 -37.35
CA GLN A 1041 15.00 44.12 -36.80
C GLN A 1041 14.24 44.20 -35.48
N GLU A 1042 14.25 45.30 -34.73
CA GLU A 1042 13.62 45.34 -33.41
C GLU A 1042 12.20 45.96 -33.41
N ASN A 1043 11.89 46.83 -34.36
CA ASN A 1043 10.55 47.45 -34.52
C ASN A 1043 9.57 46.54 -35.28
N ARG A 1044 9.16 45.41 -34.67
CA ARG A 1044 8.33 44.36 -35.29
C ARG A 1044 6.83 44.50 -35.06
N LEU A 1045 6.39 45.27 -34.06
CA LEU A 1045 5.00 45.33 -33.58
C LEU A 1045 4.03 45.87 -34.64
N LEU A 1046 4.25 47.09 -35.14
CA LEU A 1046 3.36 47.72 -36.13
C LEU A 1046 3.39 46.99 -37.50
N PRO A 1047 4.55 46.54 -38.02
CA PRO A 1047 4.58 45.71 -39.23
C PRO A 1047 3.81 44.39 -39.10
N ALA A 1048 3.90 43.71 -37.95
CA ALA A 1048 3.12 42.49 -37.67
C ALA A 1048 1.61 42.79 -37.66
N MET A 1049 1.20 43.87 -36.99
CA MET A 1049 -0.19 44.28 -36.95
C MET A 1049 -0.76 44.63 -38.33
N ASN A 1050 0.02 45.28 -39.18
CA ASN A 1050 -0.40 45.56 -40.56
C ASN A 1050 -0.74 44.27 -41.33
N LYS A 1051 0.01 43.19 -41.10
CA LYS A 1051 -0.22 41.89 -41.73
C LYS A 1051 -1.45 41.16 -41.16
N ILE A 1052 -1.69 41.28 -39.85
CA ILE A 1052 -2.78 40.59 -39.14
C ILE A 1052 -4.14 41.24 -39.39
N TRP A 1053 -4.20 42.58 -39.49
CA TRP A 1053 -5.45 43.34 -39.52
C TRP A 1053 -6.48 42.85 -40.56
N PRO A 1054 -6.12 42.59 -41.83
CA PRO A 1054 -7.08 42.08 -42.82
C PRO A 1054 -7.73 40.75 -42.41
N PHE A 1055 -6.99 39.88 -41.71
CA PHE A 1055 -7.46 38.57 -41.27
C PHE A 1055 -8.39 38.66 -40.05
N LEU A 1056 -8.22 39.65 -39.16
CA LEU A 1056 -9.16 39.93 -38.08
C LEU A 1056 -10.51 40.42 -38.62
N ILE A 1057 -10.48 41.31 -39.62
CA ILE A 1057 -11.69 41.77 -40.31
C ILE A 1057 -12.36 40.61 -41.05
N ALA A 1058 -11.59 39.74 -41.72
CA ALA A 1058 -12.12 38.54 -42.36
C ALA A 1058 -12.73 37.55 -41.34
N CYS A 1059 -12.12 37.38 -40.16
CA CYS A 1059 -12.66 36.57 -39.07
C CYS A 1059 -14.04 37.07 -38.62
N ILE A 1060 -14.21 38.40 -38.53
CA ILE A 1060 -15.48 39.03 -38.20
C ILE A 1060 -16.52 38.85 -39.32
N ARG A 1061 -16.09 38.92 -40.58
CA ARG A 1061 -16.96 38.70 -41.74
C ARG A 1061 -17.47 37.26 -41.85
N ASN A 1062 -16.71 36.27 -41.37
CA ASN A 1062 -17.09 34.86 -41.40
C ASN A 1062 -18.31 34.54 -40.51
N GLY A 1063 -18.69 35.43 -39.58
CA GLY A 1063 -20.02 35.43 -38.95
C GLY A 1063 -20.29 34.33 -37.92
N ASN A 1064 -19.29 33.57 -37.46
CA ASN A 1064 -19.47 32.65 -36.32
C ASN A 1064 -19.48 33.46 -35.01
N PRO A 1065 -20.52 33.35 -34.16
CA PRO A 1065 -20.69 34.24 -33.01
C PRO A 1065 -19.60 34.06 -31.95
N LEU A 1066 -19.09 32.85 -31.75
CA LEU A 1066 -18.08 32.58 -30.71
C LEU A 1066 -16.69 33.11 -31.11
N THR A 1067 -16.31 32.98 -32.38
CA THR A 1067 -15.05 33.52 -32.90
C THR A 1067 -15.11 35.04 -33.02
N THR A 1068 -16.25 35.59 -33.47
CA THR A 1068 -16.46 37.04 -33.59
C THR A 1068 -16.36 37.72 -32.22
N ARG A 1069 -16.97 37.12 -31.19
CA ARG A 1069 -16.87 37.62 -29.80
C ARG A 1069 -15.42 37.66 -29.31
N ARG A 1070 -14.67 36.58 -29.51
CA ARG A 1070 -13.25 36.52 -29.11
C ARG A 1070 -12.41 37.49 -29.94
N CYS A 1071 -12.67 37.60 -31.24
CA CYS A 1071 -11.97 38.51 -32.16
C CYS A 1071 -12.16 39.99 -31.75
N ALA A 1072 -13.37 40.40 -31.37
CA ALA A 1072 -13.62 41.75 -30.86
C ALA A 1072 -12.81 42.05 -29.58
N GLY A 1073 -12.73 41.10 -28.65
CA GLY A 1073 -11.88 41.22 -27.47
C GLY A 1073 -10.38 41.33 -27.81
N VAL A 1074 -9.88 40.49 -28.73
CA VAL A 1074 -8.49 40.57 -29.20
C VAL A 1074 -8.20 41.90 -29.89
N MET A 1075 -9.13 42.39 -30.73
CA MET A 1075 -9.00 43.70 -31.38
C MET A 1075 -8.92 44.84 -30.37
N SER A 1076 -9.76 44.83 -29.33
CA SER A 1076 -9.66 45.82 -28.24
C SER A 1076 -8.26 45.84 -27.62
N ARG A 1077 -7.78 44.67 -27.21
CA ARG A 1077 -6.49 44.54 -26.52
C ARG A 1077 -5.31 44.95 -27.39
N VAL A 1078 -5.30 44.50 -28.64
CA VAL A 1078 -4.22 44.77 -29.58
C VAL A 1078 -4.18 46.24 -30.01
N VAL A 1079 -5.33 46.91 -30.16
CA VAL A 1079 -5.38 48.35 -30.46
C VAL A 1079 -4.84 49.18 -29.29
N GLN A 1080 -5.13 48.78 -28.05
CA GLN A 1080 -4.56 49.43 -26.85
C GLN A 1080 -3.04 49.31 -26.77
N ILE A 1081 -2.47 48.19 -27.22
CA ILE A 1081 -1.03 47.93 -27.21
C ILE A 1081 -0.32 48.72 -28.31
N CYS A 1082 -0.84 48.67 -29.55
CA CYS A 1082 -0.20 49.28 -30.72
C CYS A 1082 -0.40 50.81 -30.83
N GLY A 1083 -1.35 51.38 -30.06
CA GLY A 1083 -1.68 52.80 -30.08
C GLY A 1083 -2.70 53.18 -31.16
N GLY A 1084 -3.47 54.24 -30.92
CA GLY A 1084 -4.67 54.57 -31.70
C GLY A 1084 -4.41 55.16 -33.09
N ASP A 1085 -3.36 55.97 -33.26
CA ASP A 1085 -3.11 56.72 -34.49
C ASP A 1085 -2.94 55.82 -35.71
N PHE A 1086 -2.31 54.66 -35.51
CA PHE A 1086 -2.11 53.65 -36.54
C PHE A 1086 -3.43 53.08 -37.10
N PHE A 1087 -4.49 53.02 -36.28
CA PHE A 1087 -5.78 52.43 -36.67
C PHE A 1087 -6.82 53.45 -37.12
N SER A 1088 -6.61 54.75 -36.93
CA SER A 1088 -7.59 55.79 -37.28
C SER A 1088 -8.08 55.69 -38.73
N ARG A 1089 -7.17 55.47 -39.70
CA ARG A 1089 -7.53 55.24 -41.11
C ARG A 1089 -8.18 53.87 -41.36
N ARG A 1090 -7.82 52.85 -40.56
CA ARG A 1090 -8.31 51.48 -40.72
C ARG A 1090 -9.73 51.31 -40.21
N PHE A 1091 -10.07 51.91 -39.06
CA PHE A 1091 -11.45 51.96 -38.59
C PHE A 1091 -12.34 52.78 -39.52
N HIS A 1092 -11.80 53.80 -40.19
CA HIS A 1092 -12.55 54.51 -41.23
C HIS A 1092 -12.90 53.59 -42.42
N THR A 1093 -11.92 52.82 -42.92
CA THR A 1093 -12.10 51.94 -44.09
C THR A 1093 -12.88 50.66 -43.77
N ASP A 1094 -12.48 49.94 -42.72
CA ASP A 1094 -12.98 48.60 -42.39
C ASP A 1094 -14.08 48.60 -41.29
N GLY A 1095 -14.23 49.70 -40.57
CA GLY A 1095 -15.22 49.86 -39.50
C GLY A 1095 -16.67 49.55 -39.91
N PRO A 1096 -17.15 49.83 -41.14
CA PRO A 1096 -18.50 49.44 -41.56
C PRO A 1096 -18.80 47.94 -41.37
N HIS A 1097 -17.80 47.06 -41.49
CA HIS A 1097 -17.99 45.62 -41.23
C HIS A 1097 -18.24 45.31 -39.75
N LEU A 1098 -17.63 46.08 -38.84
CA LEU A 1098 -17.81 45.96 -37.39
C LEU A 1098 -19.17 46.51 -36.96
N TRP A 1099 -19.50 47.72 -37.40
CA TRP A 1099 -20.73 48.42 -37.01
C TRP A 1099 -21.99 47.73 -37.57
N LYS A 1100 -21.86 46.96 -38.66
CA LYS A 1100 -22.95 46.14 -39.19
C LYS A 1100 -23.39 45.04 -38.22
N LEU A 1101 -22.50 44.50 -37.37
CA LEU A 1101 -22.88 43.49 -36.38
C LEU A 1101 -23.84 44.04 -35.32
N LEU A 1102 -23.69 45.33 -35.00
CA LEU A 1102 -24.60 46.07 -34.12
C LEU A 1102 -25.99 46.31 -34.75
N SER A 1103 -26.13 46.07 -36.06
CA SER A 1103 -27.36 46.31 -36.83
C SER A 1103 -28.14 45.04 -37.23
N ALA A 1104 -27.60 43.85 -36.94
CA ALA A 1104 -28.31 42.59 -37.21
C ALA A 1104 -29.52 42.48 -36.25
N SER A 1105 -30.74 42.64 -36.78
CA SER A 1105 -31.97 42.64 -35.98
C SER A 1105 -32.28 41.24 -35.44
N PRO A 1106 -32.58 41.09 -34.13
CA PRO A 1106 -33.24 39.89 -33.61
C PRO A 1106 -34.72 39.79 -34.02
N PHE A 1107 -35.29 40.84 -34.64
CA PHE A 1107 -36.70 40.94 -35.01
C PHE A 1107 -36.89 41.50 -36.43
N GLU A 1108 -36.94 40.65 -37.46
CA GLU A 1108 -37.78 40.97 -38.62
C GLU A 1108 -39.25 40.72 -38.21
N LYS A 1109 -39.95 41.73 -37.70
CA LYS A 1109 -41.41 41.74 -37.81
C LYS A 1109 -41.76 41.95 -39.29
N LYS A 1110 -41.76 40.88 -40.10
CA LYS A 1110 -42.54 40.90 -41.35
C LYS A 1110 -43.99 41.21 -40.96
N PRO A 1111 -44.67 42.16 -41.63
CA PRO A 1111 -46.04 42.48 -41.30
C PRO A 1111 -46.89 41.21 -41.42
N MET A 1112 -47.55 40.83 -40.31
CA MET A 1112 -48.56 39.79 -40.32
C MET A 1112 -49.64 40.16 -41.35
N ASN A 1113 -49.63 39.50 -42.51
CA ASN A 1113 -50.83 39.40 -43.32
C ASN A 1113 -51.77 38.41 -42.61
N LEU A 1114 -52.70 38.97 -41.84
CA LEU A 1114 -53.87 38.29 -41.30
C LEU A 1114 -54.70 37.77 -42.49
N LYS A 1115 -54.47 36.52 -42.91
CA LYS A 1115 -55.42 35.62 -43.63
C LYS A 1115 -54.71 34.35 -44.14
N SER A 1116 -54.43 33.42 -43.23
CA SER A 1116 -54.54 31.98 -43.52
C SER A 1116 -54.56 31.21 -42.20
N LYS A 1117 -55.72 30.65 -41.89
CA LYS A 1117 -55.90 29.66 -40.82
C LYS A 1117 -55.31 28.35 -41.32
N GLU A 1118 -54.18 27.92 -40.76
CA GLU A 1118 -53.83 26.50 -40.65
C GLU A 1118 -52.82 26.33 -39.50
N PRO A 1119 -53.04 25.38 -38.56
CA PRO A 1119 -52.16 25.18 -37.42
C PRO A 1119 -50.93 24.39 -37.87
N ARG A 1120 -49.75 25.01 -37.90
CA ARG A 1120 -48.49 24.29 -38.12
C ARG A 1120 -48.07 23.60 -36.83
N LEU A 1121 -48.13 22.27 -36.87
CA LEU A 1121 -47.58 21.32 -35.92
C LEU A 1121 -46.10 21.62 -35.62
N VAL A 1122 -45.73 21.49 -34.34
CA VAL A 1122 -44.35 21.44 -33.85
C VAL A 1122 -43.66 20.22 -34.47
N LEU A 1123 -42.66 20.45 -35.32
CA LEU A 1123 -41.78 19.40 -35.85
C LEU A 1123 -40.41 19.51 -35.16
N LEU A 1124 -40.01 18.44 -34.48
CA LEU A 1124 -38.70 18.26 -33.84
C LEU A 1124 -37.56 18.27 -34.89
N PRO A 1125 -36.34 18.70 -34.50
CA PRO A 1125 -35.27 19.03 -35.42
C PRO A 1125 -34.49 17.77 -35.84
N TYR A 1126 -34.77 17.23 -37.02
CA TYR A 1126 -33.83 16.38 -37.74
C TYR A 1126 -34.04 16.50 -39.25
N ARG A 1127 -33.41 17.51 -39.87
CA ARG A 1127 -32.94 17.46 -41.26
C ARG A 1127 -32.02 18.63 -41.58
N ARG A 1128 -30.81 18.31 -42.05
CA ARG A 1128 -29.82 19.24 -42.61
C ARG A 1128 -30.43 20.05 -43.75
N GLY A 1129 -30.38 21.37 -43.61
CA GLY A 1129 -30.53 22.38 -44.66
C GLY A 1129 -29.64 23.57 -44.30
N ASP A 1130 -28.89 24.09 -45.27
CA ASP A 1130 -27.73 25.00 -45.14
C ASP A 1130 -28.01 26.43 -44.65
N ASP A 1131 -29.07 26.68 -43.88
CA ASP A 1131 -29.29 27.96 -43.20
C ASP A 1131 -29.98 27.68 -41.85
N ASP A 1132 -29.17 27.38 -40.82
CA ASP A 1132 -29.67 27.29 -39.45
C ASP A 1132 -30.05 28.71 -38.97
N PRO A 1133 -31.27 28.94 -38.45
CA PRO A 1133 -31.63 30.24 -37.90
C PRO A 1133 -30.73 30.52 -36.70
N ARG A 1134 -29.90 31.57 -36.80
CA ARG A 1134 -29.03 32.03 -35.72
C ARG A 1134 -29.84 32.16 -34.43
N ALA A 1135 -29.39 31.51 -33.36
CA ALA A 1135 -30.04 31.65 -32.07
C ALA A 1135 -29.93 33.10 -31.59
N GLU A 1136 -31.05 33.74 -31.27
CA GLU A 1136 -31.16 35.15 -30.83
C GLU A 1136 -30.16 35.52 -29.72
N ILE A 1137 -29.89 34.58 -28.81
CA ILE A 1137 -28.94 34.74 -27.69
C ILE A 1137 -27.49 34.88 -28.17
N SER A 1138 -27.14 34.28 -29.31
CA SER A 1138 -25.78 34.30 -29.85
C SER A 1138 -25.44 35.62 -30.53
N ASP A 1139 -26.39 36.24 -31.22
CA ASP A 1139 -26.22 37.55 -31.86
C ASP A 1139 -26.16 38.67 -30.81
N LEU A 1140 -26.97 38.62 -29.75
CA LEU A 1140 -26.88 39.55 -28.61
C LEU A 1140 -25.49 39.53 -27.95
N LYS A 1141 -24.90 38.35 -27.74
CA LYS A 1141 -23.56 38.22 -27.16
C LYS A 1141 -22.45 38.79 -28.05
N VAL A 1142 -22.63 38.75 -29.37
CA VAL A 1142 -21.71 39.40 -30.32
C VAL A 1142 -21.84 40.92 -30.23
N GLN A 1143 -23.07 41.42 -30.17
CA GLN A 1143 -23.34 42.86 -30.02
C GLN A 1143 -22.76 43.42 -28.71
N VAL A 1144 -22.94 42.73 -27.59
CA VAL A 1144 -22.30 43.07 -26.31
C VAL A 1144 -20.78 43.19 -26.47
N ALA A 1145 -20.12 42.20 -27.06
CA ALA A 1145 -18.65 42.23 -27.18
C ALA A 1145 -18.14 43.33 -28.12
N VAL A 1146 -18.88 43.70 -29.16
CA VAL A 1146 -18.52 44.84 -30.02
C VAL A 1146 -18.71 46.17 -29.27
N LEU A 1147 -19.75 46.30 -28.44
CA LEU A 1147 -19.96 47.48 -27.59
C LEU A 1147 -18.87 47.58 -26.51
N GLU A 1148 -18.50 46.47 -25.87
CA GLU A 1148 -17.39 46.40 -24.91
C GLU A 1148 -16.05 46.76 -25.57
N MET A 1149 -15.77 46.25 -26.78
CA MET A 1149 -14.60 46.64 -27.56
C MET A 1149 -14.57 48.16 -27.82
N ILE A 1150 -15.69 48.77 -28.19
CA ILE A 1150 -15.78 50.23 -28.37
C ILE A 1150 -15.50 50.95 -27.05
N ALA A 1151 -16.09 50.49 -25.95
CA ALA A 1151 -15.91 51.07 -24.61
C ALA A 1151 -14.44 51.05 -24.19
N GLU A 1152 -13.77 49.91 -24.35
CA GLU A 1152 -12.37 49.73 -23.97
C GLU A 1152 -11.40 50.52 -24.84
N ILE A 1153 -11.61 50.57 -26.17
CA ILE A 1153 -10.77 51.35 -27.09
C ILE A 1153 -10.91 52.85 -26.81
N SER A 1154 -12.15 53.33 -26.61
CA SER A 1154 -12.41 54.75 -26.39
C SER A 1154 -12.02 55.24 -25.00
N GLY A 1155 -12.19 54.41 -23.96
CA GLY A 1155 -11.85 54.77 -22.57
C GLY A 1155 -10.36 54.80 -22.26
N ASN A 1156 -9.48 54.27 -23.13
CA ASN A 1156 -8.03 54.27 -22.93
C ASN A 1156 -7.35 55.38 -23.74
N ARG A 1157 -6.59 56.25 -23.05
CA ARG A 1157 -5.90 57.41 -23.64
C ARG A 1157 -4.95 57.04 -24.80
N LYS A 1158 -4.35 55.86 -24.77
CA LYS A 1158 -3.42 55.41 -25.83
C LYS A 1158 -4.13 54.98 -27.12
N SER A 1159 -5.39 54.54 -27.03
CA SER A 1159 -6.16 53.99 -28.17
C SER A 1159 -7.31 54.87 -28.65
N ALA A 1160 -7.73 55.85 -27.86
CA ALA A 1160 -8.86 56.73 -28.16
C ALA A 1160 -8.80 57.36 -29.57
N SER A 1161 -7.61 57.79 -30.02
CA SER A 1161 -7.40 58.39 -31.36
C SER A 1161 -7.74 57.43 -32.53
N ALA A 1162 -7.87 56.12 -32.28
CA ALA A 1162 -8.30 55.14 -33.28
C ALA A 1162 -9.74 55.38 -33.76
N LEU A 1163 -10.62 55.91 -32.88
CA LEU A 1163 -12.04 56.10 -33.17
C LEU A 1163 -12.39 57.54 -33.57
N GLU A 1164 -11.44 58.48 -33.50
CA GLU A 1164 -11.66 59.90 -33.76
C GLU A 1164 -12.22 60.16 -35.18
N SER A 1165 -11.71 59.45 -36.18
CA SER A 1165 -12.18 59.56 -37.58
C SER A 1165 -13.59 59.03 -37.83
N VAL A 1166 -14.12 58.22 -36.92
CA VAL A 1166 -15.43 57.54 -37.02
C VAL A 1166 -16.38 57.88 -35.88
N ILE A 1167 -16.00 58.78 -34.97
CA ILE A 1167 -16.70 59.04 -33.71
C ILE A 1167 -18.16 59.43 -33.91
N LYS A 1168 -18.47 60.27 -34.89
CA LYS A 1168 -19.85 60.67 -35.23
C LYS A 1168 -20.72 59.46 -35.57
N LYS A 1169 -20.20 58.59 -36.45
CA LYS A 1169 -20.89 57.38 -36.92
C LYS A 1169 -21.12 56.39 -35.79
N VAL A 1170 -20.07 56.07 -35.03
CA VAL A 1170 -20.13 55.09 -33.94
C VAL A 1170 -21.03 55.59 -32.81
N SER A 1171 -20.90 56.85 -32.42
CA SER A 1171 -21.75 57.46 -31.37
C SER A 1171 -23.23 57.45 -31.74
N GLY A 1172 -23.58 57.75 -33.00
CA GLY A 1172 -24.96 57.66 -33.48
C GLY A 1172 -25.55 56.25 -33.37
N VAL A 1173 -24.75 55.22 -33.68
CA VAL A 1173 -25.17 53.81 -33.56
C VAL A 1173 -25.33 53.40 -32.10
N VAL A 1174 -24.37 53.72 -31.23
CA VAL A 1174 -24.40 53.33 -29.80
C VAL A 1174 -25.54 54.04 -29.06
N VAL A 1175 -25.77 55.33 -29.32
CA VAL A 1175 -26.91 56.06 -28.75
C VAL A 1175 -28.24 55.43 -29.19
N GLY A 1176 -28.37 55.06 -30.47
CA GLY A 1176 -29.57 54.39 -30.96
C GLY A 1176 -29.87 53.06 -30.26
N ILE A 1177 -28.84 52.28 -29.94
CA ILE A 1177 -28.97 51.01 -29.21
C ILE A 1177 -29.29 51.27 -27.73
N ALA A 1178 -28.60 52.20 -27.07
CA ALA A 1178 -28.85 52.54 -25.68
C ALA A 1178 -30.29 53.04 -25.46
N CYS A 1179 -30.79 53.88 -26.36
CA CYS A 1179 -32.15 54.43 -26.33
C CYS A 1179 -33.24 53.43 -26.71
N SER A 1180 -32.90 52.21 -27.15
CA SER A 1180 -33.87 51.17 -27.52
C SER A 1180 -34.35 50.31 -26.35
N GLY A 1181 -33.65 50.33 -25.21
CA GLY A 1181 -34.04 49.59 -24.01
C GLY A 1181 -33.89 48.07 -24.07
N VAL A 1182 -33.14 47.53 -25.03
CA VAL A 1182 -32.86 46.08 -25.07
C VAL A 1182 -32.08 45.66 -23.81
N VAL A 1183 -32.75 44.95 -22.90
CA VAL A 1183 -32.24 44.58 -21.56
C VAL A 1183 -30.87 43.90 -21.61
N GLY A 1184 -30.57 43.12 -22.65
CA GLY A 1184 -29.28 42.43 -22.81
C GLY A 1184 -28.12 43.29 -23.34
N LEU A 1185 -28.39 44.48 -23.90
CA LEU A 1185 -27.38 45.37 -24.49
C LEU A 1185 -27.17 46.67 -23.70
N LEU A 1186 -28.10 46.99 -22.79
CA LEU A 1186 -28.18 48.28 -22.13
C LEU A 1186 -26.89 48.63 -21.37
N ASP A 1187 -26.41 47.76 -20.50
CA ASP A 1187 -25.20 48.03 -19.70
C ASP A 1187 -23.95 48.20 -20.56
N ALA A 1188 -23.77 47.32 -21.56
CA ALA A 1188 -22.65 47.40 -22.50
C ALA A 1188 -22.69 48.68 -23.34
N SER A 1189 -23.90 49.11 -23.75
CA SER A 1189 -24.09 50.35 -24.50
C SER A 1189 -23.81 51.60 -23.64
N VAL A 1190 -24.20 51.60 -22.37
CA VAL A 1190 -23.88 52.69 -21.42
C VAL A 1190 -22.36 52.79 -21.21
N ASN A 1191 -21.68 51.66 -21.04
CA ASN A 1191 -20.21 51.64 -20.92
C ASN A 1191 -19.53 52.16 -22.19
N ALA A 1192 -20.02 51.78 -23.37
CA ALA A 1192 -19.53 52.30 -24.64
C ALA A 1192 -19.74 53.83 -24.76
N LEU A 1193 -20.88 54.36 -24.30
CA LEU A 1193 -21.13 55.80 -24.28
C LEU A 1193 -20.19 56.53 -23.30
N ARG A 1194 -19.91 55.98 -22.12
CA ARG A 1194 -18.92 56.55 -21.18
C ARG A 1194 -17.53 56.62 -21.82
N GLY A 1195 -17.12 55.57 -22.52
CA GLY A 1195 -15.85 55.56 -23.25
C GLY A 1195 -15.81 56.61 -24.36
N LEU A 1196 -16.85 56.71 -25.20
CA LEU A 1196 -16.92 57.69 -26.28
C LEU A 1196 -16.99 59.14 -25.78
N ALA A 1197 -17.64 59.38 -24.64
CA ALA A 1197 -17.69 60.68 -23.98
C ALA A 1197 -16.31 61.15 -23.49
N SER A 1198 -15.36 60.23 -23.30
CA SER A 1198 -13.96 60.60 -22.99
C SER A 1198 -13.19 61.15 -24.20
N ILE A 1199 -13.70 60.95 -25.43
CA ILE A 1199 -13.13 61.50 -26.66
C ILE A 1199 -13.83 62.81 -27.03
N ASP A 1200 -15.17 62.82 -27.06
CA ASP A 1200 -15.99 64.00 -27.37
C ASP A 1200 -17.27 63.98 -26.53
N SER A 1201 -17.23 64.65 -25.38
CA SER A 1201 -18.35 64.73 -24.45
C SER A 1201 -19.55 65.47 -25.06
N ASP A 1202 -19.27 66.54 -25.80
CA ASP A 1202 -20.29 67.46 -26.30
C ASP A 1202 -21.15 66.76 -27.35
N LEU A 1203 -20.53 66.00 -28.26
CA LEU A 1203 -21.23 65.18 -29.23
C LEU A 1203 -22.18 64.17 -28.56
N ILE A 1204 -21.73 63.42 -27.56
CA ILE A 1204 -22.57 62.42 -26.88
C ILE A 1204 -23.76 63.07 -26.17
N TRP A 1205 -23.52 64.16 -25.45
CA TRP A 1205 -24.59 64.90 -24.77
C TRP A 1205 -25.58 65.51 -25.76
N LEU A 1206 -25.12 66.04 -26.91
CA LEU A 1206 -25.99 66.56 -27.96
C LEU A 1206 -26.88 65.48 -28.58
N LEU A 1207 -26.34 64.28 -28.85
CA LEU A 1207 -27.11 63.16 -29.41
C LEU A 1207 -28.15 62.61 -28.43
N LEU A 1208 -27.83 62.55 -27.13
CA LEU A 1208 -28.76 62.13 -26.09
C LEU A 1208 -29.82 63.20 -25.79
N ALA A 1209 -29.44 64.48 -25.76
CA ALA A 1209 -30.35 65.60 -25.56
C ALA A 1209 -31.41 65.69 -26.67
N ASP A 1210 -31.01 65.47 -27.93
CA ASP A 1210 -31.93 65.44 -29.07
C ASP A 1210 -33.05 64.38 -28.91
N VAL A 1211 -32.74 63.23 -28.30
CA VAL A 1211 -33.72 62.17 -28.00
C VAL A 1211 -34.49 62.43 -26.71
N TYR A 1212 -33.83 62.90 -25.65
CA TYR A 1212 -34.44 63.14 -24.35
C TYR A 1212 -35.47 64.27 -24.38
N TYR A 1213 -35.15 65.38 -25.05
CA TYR A 1213 -36.01 66.57 -25.12
C TYR A 1213 -37.10 66.49 -26.19
N SER A 1214 -37.10 65.48 -27.07
CA SER A 1214 -38.14 65.32 -28.10
C SER A 1214 -39.53 64.98 -27.55
N LYS A 1215 -39.64 64.46 -26.31
CA LYS A 1215 -40.92 64.03 -25.70
C LYS A 1215 -41.45 64.92 -24.55
N LYS A 1216 -40.67 65.78 -23.91
CA LYS A 1216 -41.13 66.55 -22.73
C LYS A 1216 -41.43 68.01 -23.05
N ARG A 1217 -42.70 68.29 -23.41
CA ARG A 1217 -43.30 69.62 -23.25
C ARG A 1217 -44.07 69.82 -21.94
N GLU A 1218 -44.26 68.78 -21.12
CA GLU A 1218 -44.97 68.94 -19.84
C GLU A 1218 -44.29 68.15 -18.71
N ILE A 1219 -43.93 68.89 -17.66
CA ILE A 1219 -43.57 68.45 -16.30
C ILE A 1219 -42.20 67.74 -16.20
N PHE A 1220 -41.13 68.52 -16.00
CA PHE A 1220 -39.98 68.31 -15.09
C PHE A 1220 -38.89 69.35 -15.43
N SER A 1221 -38.38 70.07 -14.44
CA SER A 1221 -37.28 71.04 -14.59
C SER A 1221 -35.97 70.35 -15.00
N PRO A 1222 -35.27 70.81 -16.04
CA PRO A 1222 -33.98 70.23 -16.44
C PRO A 1222 -32.86 70.61 -15.45
N PRO A 1223 -31.82 69.78 -15.26
CA PRO A 1223 -30.62 70.17 -14.50
C PRO A 1223 -29.74 71.21 -15.21
N VAL A 1224 -29.93 71.42 -16.53
CA VAL A 1224 -29.14 72.37 -17.35
C VAL A 1224 -30.05 73.06 -18.39
N PRO A 1225 -29.96 74.37 -18.62
CA PRO A 1225 -30.73 75.07 -19.65
C PRO A 1225 -30.11 74.82 -21.03
N VAL A 1226 -30.58 73.80 -21.77
CA VAL A 1226 -30.30 73.67 -23.21
C VAL A 1226 -31.56 73.48 -24.08
N PRO A 1227 -32.65 74.27 -23.94
CA PRO A 1227 -33.79 74.15 -24.86
C PRO A 1227 -33.60 74.91 -26.19
N GLU A 1228 -32.57 75.76 -26.35
CA GLU A 1228 -32.49 76.72 -27.46
C GLU A 1228 -31.62 76.30 -28.66
N VAL A 1229 -30.84 75.21 -28.58
CA VAL A 1229 -29.84 74.88 -29.62
C VAL A 1229 -30.34 73.88 -30.68
N LEU A 1230 -31.38 73.09 -30.40
CA LEU A 1230 -31.81 71.99 -31.29
C LEU A 1230 -33.30 72.08 -31.66
N PRO A 1231 -33.67 72.17 -32.95
CA PRO A 1231 -35.06 72.09 -33.39
C PRO A 1231 -35.61 70.67 -33.15
N PRO A 1232 -36.86 70.51 -32.68
CA PRO A 1232 -37.42 69.19 -32.39
C PRO A 1232 -37.49 68.34 -33.67
N PRO A 1233 -37.13 67.05 -33.61
CA PRO A 1233 -37.16 66.19 -34.77
C PRO A 1233 -38.60 66.01 -35.29
N LEU A 1234 -38.84 66.42 -36.54
CA LEU A 1234 -40.14 66.36 -37.23
C LEU A 1234 -40.59 64.94 -37.59
N SER A 1235 -39.70 63.94 -37.55
CA SER A 1235 -39.98 62.51 -37.78
C SER A 1235 -38.97 61.60 -37.07
N SER A 1236 -39.25 60.30 -36.98
CA SER A 1236 -38.27 59.31 -36.47
C SER A 1236 -36.96 59.25 -37.30
N LYS A 1237 -36.94 59.83 -38.50
CA LYS A 1237 -35.77 59.92 -39.38
C LYS A 1237 -34.94 61.19 -39.18
N SER A 1238 -35.43 62.18 -38.41
CA SER A 1238 -34.74 63.45 -38.21
C SER A 1238 -33.89 63.53 -36.95
N TYR A 1239 -33.92 62.51 -36.08
CA TYR A 1239 -33.03 62.45 -34.92
C TYR A 1239 -31.56 62.48 -35.36
N LEU A 1240 -30.73 63.25 -34.66
CA LEU A 1240 -29.30 63.42 -34.92
C LEU A 1240 -28.56 62.07 -34.85
N TYR A 1241 -28.91 61.20 -33.90
CA TYR A 1241 -28.31 59.87 -33.81
C TYR A 1241 -28.60 59.01 -35.06
N VAL A 1242 -29.75 59.20 -35.71
CA VAL A 1242 -30.12 58.53 -36.97
C VAL A 1242 -29.39 59.15 -38.16
N GLN A 1243 -29.18 60.47 -38.16
CA GLN A 1243 -28.41 61.16 -39.21
C GLN A 1243 -26.95 60.73 -39.22
N TYR A 1244 -26.33 60.64 -38.05
CA TYR A 1244 -24.94 60.18 -37.94
C TYR A 1244 -24.82 58.66 -38.00
N GLY A 1245 -25.73 57.92 -37.35
CA GLY A 1245 -25.74 56.47 -37.29
C GLY A 1245 -26.16 55.80 -38.60
N GLY A 1246 -27.09 56.38 -39.38
CA GLY A 1246 -27.68 55.82 -40.61
C GLY A 1246 -29.10 55.24 -40.39
N GLN A 1247 -29.93 55.14 -41.44
CA GLN A 1247 -31.36 54.77 -41.35
C GLN A 1247 -31.66 53.27 -41.06
N SER A 1248 -30.67 52.44 -40.73
CA SER A 1248 -30.75 50.98 -40.89
C SER A 1248 -30.72 50.15 -39.60
N TYR A 1249 -31.10 50.69 -38.43
CA TYR A 1249 -30.85 50.00 -37.14
C TYR A 1249 -32.05 49.39 -36.43
N GLY A 1250 -33.28 49.50 -36.96
CA GLY A 1250 -34.40 48.61 -36.59
C GLY A 1250 -34.88 48.63 -35.12
N PHE A 1251 -34.33 49.49 -34.27
CA PHE A 1251 -34.71 49.62 -32.87
C PHE A 1251 -35.70 50.79 -32.66
N ASP A 1252 -36.86 50.48 -32.09
CA ASP A 1252 -37.81 51.51 -31.64
C ASP A 1252 -37.27 52.15 -30.34
N ILE A 1253 -37.48 53.46 -30.18
CA ILE A 1253 -37.02 54.21 -29.00
C ILE A 1253 -37.87 53.87 -27.78
N ASP A 1254 -37.24 53.41 -26.70
CA ASP A 1254 -37.84 53.24 -25.37
C ASP A 1254 -37.41 54.39 -24.45
N PHE A 1255 -38.35 55.29 -24.16
CA PHE A 1255 -38.10 56.46 -23.33
C PHE A 1255 -37.73 56.13 -21.88
N SER A 1256 -38.11 54.97 -21.36
CA SER A 1256 -37.68 54.54 -20.01
C SER A 1256 -36.18 54.23 -19.97
N ALA A 1257 -35.66 53.64 -21.04
CA ALA A 1257 -34.23 53.40 -21.23
C ALA A 1257 -33.47 54.71 -21.48
N VAL A 1258 -34.03 55.66 -22.22
CA VAL A 1258 -33.43 57.00 -22.41
C VAL A 1258 -33.22 57.71 -21.06
N GLU A 1259 -34.21 57.67 -20.15
CA GLU A 1259 -34.08 58.26 -18.81
C GLU A 1259 -33.05 57.53 -17.95
N PHE A 1260 -32.98 56.20 -18.05
CA PHE A 1260 -31.97 55.38 -17.37
C PHE A 1260 -30.55 55.69 -17.85
N VAL A 1261 -30.33 55.74 -19.18
CA VAL A 1261 -29.03 56.06 -19.80
C VAL A 1261 -28.60 57.48 -19.43
N PHE A 1262 -29.52 58.44 -19.46
CA PHE A 1262 -29.26 59.84 -19.10
C PHE A 1262 -28.83 59.97 -17.63
N LYS A 1263 -29.49 59.26 -16.70
CA LYS A 1263 -29.10 59.24 -15.27
C LYS A 1263 -27.74 58.60 -15.05
N ASN A 1264 -27.44 57.47 -15.69
CA ASN A 1264 -26.20 56.72 -15.50
C ASN A 1264 -24.96 57.35 -16.16
N LEU A 1265 -25.13 58.23 -17.15
CA LEU A 1265 -24.04 59.03 -17.72
C LEU A 1265 -23.81 60.34 -16.96
N TYR A 1266 -24.81 60.81 -16.22
CA TYR A 1266 -24.73 62.01 -15.37
C TYR A 1266 -24.13 61.70 -13.99
N SER A 1267 -24.33 60.48 -13.49
CA SER A 1267 -23.63 59.94 -12.31
C SER A 1267 -22.20 59.53 -12.63
#